data_AF-A0A2G6TGM9-F1
#
_entry.id   AF-A0A2G6TGM9-F1
#
_cell.length_a   1.000
_cell.length_b   1.000
_cell.length_c   1.000
_cell.angle_alpha   90.00
_cell.angle_beta   90.00
_cell.angle_gamma   90.00
#
_symmetry.space_group_name_H-M   'P 1'
#
loop_
_entity.id
_entity.type
_entity.pdbx_description
1 polymer ?
#
loop_
_entity_poly.entity_id
_entity_poly.type
_entity_poly.pdbx_seq_one_letter_code
_entity_poly.pdbx_strand_id
1 'polypeptide(L)'
;MKQALILYFFLIPLISFSQINGSFTLDWQNKKEMSFGDSKTTIPFFSGSSFRYDTTKKSITLLLNLNETGASGANSIQITNVIYESMSIADLGDLAKENIPEKPNETLKTTTSRDRKQTFLFLHPIIKEGNNYKRIKSFSYSFNNTTSKRTNTSSFQKSATIYNSVLASGDWYRFYIEKSGVYRISKSFLQSLGFDPSKADPRRIKIYGNGGRMLPLANNIYYPEDLIENAIQINGEGDGVFNNEDYILFYAEGVNNWNSESRTNLNLYDSKSYYYITTAGGDGKRISPINQPTAGSTLELNTFDDYQYHEIDQTNIVHLGRQWLGESFDINQEQEFEFNFPNLETSVPVKIQLNAVSAAYTPTSFAVSANGQNIGTLNFKALTASSETKYDTLFSPFKNTFNGTDNIKIKLSYNNNGVPGSKGYLDYINLIAKRKLIGIGKQFKFQYDLAGSVAGVVNYTITNAQGISQIWDITDLYNVSKIENPNQATFSFKANLGEIRNYIAINAADYFTPLKENQSKIANQNLKGTIFRNLQNSFQDIDYVILTPKSLTNQAEKLANFHRTHSNLNVKVIALENIYQEFSSGKQDISAIRNCIRYIYDNASSPDKKIKYLNLFGDASFDYKNRIPNNNNIVPIYQSPVSNTTGEASFASDDFFGLMDSEEGIVQQPFGGIDIAVGRMLVSDNAQAQEMVNKVLEYHDTKSYGNWRNNFVLISDDSDQSSDATIQSHQNNLADLIAVEKPFFNIEKILLDSYTQEASAGGSRYPKARTDFFNAFEKGALVFNYLGHGGEDGLASERIWEKTDGQNLNNQYKYPLFITITCEFSRFDDPTRPTAGEYTFWNPKGGAISMLTTIRAIGQFNGEIFNDSLSKNLLSYGSNQYTTIAEALRISKNENPSSSSNVVFYIGDPALMLAIAKPKINLTKVNDVVISQPIPDFKSLAKIKITGEITDENNVILSNYNGELSTAIFDKLITTSTLNNDGYSPAMSFKTLGETIFRGNASVTNGQFEFSFVVPRDIRIPVDNGRISFYSKKTGALENQSGYNNIIKIGGINENAPQDNISPKVKLYMNDETFVSGGITNESPFLLAFLEDENGINTASGIGHDIVAILDGDVSNPYILNDYYQTKLDDYTNGNLRFPLRNLTPGLHTISFTAWDVYNNPVTSEIQFTVVGDDSLTLTHVLNYPNPFSTYTQFWFSHNRPYEPLEVQVQVMTITGKVVWTKNQIITTEGFLSREITWDGKDDFGDRIGKGVYIYKLTVKSNLTNKKAEKYEKLVIL
;
A
#
# COMPACT_ATOMS: atom_id res chain seq x y z
N MET A 1 8.16 14.81 -75.99
CA MET A 1 8.97 15.13 -74.78
C MET A 1 8.17 15.78 -73.64
N LYS A 2 7.24 16.72 -73.87
CA LYS A 2 6.44 17.33 -72.78
C LYS A 2 5.46 16.37 -72.05
N GLN A 3 4.97 15.31 -72.71
CA GLN A 3 4.07 14.33 -72.07
C GLN A 3 4.79 13.25 -71.26
N ALA A 4 6.09 13.02 -71.51
CA ALA A 4 6.89 12.07 -70.71
C ALA A 4 7.30 12.66 -69.35
N LEU A 5 7.51 13.97 -69.27
CA LEU A 5 7.89 14.67 -68.03
C LEU A 5 6.74 14.74 -66.99
N ILE A 6 5.49 14.77 -67.45
CA ILE A 6 4.31 14.75 -66.56
C ILE A 6 4.08 13.36 -65.97
N LEU A 7 4.36 12.30 -66.74
CA LEU A 7 4.24 10.92 -66.25
C LEU A 7 5.34 10.57 -65.22
N TYR A 8 6.55 11.13 -65.36
CA TYR A 8 7.61 10.97 -64.36
C TYR A 8 7.35 11.75 -63.05
N PHE A 9 6.61 12.86 -63.09
CA PHE A 9 6.21 13.59 -61.87
C PHE A 9 5.13 12.86 -61.05
N PHE A 10 4.30 12.03 -61.70
CA PHE A 10 3.27 11.20 -61.04
C PHE A 10 3.79 9.84 -60.54
N LEU A 11 5.01 9.45 -60.90
CA LEU A 11 5.66 8.21 -60.45
C LEU A 11 6.69 8.43 -59.33
N ILE A 12 6.82 9.66 -58.82
CA ILE A 12 7.52 9.90 -57.55
C ILE A 12 6.55 9.45 -56.45
N PRO A 13 6.87 8.41 -55.66
CA PRO A 13 6.08 8.11 -54.48
C PRO A 13 6.18 9.34 -53.59
N LEU A 14 5.06 10.04 -53.38
CA LEU A 14 4.91 10.99 -52.28
C LEU A 14 5.02 10.17 -51.00
N ILE A 15 6.26 9.98 -50.52
CA ILE A 15 6.52 9.51 -49.17
C ILE A 15 6.08 10.66 -48.27
N SER A 16 4.79 10.69 -47.97
CA SER A 16 4.21 11.55 -46.95
C SER A 16 4.67 10.98 -45.60
N PHE A 17 5.77 11.51 -45.09
CA PHE A 17 6.13 11.29 -43.70
C PHE A 17 5.05 11.98 -42.84
N SER A 18 4.29 11.21 -42.07
CA SER A 18 3.37 11.77 -41.08
C SER A 18 4.23 12.37 -39.95
N GLN A 19 4.39 13.69 -39.99
CA GLN A 19 5.01 14.48 -38.93
C GLN A 19 3.90 14.96 -38.00
N ILE A 20 4.00 14.63 -36.72
CA ILE A 20 3.07 15.15 -35.69
C ILE A 20 3.64 16.48 -35.25
N ASN A 21 2.83 17.53 -35.39
CA ASN A 21 3.18 18.90 -35.02
C ASN A 21 2.20 19.42 -33.97
N GLY A 22 2.70 20.17 -33.00
CA GLY A 22 1.87 20.90 -32.03
C GLY A 22 2.57 22.12 -31.49
N SER A 23 1.86 22.89 -30.68
CA SER A 23 2.42 24.02 -29.95
C SER A 23 1.94 24.00 -28.51
N PHE A 24 2.75 24.56 -27.62
CA PHE A 24 2.42 24.67 -26.21
C PHE A 24 2.79 26.05 -25.70
N THR A 25 1.92 26.64 -24.89
CA THR A 25 2.12 27.94 -24.25
C THR A 25 2.17 27.74 -22.75
N LEU A 26 3.22 28.25 -22.11
CA LEU A 26 3.38 28.24 -20.67
C LEU A 26 2.76 29.51 -20.09
N ASP A 27 1.68 29.32 -19.35
CA ASP A 27 0.99 30.38 -18.62
C ASP A 27 1.66 30.62 -17.28
N TRP A 28 2.78 31.37 -17.32
CA TRP A 28 3.55 31.75 -16.14
C TRP A 28 2.76 32.67 -15.23
N GLN A 29 2.73 32.29 -13.96
CA GLN A 29 2.12 33.04 -12.87
C GLN A 29 3.21 33.73 -12.03
N ASN A 30 2.78 34.46 -11.00
CA ASN A 30 3.70 34.93 -9.96
C ASN A 30 4.38 33.74 -9.27
N LYS A 31 5.52 34.01 -8.61
CA LYS A 31 6.21 32.99 -7.80
C LYS A 31 5.20 32.37 -6.81
N LYS A 32 5.20 31.04 -6.74
CA LYS A 32 4.32 30.28 -5.86
C LYS A 32 5.10 29.77 -4.66
N GLU A 33 4.50 29.90 -3.48
CA GLU A 33 4.98 29.24 -2.27
C GLU A 33 4.52 27.78 -2.30
N MET A 34 5.46 26.85 -2.20
CA MET A 34 5.23 25.41 -2.15
C MET A 34 5.49 24.93 -0.73
N SER A 35 4.50 24.29 -0.11
CA SER A 35 4.57 23.75 1.25
C SER A 35 4.89 22.25 1.26
N PHE A 36 5.72 21.84 2.22
CA PHE A 36 6.19 20.49 2.50
C PHE A 36 6.19 20.31 4.03
N GLY A 37 4.99 20.12 4.59
CA GLY A 37 4.76 20.19 6.03
C GLY A 37 5.13 21.57 6.59
N ASP A 38 6.03 21.60 7.57
CA ASP A 38 6.50 22.83 8.23
C ASP A 38 7.52 23.64 7.41
N SER A 39 7.94 23.14 6.25
CA SER A 39 8.95 23.79 5.40
C SER A 39 8.35 24.33 4.11
N LYS A 40 8.89 25.45 3.63
CA LYS A 40 8.40 26.11 2.42
C LYS A 40 9.49 26.50 1.45
N THR A 41 9.13 26.57 0.17
CA THR A 41 10.01 26.96 -0.92
C THR A 41 9.23 27.83 -1.91
N THR A 42 9.75 29.02 -2.21
CA THR A 42 9.17 29.93 -3.20
C THR A 42 9.85 29.74 -4.55
N ILE A 43 9.09 29.34 -5.58
CA ILE A 43 9.63 29.03 -6.91
C ILE A 43 8.81 29.69 -8.03
N PRO A 44 9.40 29.92 -9.22
CA PRO A 44 8.64 30.30 -10.40
C PRO A 44 7.68 29.17 -10.82
N PHE A 45 6.48 29.53 -11.27
CA PHE A 45 5.37 28.61 -11.52
C PHE A 45 4.62 28.94 -12.83
N PHE A 46 4.17 27.91 -13.55
CA PHE A 46 3.22 28.03 -14.65
C PHE A 46 2.05 27.08 -14.42
N SER A 47 0.84 27.51 -14.81
CA SER A 47 -0.38 26.77 -14.56
C SER A 47 -0.48 25.49 -15.41
N GLY A 48 -1.22 24.50 -14.90
CA GLY A 48 -1.55 23.25 -15.62
C GLY A 48 -0.86 21.99 -15.08
N SER A 49 -1.37 20.83 -15.52
CA SER A 49 -0.95 19.51 -15.05
C SER A 49 0.42 19.05 -15.56
N SER A 50 1.07 19.81 -16.47
CA SER A 50 2.40 19.49 -17.00
C SER A 50 3.56 20.04 -16.17
N PHE A 51 3.28 20.87 -15.16
CA PHE A 51 4.31 21.40 -14.24
C PHE A 51 4.85 20.29 -13.34
N ARG A 52 6.17 20.26 -13.13
CA ARG A 52 6.84 19.35 -12.21
C ARG A 52 7.88 20.10 -11.40
N TYR A 53 7.90 19.85 -10.09
CA TYR A 53 8.94 20.34 -9.19
C TYR A 53 9.63 19.16 -8.52
N ASP A 54 10.96 19.12 -8.63
CA ASP A 54 11.82 18.18 -7.91
C ASP A 54 12.33 18.87 -6.64
N THR A 55 11.84 18.42 -5.49
CA THR A 55 12.13 18.99 -4.17
C THR A 55 13.59 18.83 -3.76
N THR A 56 14.22 17.72 -4.16
CA THR A 56 15.59 17.38 -3.78
C THR A 56 16.58 18.17 -4.62
N LYS A 57 16.36 18.24 -5.94
CA LYS A 57 17.19 19.05 -6.84
C LYS A 57 16.81 20.53 -6.83
N LYS A 58 15.70 20.91 -6.21
CA LYS A 58 15.12 22.26 -6.28
C LYS A 58 15.09 22.77 -7.73
N SER A 59 14.50 21.98 -8.62
CA SER A 59 14.43 22.26 -10.06
C SER A 59 13.03 22.06 -10.60
N ILE A 60 12.63 22.82 -11.62
CA ILE A 60 11.35 22.64 -12.31
C ILE A 60 11.54 22.04 -13.69
N THR A 61 10.58 21.23 -14.12
CA THR A 61 10.54 20.61 -15.45
C THR A 61 9.11 20.66 -16.00
N LEU A 62 9.00 20.53 -17.33
CA LEU A 62 7.73 20.35 -18.03
C LEU A 62 7.64 18.90 -18.48
N LEU A 63 6.53 18.23 -18.13
CA LEU A 63 6.17 16.89 -18.61
C LEU A 63 4.80 16.96 -19.28
N LEU A 64 4.77 17.11 -20.59
CA LEU A 64 3.54 17.24 -21.37
C LEU A 64 3.15 15.89 -21.98
N ASN A 65 1.98 15.36 -21.61
CA ASN A 65 1.40 14.19 -22.26
C ASN A 65 0.86 14.59 -23.64
N LEU A 66 1.37 13.94 -24.70
CA LEU A 66 0.99 14.22 -26.08
C LEU A 66 -0.22 13.41 -26.54
N ASN A 67 -0.66 12.39 -25.78
CA ASN A 67 -1.75 11.48 -26.12
C ASN A 67 -1.58 10.73 -27.47
N GLU A 68 -0.34 10.56 -27.94
CA GLU A 68 -0.03 9.94 -29.23
C GLU A 68 0.41 8.48 -29.08
N THR A 69 -0.20 7.59 -29.87
CA THR A 69 0.14 6.16 -29.97
C THR A 69 1.12 5.94 -31.13
N GLY A 70 2.37 5.57 -30.84
CA GLY A 70 3.32 5.09 -31.87
C GLY A 70 4.61 5.91 -32.05
N ALA A 71 4.82 6.98 -31.30
CA ALA A 71 6.09 7.71 -31.29
C ALA A 71 7.21 6.76 -30.84
N SER A 72 8.25 6.58 -31.66
CA SER A 72 9.43 5.81 -31.27
C SER A 72 10.69 6.61 -31.60
N GLY A 73 11.50 6.85 -30.58
CA GLY A 73 12.80 7.52 -30.67
C GLY A 73 12.97 8.64 -29.65
N ALA A 74 13.86 8.43 -28.68
CA ALA A 74 14.31 9.47 -27.76
C ALA A 74 14.97 10.68 -28.47
N ASN A 75 15.33 10.54 -29.76
CA ASN A 75 16.05 11.53 -30.57
C ASN A 75 15.26 12.08 -31.78
N SER A 76 13.93 11.95 -31.83
CA SER A 76 13.13 12.41 -33.00
C SER A 76 12.35 13.71 -32.76
N ILE A 77 12.42 14.30 -31.57
CA ILE A 77 11.73 15.55 -31.24
C ILE A 77 12.55 16.76 -31.64
N GLN A 78 11.90 17.71 -32.28
CA GLN A 78 12.44 19.02 -32.58
C GLN A 78 11.53 20.07 -31.98
N ILE A 79 12.10 20.91 -31.11
CA ILE A 79 11.45 22.11 -30.64
C ILE A 79 11.89 23.30 -31.48
N THR A 80 10.93 24.04 -32.00
CA THR A 80 11.11 25.22 -32.86
C THR A 80 10.26 26.38 -32.34
N ASN A 81 10.46 27.58 -32.89
CA ASN A 81 9.69 28.78 -32.52
C ASN A 81 9.65 29.05 -31.01
N VAL A 82 10.75 28.79 -30.29
CA VAL A 82 10.82 29.01 -28.84
C VAL A 82 10.83 30.50 -28.54
N ILE A 83 9.81 30.97 -27.85
CA ILE A 83 9.74 32.35 -27.36
C ILE A 83 10.26 32.38 -25.94
N TYR A 84 11.34 33.11 -25.70
CA TYR A 84 11.93 33.31 -24.38
C TYR A 84 11.54 34.65 -23.76
N GLU A 85 11.49 34.67 -22.44
CA GLU A 85 11.39 35.87 -21.62
C GLU A 85 12.57 35.89 -20.63
N SER A 86 13.26 37.03 -20.52
CA SER A 86 14.36 37.20 -19.57
C SER A 86 13.87 37.13 -18.13
N MET A 87 14.67 36.53 -17.25
CA MET A 87 14.42 36.44 -15.81
C MET A 87 15.57 37.04 -15.01
N SER A 88 15.25 37.76 -13.95
CA SER A 88 16.24 38.17 -12.96
C SER A 88 16.61 36.99 -12.04
N ILE A 89 17.74 37.11 -11.33
CA ILE A 89 18.12 36.10 -10.32
C ILE A 89 17.07 36.01 -9.20
N ALA A 90 16.40 37.11 -8.86
CA ALA A 90 15.35 37.14 -7.84
C ALA A 90 14.06 36.40 -8.28
N ASP A 91 13.84 36.27 -9.60
CA ASP A 91 12.69 35.54 -10.15
C ASP A 91 12.85 34.02 -10.08
N LEU A 92 14.08 33.52 -9.91
CA LEU A 92 14.35 32.10 -9.70
C LEU A 92 13.86 31.60 -8.34
N GLY A 93 13.65 32.50 -7.37
CA GLY A 93 13.31 32.13 -6.00
C GLY A 93 14.35 31.18 -5.41
N ASP A 94 13.89 30.07 -4.84
CA ASP A 94 14.70 29.08 -4.13
C ASP A 94 15.22 27.93 -5.02
N LEU A 95 15.12 28.04 -6.35
CA LEU A 95 15.68 27.04 -7.25
C LEU A 95 17.21 26.95 -7.14
N ALA A 96 17.75 25.72 -7.17
CA ALA A 96 19.18 25.49 -7.16
C ALA A 96 19.79 25.85 -8.52
N LYS A 97 20.61 26.91 -8.54
CA LYS A 97 21.18 27.51 -9.76
C LYS A 97 22.06 26.54 -10.53
N GLU A 98 22.76 25.65 -9.81
CA GLU A 98 23.59 24.58 -10.34
C GLU A 98 22.80 23.53 -11.14
N ASN A 99 21.48 23.42 -10.92
CA ASN A 99 20.61 22.46 -11.59
C ASN A 99 19.83 23.07 -12.78
N ILE A 100 20.06 24.34 -13.10
CA ILE A 100 19.46 25.00 -14.28
C ILE A 100 20.37 24.77 -15.49
N PRO A 101 19.91 24.07 -16.55
CA PRO A 101 20.73 23.75 -17.70
C PRO A 101 20.93 24.93 -18.65
N GLU A 102 21.92 24.84 -19.53
CA GLU A 102 22.17 25.85 -20.57
C GLU A 102 21.20 25.78 -21.76
N LYS A 103 20.46 24.67 -21.89
CA LYS A 103 19.48 24.40 -22.96
C LYS A 103 18.26 23.66 -22.40
N PRO A 104 17.10 23.67 -23.09
CA PRO A 104 15.89 23.01 -22.61
C PRO A 104 16.03 21.48 -22.44
N ASN A 105 16.96 20.84 -23.16
CA ASN A 105 17.20 19.38 -23.11
C ASN A 105 15.92 18.55 -23.34
N GLU A 106 15.21 18.86 -24.42
CA GLU A 106 13.98 18.19 -24.82
C GLU A 106 14.19 16.70 -25.10
N THR A 107 13.30 15.86 -24.57
CA THR A 107 13.30 14.42 -24.80
C THR A 107 11.86 13.89 -24.92
N LEU A 108 11.67 12.84 -25.73
CA LEU A 108 10.42 12.07 -25.71
C LEU A 108 10.60 10.82 -24.85
N LYS A 109 9.69 10.65 -23.90
CA LYS A 109 9.57 9.44 -23.08
C LYS A 109 8.31 8.71 -23.49
N THR A 110 8.45 7.50 -24.00
CA THR A 110 7.32 6.63 -24.31
C THR A 110 7.25 5.54 -23.26
N THR A 111 6.12 5.45 -22.58
CA THR A 111 5.80 4.36 -21.65
C THR A 111 4.73 3.49 -22.28
N THR A 112 4.80 2.21 -22.00
CA THR A 112 3.71 1.28 -22.32
C THR A 112 3.16 0.83 -20.97
N SER A 113 1.84 0.82 -20.83
CA SER A 113 1.17 0.26 -19.67
C SER A 113 0.05 -0.63 -20.16
N ARG A 114 0.26 -1.94 -20.05
CA ARG A 114 -0.59 -2.98 -20.63
C ARG A 114 -0.71 -2.81 -22.15
N ASP A 115 -1.86 -2.35 -22.63
CA ASP A 115 -2.15 -2.16 -24.06
C ASP A 115 -2.08 -0.68 -24.49
N ARG A 116 -1.84 0.24 -23.53
CA ARG A 116 -1.82 1.68 -23.78
C ARG A 116 -0.38 2.17 -23.88
N LYS A 117 -0.09 2.91 -24.95
CA LYS A 117 1.18 3.62 -25.11
C LYS A 117 0.95 5.10 -24.90
N GLN A 118 1.74 5.70 -24.03
CA GLN A 118 1.70 7.13 -23.74
C GLN A 118 3.06 7.74 -24.05
N THR A 119 3.04 8.89 -24.71
CA THR A 119 4.24 9.64 -25.07
C THR A 119 4.24 10.97 -24.36
N PHE A 120 5.32 11.26 -23.65
CA PHE A 120 5.51 12.48 -22.89
C PHE A 120 6.68 13.28 -23.47
N LEU A 121 6.47 14.58 -23.67
CA LEU A 121 7.53 15.54 -23.92
C LEU A 121 8.07 16.04 -22.57
N PHE A 122 9.34 15.80 -22.32
CA PHE A 122 10.07 16.30 -21.17
C PHE A 122 11.04 17.41 -21.59
N LEU A 123 11.06 18.55 -20.88
CA LEU A 123 12.07 19.61 -21.05
C LEU A 123 12.23 20.48 -19.79
N HIS A 124 13.31 21.26 -19.75
CA HIS A 124 13.55 22.31 -18.76
C HIS A 124 12.98 23.65 -19.24
N PRO A 125 12.00 24.23 -18.52
CA PRO A 125 11.31 25.46 -18.93
C PRO A 125 12.11 26.74 -18.64
N ILE A 126 13.20 26.63 -17.86
CA ILE A 126 14.15 27.70 -17.56
C ILE A 126 15.54 27.25 -17.99
N ILE A 127 16.27 28.15 -18.65
CA ILE A 127 17.65 27.94 -19.08
C ILE A 127 18.58 29.04 -18.57
N LYS A 128 19.86 28.72 -18.50
CA LYS A 128 20.95 29.64 -18.18
C LYS A 128 21.72 30.01 -19.46
N GLU A 129 21.88 31.30 -19.72
CA GLU A 129 22.67 31.82 -20.84
C GLU A 129 23.77 32.73 -20.29
N GLY A 130 24.97 32.18 -20.15
CA GLY A 130 26.08 32.85 -19.45
C GLY A 130 25.72 33.08 -17.97
N ASN A 131 25.61 34.35 -17.57
CA ASN A 131 25.19 34.74 -16.21
C ASN A 131 23.70 35.13 -16.11
N ASN A 132 22.96 35.10 -17.21
CA ASN A 132 21.54 35.47 -17.27
C ASN A 132 20.64 34.22 -17.32
N TYR A 133 19.37 34.40 -16.97
CA TYR A 133 18.36 33.33 -17.01
C TYR A 133 17.21 33.72 -17.93
N LYS A 134 16.62 32.72 -18.61
CA LYS A 134 15.47 32.90 -19.49
C LYS A 134 14.44 31.79 -19.23
N ARG A 135 13.16 32.11 -19.27
CA ARG A 135 12.06 31.13 -19.28
C ARG A 135 11.39 31.04 -20.63
N ILE A 136 10.88 29.86 -20.97
CA ILE A 136 10.12 29.62 -22.20
C ILE A 136 8.68 30.07 -22.01
N LYS A 137 8.16 30.97 -22.85
CA LYS A 137 6.75 31.38 -22.90
C LYS A 137 5.91 30.47 -23.78
N SER A 138 6.46 30.04 -24.91
CA SER A 138 5.81 29.10 -25.82
C SER A 138 6.83 28.46 -26.74
N PHE A 139 6.44 27.34 -27.34
CA PHE A 139 7.23 26.66 -28.35
C PHE A 139 6.33 25.84 -29.28
N SER A 140 6.85 25.51 -30.47
CA SER A 140 6.31 24.49 -31.35
C SER A 140 7.13 23.22 -31.21
N TYR A 141 6.49 22.05 -31.26
CA TYR A 141 7.17 20.77 -31.27
C TYR A 141 6.76 19.98 -32.51
N SER A 142 7.72 19.21 -33.02
CA SER A 142 7.47 18.26 -34.10
C SER A 142 8.28 16.98 -33.90
N PHE A 143 7.69 15.84 -34.22
CA PHE A 143 8.41 14.58 -34.26
C PHE A 143 7.83 13.67 -35.34
N ASN A 144 8.69 12.81 -35.88
CA ASN A 144 8.27 11.86 -36.90
C ASN A 144 7.62 10.65 -36.24
N ASN A 145 6.44 10.28 -36.74
CA ASN A 145 5.87 8.97 -36.47
C ASN A 145 6.57 7.94 -37.37
N THR A 146 7.87 7.71 -37.15
CA THR A 146 8.54 6.59 -37.78
C THR A 146 8.07 5.34 -37.08
N THR A 147 7.15 4.60 -37.72
CA THR A 147 7.10 3.14 -37.60
C THR A 147 8.41 2.59 -38.16
N SER A 148 9.51 2.80 -37.45
CA SER A 148 10.77 2.14 -37.74
C SER A 148 10.46 0.65 -37.58
N LYS A 149 10.43 -0.09 -38.69
CA LYS A 149 10.68 -1.53 -38.64
C LYS A 149 11.96 -1.66 -37.85
N ARG A 150 11.86 -2.07 -36.57
CA ARG A 150 13.03 -2.46 -35.81
C ARG A 150 13.76 -3.45 -36.71
N THR A 151 14.95 -3.07 -37.18
CA THR A 151 16.00 -4.06 -37.27
C THR A 151 16.01 -4.68 -35.89
N ASN A 152 15.62 -5.94 -35.80
CA ASN A 152 15.81 -6.76 -34.62
C ASN A 152 17.33 -6.77 -34.33
N THR A 153 17.86 -5.69 -33.73
CA THR A 153 18.82 -5.90 -32.67
C THR A 153 18.06 -6.80 -31.72
N SER A 154 18.57 -8.00 -31.52
CA SER A 154 17.93 -9.06 -30.77
C SER A 154 17.66 -8.62 -29.32
N SER A 155 16.63 -7.80 -29.09
CA SER A 155 15.79 -7.97 -27.92
C SER A 155 15.36 -9.42 -28.02
N PHE A 156 15.75 -10.25 -27.06
CA PHE A 156 15.26 -11.61 -26.94
C PHE A 156 13.74 -11.55 -26.83
N GLN A 157 13.02 -11.44 -27.96
CA GLN A 157 11.63 -11.84 -28.07
C GLN A 157 11.67 -13.36 -28.01
N LYS A 158 11.87 -13.85 -26.78
CA LYS A 158 11.68 -15.23 -26.43
C LYS A 158 10.21 -15.50 -26.76
N SER A 159 9.95 -16.46 -27.64
CA SER A 159 8.59 -17.02 -27.72
C SER A 159 8.20 -17.43 -26.30
N ALA A 160 6.99 -17.09 -25.86
CA ALA A 160 6.42 -17.58 -24.61
C ALA A 160 6.63 -19.10 -24.53
N THR A 161 7.58 -19.51 -23.71
CA THR A 161 7.97 -20.91 -23.58
C THR A 161 7.89 -21.23 -22.11
N ILE A 162 6.81 -21.89 -21.73
CA ILE A 162 6.72 -22.51 -20.41
C ILE A 162 7.69 -23.68 -20.38
N TYR A 163 8.59 -23.68 -19.40
CA TYR A 163 9.58 -24.73 -19.20
C TYR A 163 9.57 -25.19 -17.75
N ASN A 164 10.02 -26.42 -17.53
CA ASN A 164 10.16 -26.95 -16.18
C ASN A 164 11.44 -26.43 -15.55
N SER A 165 11.40 -26.09 -14.25
CA SER A 165 12.63 -25.80 -13.52
C SER A 165 13.54 -27.03 -13.51
N VAL A 166 14.86 -26.83 -13.47
CA VAL A 166 15.80 -27.92 -13.20
C VAL A 166 15.50 -28.63 -11.88
N LEU A 167 14.89 -27.94 -10.91
CA LEU A 167 14.46 -28.50 -9.63
C LEU A 167 13.20 -29.38 -9.73
N ALA A 168 12.56 -29.48 -10.91
CA ALA A 168 11.32 -30.21 -11.08
C ALA A 168 11.45 -31.72 -10.84
N SER A 169 12.65 -32.25 -10.99
CA SER A 169 12.97 -33.66 -10.77
C SER A 169 14.43 -33.82 -10.36
N GLY A 170 14.76 -34.95 -9.74
CA GLY A 170 16.11 -35.26 -9.28
C GLY A 170 16.18 -35.41 -7.77
N ASP A 171 17.42 -35.52 -7.28
CA ASP A 171 17.73 -35.61 -5.86
C ASP A 171 18.69 -34.46 -5.55
N TRP A 172 18.19 -33.46 -4.82
CA TRP A 172 18.84 -32.16 -4.67
C TRP A 172 19.27 -31.89 -3.23
N TYR A 173 20.53 -31.46 -3.07
CA TYR A 173 21.13 -31.13 -1.78
C TYR A 173 21.70 -29.71 -1.82
N ARG A 174 21.14 -28.81 -1.02
CA ARG A 174 21.51 -27.40 -0.92
C ARG A 174 22.58 -27.17 0.14
N PHE A 175 23.50 -26.29 -0.19
CA PHE A 175 24.49 -25.72 0.71
C PHE A 175 24.65 -24.22 0.40
N TYR A 176 25.42 -23.49 1.21
CA TYR A 176 25.64 -22.07 0.98
C TYR A 176 27.07 -21.64 1.27
N ILE A 177 27.42 -20.45 0.77
CA ILE A 177 28.69 -19.77 0.98
C ILE A 177 28.46 -18.28 1.21
N GLU A 178 29.43 -17.62 1.84
CA GLU A 178 29.36 -16.18 2.15
C GLU A 178 30.40 -15.38 1.34
N LYS A 179 31.62 -15.94 1.19
CA LYS A 179 32.75 -15.28 0.52
C LYS A 179 33.01 -15.88 -0.86
N SER A 180 33.37 -15.04 -1.82
CA SER A 180 33.75 -15.49 -3.16
C SER A 180 35.13 -16.16 -3.17
N GLY A 181 35.28 -17.29 -3.84
CA GLY A 181 36.55 -18.01 -3.94
C GLY A 181 36.40 -19.44 -4.46
N VAL A 182 37.51 -20.18 -4.48
CA VAL A 182 37.54 -21.62 -4.80
C VAL A 182 37.30 -22.42 -3.53
N TYR A 183 36.26 -23.27 -3.59
CA TYR A 183 35.82 -24.11 -2.49
C TYR A 183 36.18 -25.57 -2.73
N ARG A 184 36.57 -26.27 -1.66
CA ARG A 184 36.77 -27.72 -1.61
C ARG A 184 35.57 -28.37 -0.94
N ILE A 185 34.91 -29.25 -1.68
CA ILE A 185 33.84 -30.13 -1.17
C ILE A 185 34.44 -31.52 -0.97
N SER A 186 34.56 -31.94 0.28
CA SER A 186 35.02 -33.27 0.67
C SER A 186 33.88 -34.28 0.68
N LYS A 187 34.23 -35.57 0.70
CA LYS A 187 33.29 -36.67 0.95
C LYS A 187 32.50 -36.48 2.26
N SER A 188 33.17 -36.07 3.33
CA SER A 188 32.53 -35.85 4.63
C SER A 188 31.51 -34.70 4.59
N PHE A 189 31.79 -33.64 3.84
CA PHE A 189 30.83 -32.55 3.65
C PHE A 189 29.60 -33.04 2.89
N LEU A 190 29.77 -33.78 1.79
CA LEU A 190 28.67 -34.37 1.04
C LEU A 190 27.77 -35.24 1.93
N GLN A 191 28.38 -36.13 2.73
CA GLN A 191 27.66 -36.96 3.70
C GLN A 191 26.89 -36.11 4.73
N SER A 192 27.46 -34.98 5.17
CA SER A 192 26.81 -34.07 6.11
C SER A 192 25.57 -33.37 5.53
N LEU A 193 25.45 -33.28 4.20
CA LEU A 193 24.23 -32.82 3.51
C LEU A 193 23.15 -33.91 3.43
N GLY A 194 23.52 -35.18 3.73
CA GLY A 194 22.69 -36.36 3.49
C GLY A 194 22.88 -36.96 2.10
N PHE A 195 23.85 -36.50 1.31
CA PHE A 195 24.23 -37.10 0.03
C PHE A 195 25.13 -38.31 0.27
N ASP A 196 24.87 -39.45 -0.37
CA ASP A 196 25.69 -40.66 -0.26
C ASP A 196 26.65 -40.79 -1.46
N PRO A 197 27.89 -40.29 -1.35
CA PRO A 197 28.86 -40.30 -2.44
C PRO A 197 29.32 -41.72 -2.80
N SER A 198 29.08 -42.73 -1.95
CA SER A 198 29.45 -44.12 -2.25
C SER A 198 28.53 -44.79 -3.28
N LYS A 199 27.34 -44.22 -3.50
CA LYS A 199 26.34 -44.73 -4.46
C LYS A 199 26.28 -43.93 -5.77
N ALA A 200 27.17 -42.96 -5.93
CA ALA A 200 27.19 -42.07 -7.08
C ALA A 200 28.51 -42.22 -7.84
N ASP A 201 28.44 -42.32 -9.16
CA ASP A 201 29.58 -42.11 -10.03
C ASP A 201 30.01 -40.63 -9.93
N PRO A 202 31.24 -40.30 -9.50
CA PRO A 202 31.74 -38.94 -9.41
C PRO A 202 31.54 -38.14 -10.71
N ARG A 203 31.62 -38.81 -11.87
CA ARG A 203 31.45 -38.18 -13.19
C ARG A 203 30.07 -37.54 -13.38
N ARG A 204 29.06 -38.04 -12.66
CA ARG A 204 27.68 -37.55 -12.71
C ARG A 204 27.37 -36.44 -11.71
N ILE A 205 28.30 -36.10 -10.81
CA ILE A 205 28.09 -35.02 -9.84
C ILE A 205 28.04 -33.67 -10.57
N LYS A 206 27.04 -32.86 -10.22
CA LYS A 206 26.79 -31.51 -10.73
C LYS A 206 26.58 -30.53 -9.60
N ILE A 207 26.98 -29.29 -9.82
CA ILE A 207 26.68 -28.16 -8.94
C ILE A 207 25.91 -27.11 -9.73
N TYR A 208 24.78 -26.66 -9.19
CA TYR A 208 23.92 -25.62 -9.76
C TYR A 208 23.86 -24.41 -8.84
N GLY A 209 23.82 -23.20 -9.40
CA GLY A 209 23.74 -21.96 -8.63
C GLY A 209 24.09 -20.73 -9.46
N ASN A 210 23.52 -19.57 -9.10
CA ASN A 210 23.66 -18.32 -9.86
C ASN A 210 24.54 -17.25 -9.17
N GLY A 211 25.24 -17.62 -8.09
CA GLY A 211 26.07 -16.72 -7.30
C GLY A 211 25.27 -15.80 -6.36
N GLY A 212 26.00 -15.00 -5.58
CA GLY A 212 25.45 -14.17 -4.51
C GLY A 212 25.09 -12.73 -4.89
N ARG A 213 25.27 -12.34 -6.16
CA ARG A 213 24.96 -10.98 -6.63
C ARG A 213 23.47 -10.65 -6.44
N MET A 214 23.17 -9.40 -6.11
CA MET A 214 21.79 -8.88 -6.19
C MET A 214 21.29 -9.00 -7.63
N LEU A 215 20.03 -9.41 -7.80
CA LEU A 215 19.44 -9.44 -9.13
C LEU A 215 19.31 -8.01 -9.68
N PRO A 216 19.47 -7.79 -10.99
CA PRO A 216 19.25 -6.48 -11.58
C PRO A 216 17.83 -5.98 -11.33
N LEU A 217 17.68 -4.70 -10.96
CA LEU A 217 16.35 -4.09 -10.87
C LEU A 217 15.83 -3.71 -12.26
N ALA A 218 16.67 -3.40 -13.24
CA ALA A 218 16.24 -3.18 -14.63
C ALA A 218 15.79 -4.48 -15.34
N ASN A 219 14.76 -4.41 -16.17
CA ASN A 219 14.21 -5.55 -16.94
C ASN A 219 15.11 -5.94 -18.14
N ASN A 220 15.87 -5.00 -18.70
CA ASN A 220 16.73 -5.22 -19.88
C ASN A 220 18.11 -5.79 -19.55
N ILE A 221 18.49 -5.89 -18.27
CA ILE A 221 19.75 -6.51 -17.86
C ILE A 221 19.53 -8.01 -17.69
N TYR A 222 20.26 -8.81 -18.48
CA TYR A 222 20.18 -10.26 -18.41
C TYR A 222 20.60 -10.79 -17.04
N TYR A 223 19.81 -11.72 -16.51
CA TYR A 223 20.14 -12.59 -15.40
C TYR A 223 19.53 -13.98 -15.70
N PRO A 224 20.17 -15.10 -15.30
CA PRO A 224 19.61 -16.41 -15.54
C PRO A 224 18.21 -16.57 -14.95
N GLU A 225 17.28 -17.07 -15.78
CA GLU A 225 15.90 -17.29 -15.33
C GLU A 225 15.72 -18.55 -14.49
N ASP A 226 16.70 -19.46 -14.47
CA ASP A 226 16.72 -20.69 -13.65
C ASP A 226 18.14 -20.95 -13.16
N LEU A 227 18.31 -21.96 -12.30
CA LEU A 227 19.63 -22.38 -11.84
C LEU A 227 20.51 -22.87 -12.99
N ILE A 228 21.74 -22.35 -13.10
CA ILE A 228 22.72 -22.78 -14.11
C ILE A 228 23.72 -23.77 -13.52
N GLU A 229 24.08 -24.79 -14.29
CA GLU A 229 25.15 -25.73 -13.96
C GLU A 229 26.52 -25.04 -14.02
N ASN A 230 27.27 -25.12 -12.91
CA ASN A 230 28.59 -24.53 -12.75
C ASN A 230 29.66 -25.56 -13.17
N ALA A 231 30.72 -25.10 -13.84
CA ALA A 231 31.86 -25.94 -14.15
C ALA A 231 32.63 -26.32 -12.86
N ILE A 232 32.86 -27.63 -12.66
CA ILE A 232 33.59 -28.14 -11.49
C ILE A 232 34.84 -28.92 -11.91
N GLN A 233 35.79 -29.09 -11.00
CA GLN A 233 36.89 -30.03 -11.12
C GLN A 233 36.74 -31.11 -10.05
N ILE A 234 36.84 -32.39 -10.42
CA ILE A 234 36.84 -33.48 -9.44
C ILE A 234 38.20 -34.16 -9.45
N ASN A 235 38.90 -34.09 -8.32
CA ASN A 235 40.15 -34.79 -8.12
C ASN A 235 39.81 -36.21 -7.62
N GLY A 236 40.16 -37.23 -8.43
CA GLY A 236 39.92 -38.64 -8.11
C GLY A 236 38.82 -39.34 -8.92
N GLU A 237 38.14 -38.66 -9.86
CA GLU A 237 36.97 -39.25 -10.57
C GLU A 237 37.26 -40.40 -11.55
N GLY A 238 38.53 -40.74 -11.80
CA GLY A 238 38.93 -41.63 -12.90
C GLY A 238 38.54 -43.10 -12.74
N ASP A 239 38.36 -43.57 -11.50
CA ASP A 239 37.97 -44.96 -11.19
C ASP A 239 36.44 -45.15 -11.07
N GLY A 240 35.67 -44.06 -11.16
CA GLY A 240 34.21 -44.06 -11.02
C GLY A 240 33.71 -44.21 -9.59
N VAL A 241 34.56 -44.07 -8.56
CA VAL A 241 34.20 -44.19 -7.14
C VAL A 241 34.66 -42.96 -6.38
N PHE A 242 33.82 -42.37 -5.51
CA PHE A 242 34.22 -41.24 -4.68
C PHE A 242 34.89 -41.71 -3.37
N ASN A 243 36.21 -41.82 -3.40
CA ASN A 243 37.06 -42.22 -2.29
C ASN A 243 37.19 -41.11 -1.22
N ASN A 244 37.83 -41.42 -0.09
CA ASN A 244 37.95 -40.48 1.03
C ASN A 244 38.88 -39.29 0.73
N GLU A 245 39.88 -39.51 -0.13
CA GLU A 245 40.83 -38.48 -0.58
C GLU A 245 40.28 -37.64 -1.74
N ASP A 246 39.18 -38.07 -2.37
CA ASP A 246 38.57 -37.38 -3.49
C ASP A 246 37.84 -36.12 -3.02
N TYR A 247 37.83 -35.11 -3.88
CA TYR A 247 37.16 -33.85 -3.59
C TYR A 247 36.77 -33.12 -4.87
N ILE A 248 35.79 -32.24 -4.72
CA ILE A 248 35.33 -31.35 -5.79
C ILE A 248 35.90 -29.96 -5.51
N LEU A 249 36.45 -29.32 -6.54
CA LEU A 249 36.76 -27.89 -6.55
C LEU A 249 35.80 -27.17 -7.48
N PHE A 250 35.30 -26.03 -7.04
CA PHE A 250 34.54 -25.12 -7.89
C PHE A 250 34.69 -23.68 -7.40
N TYR A 251 34.51 -22.73 -8.30
CA TYR A 251 34.50 -21.32 -7.93
C TYR A 251 33.07 -20.92 -7.59
N ALA A 252 32.91 -20.32 -6.42
CA ALA A 252 31.64 -19.81 -5.94
C ALA A 252 31.72 -18.30 -5.75
N GLU A 253 30.66 -17.60 -6.11
CA GLU A 253 30.54 -16.16 -5.90
C GLU A 253 29.62 -15.89 -4.71
N GLY A 254 30.19 -15.25 -3.68
CA GLY A 254 29.51 -14.82 -2.47
C GLY A 254 28.67 -13.57 -2.67
N VAL A 255 28.11 -13.07 -1.58
CA VAL A 255 27.14 -11.97 -1.60
C VAL A 255 27.79 -10.58 -1.67
N ASN A 256 29.03 -10.47 -1.21
CA ASN A 256 29.74 -9.21 -1.12
C ASN A 256 30.43 -8.85 -2.44
N ASN A 257 29.82 -7.94 -3.18
CA ASN A 257 30.34 -7.39 -4.43
C ASN A 257 29.82 -5.96 -4.59
N TRP A 258 30.64 -5.07 -5.15
CA TRP A 258 30.20 -3.70 -5.47
C TRP A 258 29.00 -3.72 -6.43
N ASN A 259 27.91 -3.11 -6.01
CA ASN A 259 26.71 -2.91 -6.82
C ASN A 259 26.53 -1.43 -7.14
N SER A 260 26.77 -1.03 -8.39
CA SER A 260 26.71 0.38 -8.80
C SER A 260 25.32 1.01 -8.68
N GLU A 261 24.25 0.22 -8.81
CA GLU A 261 22.87 0.70 -8.75
C GLU A 261 22.46 1.06 -7.31
N SER A 262 22.85 0.24 -6.34
CA SER A 262 22.60 0.43 -4.91
C SER A 262 23.70 1.20 -4.19
N ARG A 263 24.88 1.32 -4.81
CA ARG A 263 26.09 1.99 -4.30
C ARG A 263 26.57 1.42 -2.96
N THR A 264 26.66 0.10 -2.88
CA THR A 264 27.07 -0.67 -1.69
C THR A 264 27.92 -1.87 -2.12
N ASN A 265 28.83 -2.32 -1.25
CA ASN A 265 29.57 -3.57 -1.38
C ASN A 265 28.81 -4.78 -0.81
N LEU A 266 27.76 -4.54 -0.04
CA LEU A 266 26.99 -5.55 0.64
C LEU A 266 25.73 -5.88 -0.16
N ASN A 267 25.30 -7.13 -0.11
CA ASN A 267 24.00 -7.50 -0.64
C ASN A 267 22.91 -6.95 0.29
N LEU A 268 21.87 -6.30 -0.25
CA LEU A 268 20.82 -5.69 0.57
C LEU A 268 19.87 -6.73 1.21
N TYR A 269 19.70 -7.88 0.56
CA TYR A 269 18.57 -8.78 0.80
C TYR A 269 18.94 -10.07 1.55
N ASP A 270 20.17 -10.58 1.35
CA ASP A 270 20.62 -11.83 1.96
C ASP A 270 22.13 -11.78 2.31
N SER A 271 22.54 -12.63 3.24
CA SER A 271 23.95 -12.84 3.63
C SER A 271 24.53 -14.14 3.06
N LYS A 272 23.69 -14.97 2.43
CA LYS A 272 24.05 -16.29 1.91
C LYS A 272 23.88 -16.39 0.40
N SER A 273 24.82 -17.06 -0.25
CA SER A 273 24.75 -17.48 -1.66
C SER A 273 24.58 -19.00 -1.71
N TYR A 274 23.46 -19.47 -2.27
CA TYR A 274 23.08 -20.89 -2.22
C TYR A 274 23.43 -21.63 -3.52
N TYR A 275 23.85 -22.88 -3.36
CA TYR A 275 24.21 -23.81 -4.41
C TYR A 275 23.60 -25.19 -4.15
N TYR A 276 23.40 -25.96 -5.21
CA TYR A 276 22.68 -27.23 -5.18
C TYR A 276 23.52 -28.33 -5.83
N ILE A 277 23.58 -29.51 -5.20
CA ILE A 277 24.28 -30.69 -5.71
C ILE A 277 23.26 -31.74 -6.14
N THR A 278 23.52 -32.39 -7.27
CA THR A 278 22.77 -33.56 -7.74
C THR A 278 23.66 -34.52 -8.54
N THR A 279 23.18 -35.75 -8.74
CA THR A 279 23.76 -36.76 -9.65
C THR A 279 22.79 -37.20 -10.75
N ALA A 280 21.62 -36.56 -10.82
CA ALA A 280 20.61 -36.86 -11.82
C ALA A 280 21.04 -36.45 -13.24
N GLY A 281 20.53 -37.15 -14.26
CA GLY A 281 20.86 -36.90 -15.67
C GLY A 281 22.24 -37.43 -16.09
N GLY A 282 22.83 -36.88 -17.16
CA GLY A 282 24.13 -37.29 -17.69
C GLY A 282 25.34 -36.83 -16.86
N ASP A 283 26.53 -36.86 -17.47
CA ASP A 283 27.77 -36.37 -16.86
C ASP A 283 27.68 -34.88 -16.50
N GLY A 284 28.42 -34.50 -15.45
CA GLY A 284 28.46 -33.10 -15.00
C GLY A 284 29.48 -32.26 -15.73
N LYS A 285 29.23 -30.95 -15.78
CA LYS A 285 30.09 -29.97 -16.42
C LYS A 285 31.47 -29.90 -15.75
N ARG A 286 32.54 -29.93 -16.55
CA ARG A 286 33.92 -29.86 -16.06
C ARG A 286 34.60 -28.55 -16.45
N ILE A 287 35.55 -28.11 -15.61
CA ILE A 287 36.42 -26.97 -15.91
C ILE A 287 37.37 -27.35 -17.05
N SER A 288 37.25 -26.63 -18.17
CA SER A 288 38.05 -26.85 -19.38
C SER A 288 39.35 -26.05 -19.37
N PRO A 289 40.40 -26.46 -20.10
CA PRO A 289 41.61 -25.64 -20.27
C PRO A 289 41.33 -24.31 -20.99
N ILE A 290 42.06 -23.24 -20.64
CA ILE A 290 42.02 -21.96 -21.37
C ILE A 290 42.73 -22.12 -22.73
N ASN A 291 42.06 -21.67 -23.79
CA ASN A 291 42.66 -21.51 -25.12
C ASN A 291 43.41 -20.17 -25.19
N GLN A 292 44.73 -20.21 -24.99
CA GLN A 292 45.56 -19.01 -25.07
C GLN A 292 45.70 -18.48 -26.51
N PRO A 293 45.74 -17.16 -26.71
CA PRO A 293 45.96 -16.58 -28.04
C PRO A 293 47.37 -16.90 -28.56
N THR A 294 47.44 -17.21 -29.86
CA THR A 294 48.70 -17.56 -30.54
C THR A 294 49.52 -16.34 -30.98
N ALA A 295 48.90 -15.16 -31.07
CA ALA A 295 49.57 -13.92 -31.44
C ALA A 295 50.66 -13.51 -30.41
N GLY A 296 51.57 -12.66 -30.86
CA GLY A 296 52.57 -12.02 -29.99
C GLY A 296 51.89 -11.14 -28.94
N SER A 297 52.48 -11.08 -27.75
CA SER A 297 52.03 -10.17 -26.69
C SER A 297 52.28 -8.72 -27.09
N THR A 298 51.28 -7.87 -26.92
CA THR A 298 51.35 -6.42 -27.09
C THR A 298 51.48 -5.68 -25.77
N LEU A 299 51.29 -6.38 -24.65
CA LEU A 299 51.34 -5.83 -23.30
C LEU A 299 51.88 -6.89 -22.32
N GLU A 300 52.96 -6.58 -21.63
CA GLU A 300 53.49 -7.43 -20.56
C GLU A 300 53.00 -6.90 -19.20
N LEU A 301 52.29 -7.72 -18.43
CA LEU A 301 51.82 -7.36 -17.09
C LEU A 301 52.42 -8.26 -16.02
N ASN A 302 53.10 -7.63 -15.07
CA ASN A 302 53.51 -8.23 -13.80
C ASN A 302 52.78 -7.58 -12.61
N THR A 303 51.71 -6.82 -12.89
CA THR A 303 50.87 -6.15 -11.90
C THR A 303 49.40 -6.30 -12.24
N PHE A 304 48.53 -6.07 -11.26
CA PHE A 304 47.08 -6.13 -11.39
C PHE A 304 46.41 -5.06 -10.52
N ASP A 305 45.14 -4.78 -10.79
CA ASP A 305 44.31 -3.87 -10.03
C ASP A 305 43.54 -4.67 -8.96
N ASP A 306 43.77 -4.35 -7.68
CA ASP A 306 43.15 -5.00 -6.53
C ASP A 306 42.17 -4.06 -5.84
N TYR A 307 41.06 -4.60 -5.36
CA TYR A 307 39.96 -3.88 -4.75
C TYR A 307 39.69 -4.41 -3.33
N GLN A 308 39.73 -3.52 -2.34
CA GLN A 308 39.29 -3.81 -0.98
C GLN A 308 38.37 -2.71 -0.48
N TYR A 309 37.50 -3.06 0.46
CA TYR A 309 36.55 -2.14 1.04
C TYR A 309 36.35 -2.40 2.53
N HIS A 310 35.89 -1.37 3.25
CA HIS A 310 35.34 -1.45 4.60
C HIS A 310 33.93 -0.89 4.54
N GLU A 311 32.94 -1.71 4.87
CA GLU A 311 31.52 -1.36 4.90
C GLU A 311 30.81 -2.33 5.84
N ILE A 312 30.00 -1.79 6.75
CA ILE A 312 29.18 -2.57 7.67
C ILE A 312 27.80 -1.90 7.82
N ASP A 313 26.74 -2.70 7.85
CA ASP A 313 25.38 -2.20 8.05
C ASP A 313 25.00 -2.30 9.53
N GLN A 314 25.00 -1.17 10.25
CA GLN A 314 24.61 -1.12 11.67
C GLN A 314 23.32 -0.35 11.90
N THR A 315 23.17 0.83 11.31
CA THR A 315 22.04 1.72 11.56
C THR A 315 21.44 2.28 10.27
N ASN A 316 20.13 2.48 10.27
CA ASN A 316 19.44 3.33 9.31
C ASN A 316 18.87 4.50 10.13
N ILE A 317 19.32 5.73 9.89
CA ILE A 317 19.01 6.87 10.79
C ILE A 317 17.52 7.21 10.79
N VAL A 318 16.86 7.05 9.65
CA VAL A 318 15.49 7.57 9.42
C VAL A 318 14.47 6.45 9.37
N HIS A 319 14.90 5.19 9.30
CA HIS A 319 14.04 4.00 9.10
C HIS A 319 13.34 4.02 7.74
N LEU A 320 14.09 4.30 6.67
CA LEU A 320 13.58 4.30 5.30
C LEU A 320 14.70 4.11 4.27
N GLY A 321 14.31 3.79 3.03
CA GLY A 321 15.26 3.62 1.94
C GLY A 321 16.21 2.44 2.17
N ARG A 322 17.25 2.33 1.35
CA ARG A 322 18.18 1.19 1.39
C ARG A 322 19.59 1.51 1.90
N GLN A 323 19.86 2.74 2.32
CA GLN A 323 21.17 3.10 2.89
C GLN A 323 21.23 2.68 4.37
N TRP A 324 22.17 1.79 4.67
CA TRP A 324 22.59 1.49 6.03
C TRP A 324 23.96 2.12 6.25
N LEU A 325 24.25 2.45 7.51
CA LEU A 325 25.47 3.12 7.92
C LEU A 325 26.16 2.28 8.98
N GLY A 326 27.48 2.35 8.99
CA GLY A 326 28.34 1.69 9.94
C GLY A 326 28.61 2.54 11.16
N GLU A 327 29.89 2.75 11.44
CA GLU A 327 30.38 3.34 12.67
C GLU A 327 29.89 4.78 12.88
N SER A 328 29.45 5.08 14.11
CA SER A 328 29.13 6.44 14.55
C SER A 328 30.34 7.13 15.17
N PHE A 329 30.46 8.43 14.91
CA PHE A 329 31.54 9.30 15.40
C PHE A 329 31.06 10.30 16.46
N ASP A 330 29.93 10.01 17.13
CA ASP A 330 29.37 10.87 18.19
C ASP A 330 30.15 10.77 19.51
N ILE A 331 30.59 9.56 19.89
CA ILE A 331 31.40 9.31 21.08
C ILE A 331 32.90 9.29 20.74
N ASN A 332 33.30 8.45 19.77
CA ASN A 332 34.67 8.37 19.31
C ASN A 332 34.82 9.08 17.96
N GLN A 333 35.26 10.33 18.00
CA GLN A 333 35.42 11.21 16.85
C GLN A 333 36.61 10.84 15.95
N GLU A 334 37.52 9.98 16.41
CA GLU A 334 38.68 9.54 15.63
C GLU A 334 38.70 8.01 15.52
N GLN A 335 38.60 7.49 14.30
CA GLN A 335 38.59 6.06 14.04
C GLN A 335 39.54 5.73 12.89
N GLU A 336 40.20 4.58 12.99
CA GLU A 336 41.20 4.11 12.02
C GLU A 336 40.79 2.75 11.46
N PHE A 337 40.92 2.61 10.14
CA PHE A 337 40.54 1.44 9.35
C PHE A 337 41.76 0.89 8.63
N GLU A 338 42.03 -0.40 8.77
CA GLU A 338 43.23 -1.05 8.23
C GLU A 338 42.92 -1.89 7.00
N PHE A 339 43.75 -1.73 5.97
CA PHE A 339 43.71 -2.50 4.72
C PHE A 339 45.07 -3.12 4.45
N ASN A 340 45.10 -4.32 3.88
CA ASN A 340 46.34 -5.02 3.58
C ASN A 340 46.39 -5.42 2.10
N PHE A 341 47.22 -4.74 1.33
CA PHE A 341 47.51 -4.99 -0.08
C PHE A 341 48.94 -5.54 -0.25
N PRO A 342 49.18 -6.84 0.02
CA PRO A 342 50.54 -7.37 0.04
C PRO A 342 51.21 -7.31 -1.34
N ASN A 343 52.49 -6.91 -1.39
CA ASN A 343 53.24 -6.64 -2.62
C ASN A 343 52.66 -5.47 -3.42
N LEU A 344 52.36 -4.36 -2.76
CA LEU A 344 51.89 -3.13 -3.41
C LEU A 344 52.95 -2.60 -4.40
N GLU A 345 52.52 -2.12 -5.56
CA GLU A 345 53.37 -1.35 -6.47
C GLU A 345 53.41 0.11 -6.00
N THR A 346 54.37 0.43 -5.12
CA THR A 346 54.48 1.73 -4.45
C THR A 346 54.73 2.91 -5.38
N SER A 347 55.10 2.68 -6.65
CA SER A 347 55.23 3.74 -7.67
C SER A 347 53.88 4.20 -8.23
N VAL A 348 52.80 3.45 -8.02
CA VAL A 348 51.45 3.78 -8.47
C VAL A 348 50.59 4.19 -7.26
N PRO A 349 50.03 5.41 -7.25
CA PRO A 349 49.17 5.85 -6.15
C PRO A 349 47.93 4.98 -5.97
N VAL A 350 47.54 4.75 -4.72
CA VAL A 350 46.28 4.10 -4.34
C VAL A 350 45.13 5.08 -4.53
N LYS A 351 44.03 4.62 -5.11
CA LYS A 351 42.80 5.42 -5.27
C LYS A 351 41.86 5.13 -4.11
N ILE A 352 41.25 6.17 -3.57
CA ILE A 352 40.25 6.07 -2.51
C ILE A 352 38.92 6.68 -2.94
N GLN A 353 37.86 6.01 -2.55
CA GLN A 353 36.48 6.50 -2.59
C GLN A 353 35.90 6.32 -1.19
N LEU A 354 35.16 7.32 -0.72
CA LEU A 354 34.63 7.39 0.63
C LEU A 354 33.20 7.93 0.56
N ASN A 355 32.29 7.32 1.30
CA ASN A 355 30.96 7.87 1.54
C ASN A 355 30.73 8.00 3.04
N ALA A 356 30.27 9.16 3.48
CA ALA A 356 29.99 9.45 4.88
C ALA A 356 28.79 10.40 4.97
N VAL A 357 28.15 10.40 6.14
CA VAL A 357 26.97 11.23 6.39
C VAL A 357 27.13 12.06 7.65
N SER A 358 26.38 13.16 7.72
CA SER A 358 26.29 14.00 8.92
C SER A 358 24.85 14.42 9.20
N ALA A 359 24.38 14.10 10.41
CA ALA A 359 23.12 14.57 10.96
C ALA A 359 23.42 15.71 11.94
N ALA A 360 23.42 16.95 11.46
CA ALA A 360 23.84 18.12 12.22
C ALA A 360 23.16 19.42 11.75
N TYR A 361 22.71 20.26 12.69
CA TYR A 361 22.18 21.61 12.42
C TYR A 361 23.29 22.69 12.39
N THR A 362 24.55 22.27 12.41
CA THR A 362 25.72 23.12 12.21
C THR A 362 26.61 22.52 11.13
N PRO A 363 27.41 23.31 10.40
CA PRO A 363 28.40 22.75 9.48
C PRO A 363 29.37 21.84 10.23
N THR A 364 29.71 20.71 9.62
CA THR A 364 30.61 19.69 10.20
C THR A 364 31.54 19.14 9.12
N SER A 365 32.56 18.37 9.50
CA SER A 365 33.47 17.81 8.52
C SER A 365 34.10 16.49 8.95
N PHE A 366 34.51 15.69 7.97
CA PHE A 366 35.42 14.56 8.16
C PHE A 366 36.77 14.92 7.53
N ALA A 367 37.81 15.03 8.36
CA ALA A 367 39.19 15.02 7.87
C ALA A 367 39.62 13.58 7.59
N VAL A 368 40.22 13.36 6.42
CA VAL A 368 40.64 12.03 5.95
C VAL A 368 42.15 12.00 5.85
N SER A 369 42.78 11.05 6.55
CA SER A 369 44.22 10.82 6.43
C SER A 369 44.52 9.37 6.08
N ALA A 370 45.55 9.17 5.25
CA ALA A 370 46.08 7.87 4.89
C ALA A 370 47.54 7.77 5.35
N ASN A 371 47.87 6.78 6.16
CA ASN A 371 49.20 6.58 6.74
C ASN A 371 49.76 7.86 7.42
N GLY A 372 48.89 8.60 8.10
CA GLY A 372 49.23 9.87 8.77
C GLY A 372 49.34 11.09 7.85
N GLN A 373 49.17 10.95 6.53
CA GLN A 373 49.13 12.06 5.58
C GLN A 373 47.69 12.51 5.33
N ASN A 374 47.41 13.81 5.41
CA ASN A 374 46.09 14.35 5.07
C ASN A 374 45.86 14.26 3.55
N ILE A 375 44.74 13.65 3.14
CA ILE A 375 44.39 13.42 1.73
C ILE A 375 43.10 14.14 1.32
N GLY A 376 42.41 14.80 2.26
CA GLY A 376 41.23 15.62 1.97
C GLY A 376 40.28 15.78 3.14
N THR A 377 39.24 16.59 2.92
CA THR A 377 38.18 16.85 3.90
C THR A 377 36.81 16.78 3.21
N LEU A 378 35.85 16.09 3.84
CA LEU A 378 34.43 16.18 3.48
C LEU A 378 33.77 17.26 4.34
N ASN A 379 33.15 18.26 3.71
CA ASN A 379 32.53 19.39 4.41
C ASN A 379 31.00 19.35 4.25
N PHE A 380 30.29 18.99 5.32
CA PHE A 380 28.84 18.84 5.34
C PHE A 380 28.16 20.17 5.63
N LYS A 381 27.03 20.39 4.95
CA LYS A 381 26.19 21.56 5.21
C LYS A 381 25.38 21.35 6.49
N ALA A 382 25.01 22.44 7.14
CA ALA A 382 24.03 22.39 8.23
C ALA A 382 22.65 22.00 7.67
N LEU A 383 21.94 21.15 8.40
CA LEU A 383 20.53 20.88 8.15
C LEU A 383 19.69 22.14 8.46
N THR A 384 18.60 22.29 7.71
CA THR A 384 17.61 23.35 7.97
C THR A 384 16.61 22.84 9.00
N ALA A 385 16.32 23.64 10.03
CA ALA A 385 15.24 23.34 10.97
C ALA A 385 13.91 23.13 10.24
N SER A 386 13.09 22.21 10.72
CA SER A 386 11.79 21.85 10.13
C SER A 386 11.83 21.27 8.70
N SER A 387 13.01 20.96 8.16
CA SER A 387 13.12 20.24 6.88
C SER A 387 12.82 18.75 7.01
N GLU A 388 12.30 18.16 5.94
CA GLU A 388 12.19 16.72 5.75
C GLU A 388 13.56 16.02 5.65
N THR A 389 14.62 16.74 5.24
CA THR A 389 15.98 16.19 5.18
C THR A 389 16.56 16.00 6.57
N LYS A 390 16.88 14.76 6.94
CA LYS A 390 17.33 14.35 8.28
C LYS A 390 18.84 14.17 8.39
N TYR A 391 19.56 14.03 7.27
CA TYR A 391 21.02 14.05 7.23
C TYR A 391 21.56 14.46 5.85
N ASP A 392 22.79 14.95 5.82
CA ASP A 392 23.54 15.27 4.59
C ASP A 392 24.49 14.12 4.25
N THR A 393 24.59 13.76 2.97
CA THR A 393 25.43 12.65 2.47
C THR A 393 26.46 13.18 1.51
N LEU A 394 27.74 12.89 1.77
CA LEU A 394 28.83 13.30 0.89
C LEU A 394 29.63 12.11 0.40
N PHE A 395 29.73 12.09 -0.92
CA PHE A 395 30.47 11.10 -1.67
C PHE A 395 31.75 11.71 -2.25
N SER A 396 32.89 11.12 -1.91
CA SER A 396 34.18 11.41 -2.55
C SER A 396 34.43 10.40 -3.67
N PRO A 397 34.44 10.80 -4.95
CA PRO A 397 34.80 9.90 -6.04
C PRO A 397 36.29 9.50 -5.98
N PHE A 398 36.70 8.50 -6.77
CA PHE A 398 38.10 8.07 -6.98
C PHE A 398 39.02 9.11 -7.65
N LYS A 399 38.89 10.39 -7.29
CA LYS A 399 39.77 11.49 -7.71
C LYS A 399 40.93 11.69 -6.74
N ASN A 400 40.75 11.34 -5.47
CA ASN A 400 41.79 11.44 -4.47
C ASN A 400 42.68 10.20 -4.53
N THR A 401 43.99 10.42 -4.48
CA THR A 401 45.00 9.37 -4.47
C THR A 401 46.07 9.66 -3.43
N PHE A 402 46.77 8.61 -2.99
CA PHE A 402 47.88 8.74 -2.05
C PHE A 402 48.92 7.64 -2.28
N ASN A 403 50.14 7.86 -1.78
CA ASN A 403 51.18 6.84 -1.81
C ASN A 403 50.93 5.82 -0.70
N GLY A 404 50.66 4.58 -1.10
CA GLY A 404 50.39 3.48 -0.17
C GLY A 404 51.65 2.70 0.24
N THR A 405 51.47 1.87 1.24
CA THR A 405 52.35 0.77 1.65
C THR A 405 51.53 -0.51 1.72
N ASP A 406 52.15 -1.68 1.88
CA ASP A 406 51.42 -2.95 1.95
C ASP A 406 50.29 -2.93 3.01
N ASN A 407 50.54 -2.34 4.18
CA ASN A 407 49.50 -2.02 5.14
C ASN A 407 49.12 -0.54 5.00
N ILE A 408 47.83 -0.27 4.82
CA ILE A 408 47.27 1.08 4.67
C ILE A 408 46.35 1.33 5.86
N LYS A 409 46.58 2.44 6.56
CA LYS A 409 45.73 2.96 7.63
C LYS A 409 44.97 4.18 7.14
N ILE A 410 43.65 4.09 7.09
CA ILE A 410 42.78 5.23 6.79
C ILE A 410 42.19 5.71 8.11
N LYS A 411 42.54 6.93 8.53
CA LYS A 411 41.97 7.56 9.73
C LYS A 411 40.97 8.64 9.32
N LEU A 412 39.77 8.53 9.88
CA LEU A 412 38.71 9.53 9.78
C LEU A 412 38.62 10.29 11.11
N SER A 413 38.54 11.62 11.02
CA SER A 413 38.40 12.49 12.19
C SER A 413 37.23 13.43 11.99
N TYR A 414 36.16 13.22 12.75
CA TYR A 414 34.93 13.99 12.66
C TYR A 414 35.01 15.25 13.52
N ASN A 415 34.82 16.40 12.91
CA ASN A 415 34.68 17.67 13.62
C ASN A 415 33.20 18.05 13.70
N ASN A 416 32.63 17.90 14.89
CA ASN A 416 31.24 18.25 15.21
C ASN A 416 31.03 19.76 15.50
N ASN A 417 32.08 20.57 15.32
CA ASN A 417 32.11 22.00 15.60
C ASN A 417 31.69 22.39 17.03
N GLY A 418 31.99 21.51 18.00
CA GLY A 418 31.68 21.73 19.42
C GLY A 418 30.23 21.47 19.82
N VAL A 419 29.39 20.91 18.93
CA VAL A 419 27.98 20.59 19.21
C VAL A 419 27.83 19.08 19.49
N PRO A 420 27.59 18.66 20.74
CA PRO A 420 27.50 17.23 21.09
C PRO A 420 26.37 16.47 20.40
N GLY A 421 25.32 17.17 19.95
CA GLY A 421 24.20 16.57 19.22
C GLY A 421 24.48 16.30 17.73
N SER A 422 25.57 16.83 17.18
CA SER A 422 25.94 16.63 15.77
C SER A 422 26.61 15.26 15.61
N LYS A 423 26.06 14.40 14.76
CA LYS A 423 26.51 13.02 14.59
C LYS A 423 27.01 12.77 13.17
N GLY A 424 28.22 12.22 13.07
CA GLY A 424 28.79 11.72 11.81
C GLY A 424 28.76 10.20 11.75
N TYR A 425 28.56 9.63 10.57
CA TYR A 425 28.62 8.18 10.35
C TYR A 425 29.39 7.84 9.08
N LEU A 426 30.08 6.70 9.11
CA LEU A 426 30.69 6.11 7.93
C LEU A 426 29.68 5.22 7.19
N ASP A 427 29.62 5.33 5.88
CA ASP A 427 28.93 4.35 5.02
C ASP A 427 29.95 3.31 4.54
N TYR A 428 30.89 3.71 3.68
CA TYR A 428 31.98 2.83 3.23
C TYR A 428 33.27 3.55 2.87
N ILE A 429 34.37 2.79 2.90
CA ILE A 429 35.68 3.14 2.35
C ILE A 429 36.03 2.11 1.28
N ASN A 430 36.29 2.55 0.05
CA ASN A 430 36.71 1.71 -1.06
C ASN A 430 38.12 2.10 -1.52
N LEU A 431 39.00 1.12 -1.67
CA LEU A 431 40.38 1.31 -2.12
C LEU A 431 40.65 0.48 -3.38
N ILE A 432 41.23 1.12 -4.40
CA ILE A 432 41.81 0.45 -5.57
C ILE A 432 43.31 0.67 -5.55
N ALA A 433 44.07 -0.42 -5.55
CA ALA A 433 45.52 -0.40 -5.44
C ALA A 433 46.16 -1.27 -6.53
N LYS A 434 47.30 -0.82 -7.06
CA LYS A 434 48.09 -1.64 -8.00
C LYS A 434 48.99 -2.58 -7.21
N ARG A 435 48.87 -3.88 -7.44
CA ARG A 435 49.71 -4.91 -6.78
C ARG A 435 50.54 -5.67 -7.79
N LYS A 436 51.71 -6.13 -7.35
CA LYS A 436 52.54 -7.05 -8.15
C LYS A 436 51.91 -8.44 -8.16
N LEU A 437 51.97 -9.11 -9.31
CA LEU A 437 51.56 -10.50 -9.49
C LEU A 437 52.59 -11.43 -8.85
N ILE A 438 52.50 -11.58 -7.53
CA ILE A 438 53.38 -12.42 -6.72
C ILE A 438 52.52 -13.34 -5.85
N GLY A 439 52.87 -14.64 -5.79
CA GLY A 439 52.21 -15.58 -4.90
C GLY A 439 52.36 -15.21 -3.43
N ILE A 440 51.24 -15.26 -2.69
CA ILE A 440 51.15 -14.85 -1.26
C ILE A 440 50.79 -16.02 -0.32
N GLY A 441 50.87 -17.26 -0.78
CA GLY A 441 50.48 -18.44 0.02
C GLY A 441 48.97 -18.65 0.19
N LYS A 442 48.15 -17.82 -0.47
CA LYS A 442 46.68 -17.83 -0.44
C LYS A 442 46.12 -17.72 -1.85
N GLN A 443 44.85 -18.08 -2.02
CA GLN A 443 44.16 -17.76 -3.28
C GLN A 443 43.90 -16.26 -3.38
N PHE A 444 44.03 -15.67 -4.57
CA PHE A 444 43.73 -14.25 -4.78
C PHE A 444 43.19 -13.99 -6.17
N LYS A 445 42.24 -13.05 -6.26
CA LYS A 445 41.68 -12.58 -7.52
C LYS A 445 42.58 -11.52 -8.12
N PHE A 446 42.60 -11.43 -9.44
CA PHE A 446 43.29 -10.36 -10.14
C PHE A 446 42.60 -10.01 -11.47
N GLN A 447 42.65 -8.72 -11.83
CA GLN A 447 42.15 -8.20 -13.09
C GLN A 447 43.03 -7.03 -13.58
N TYR A 448 42.80 -6.61 -14.82
CA TYR A 448 43.40 -5.39 -15.38
C TYR A 448 42.29 -4.45 -15.85
N ASP A 449 42.09 -3.33 -15.15
CA ASP A 449 40.92 -2.45 -15.34
C ASP A 449 40.89 -1.79 -16.73
N LEU A 450 42.05 -1.58 -17.34
CA LEU A 450 42.13 -0.98 -18.68
C LEU A 450 41.95 -2.00 -19.82
N ALA A 451 41.81 -3.29 -19.52
CA ALA A 451 41.74 -4.34 -20.53
C ALA A 451 40.60 -4.14 -21.55
N GLY A 452 39.46 -3.60 -21.11
CA GLY A 452 38.33 -3.30 -22.00
C GLY A 452 38.52 -2.10 -22.94
N SER A 453 39.51 -1.25 -22.67
CA SER A 453 39.79 -0.03 -23.45
C SER A 453 41.00 -0.16 -24.38
N VAL A 454 41.68 -1.30 -24.35
CA VAL A 454 42.90 -1.58 -25.10
C VAL A 454 42.67 -2.82 -25.94
N ALA A 455 43.15 -2.83 -27.19
CA ALA A 455 43.13 -4.02 -28.05
C ALA A 455 44.48 -4.74 -28.04
N GLY A 456 44.51 -6.03 -28.35
CA GLY A 456 45.73 -6.82 -28.49
C GLY A 456 45.76 -8.05 -27.57
N VAL A 457 46.96 -8.50 -27.23
CA VAL A 457 47.19 -9.67 -26.36
C VAL A 457 48.04 -9.26 -25.19
N VAL A 458 47.61 -9.63 -23.98
CA VAL A 458 48.38 -9.43 -22.76
C VAL A 458 49.04 -10.74 -22.34
N ASN A 459 50.29 -10.65 -21.89
CA ASN A 459 50.98 -11.73 -21.19
C ASN A 459 51.10 -11.38 -19.70
N TYR A 460 50.42 -12.15 -18.86
CA TYR A 460 50.52 -12.04 -17.41
C TYR A 460 51.70 -12.86 -16.93
N THR A 461 52.56 -12.29 -16.09
CA THR A 461 53.69 -12.98 -15.47
C THR A 461 53.57 -12.92 -13.96
N ILE A 462 53.47 -14.08 -13.33
CA ILE A 462 53.35 -14.26 -11.89
C ILE A 462 54.63 -14.86 -11.34
N THR A 463 55.18 -14.25 -10.29
CA THR A 463 56.38 -14.74 -9.59
C THR A 463 56.02 -15.36 -8.25
N ASN A 464 56.95 -16.09 -7.62
CA ASN A 464 56.67 -16.89 -6.43
C ASN A 464 55.47 -17.85 -6.63
N ALA A 465 55.37 -18.43 -7.83
CA ALA A 465 54.21 -19.19 -8.27
C ALA A 465 54.26 -20.68 -7.89
N GLN A 466 55.30 -21.17 -7.20
CA GLN A 466 55.43 -22.59 -6.85
C GLN A 466 54.24 -23.14 -6.06
N GLY A 467 53.63 -22.32 -5.19
CA GLY A 467 52.43 -22.68 -4.44
C GLY A 467 51.10 -22.43 -5.18
N ILE A 468 51.14 -21.80 -6.35
CA ILE A 468 49.96 -21.58 -7.19
C ILE A 468 49.82 -22.79 -8.11
N SER A 469 48.84 -23.65 -7.85
CA SER A 469 48.64 -24.86 -8.64
C SER A 469 47.99 -24.57 -10.00
N GLN A 470 47.07 -23.61 -10.03
CA GLN A 470 46.26 -23.30 -11.21
C GLN A 470 45.86 -21.82 -11.22
N ILE A 471 45.55 -21.30 -12.41
CA ILE A 471 44.84 -20.03 -12.60
C ILE A 471 43.53 -20.34 -13.29
N TRP A 472 42.43 -19.82 -12.75
CA TRP A 472 41.12 -19.95 -13.38
C TRP A 472 40.65 -18.59 -13.92
N ASP A 473 40.10 -18.58 -15.15
CA ASP A 473 39.32 -17.47 -15.67
C ASP A 473 37.87 -17.62 -15.16
N ILE A 474 37.46 -16.64 -14.36
CA ILE A 474 36.17 -16.56 -13.66
C ILE A 474 35.31 -15.41 -14.20
N THR A 475 35.62 -14.92 -15.41
CA THR A 475 34.85 -13.85 -16.09
C THR A 475 33.40 -14.30 -16.33
N ASP A 476 33.22 -15.56 -16.75
CA ASP A 476 31.93 -16.24 -16.78
C ASP A 476 31.86 -17.23 -15.61
N LEU A 477 31.03 -16.90 -14.61
CA LEU A 477 30.83 -17.70 -13.40
C LEU A 477 30.45 -19.16 -13.70
N TYR A 478 29.75 -19.41 -14.81
CA TYR A 478 29.22 -20.72 -15.14
C TYR A 478 30.19 -21.55 -15.99
N ASN A 479 31.04 -20.89 -16.77
CA ASN A 479 31.96 -21.49 -17.74
C ASN A 479 33.43 -21.25 -17.36
N VAL A 480 33.76 -21.49 -16.09
CA VAL A 480 35.14 -21.38 -15.59
C VAL A 480 36.09 -22.28 -16.38
N SER A 481 37.26 -21.72 -16.72
CA SER A 481 38.32 -22.42 -17.44
C SER A 481 39.66 -22.25 -16.73
N LYS A 482 40.60 -23.20 -16.92
CA LYS A 482 41.84 -23.28 -16.13
C LYS A 482 43.12 -23.28 -16.96
N ILE A 483 44.20 -22.86 -16.33
CA ILE A 483 45.59 -23.11 -16.76
C ILE A 483 46.33 -23.71 -15.58
N GLU A 484 47.01 -24.82 -15.83
CA GLU A 484 47.78 -25.51 -14.80
C GLU A 484 49.20 -24.95 -14.75
N ASN A 485 49.70 -24.73 -13.55
CA ASN A 485 51.10 -24.42 -13.32
C ASN A 485 51.84 -25.71 -12.99
N PRO A 486 52.79 -26.18 -13.82
CA PRO A 486 53.58 -27.37 -13.54
C PRO A 486 54.68 -27.08 -12.51
N ASN A 487 54.30 -26.53 -11.35
CA ASN A 487 55.17 -26.14 -10.23
C ASN A 487 56.30 -25.17 -10.61
N GLN A 488 56.07 -24.27 -11.56
CA GLN A 488 57.05 -23.25 -11.95
C GLN A 488 57.10 -22.12 -10.92
N ALA A 489 58.30 -21.61 -10.64
CA ALA A 489 58.51 -20.47 -9.74
C ALA A 489 58.09 -19.13 -10.35
N THR A 490 58.20 -19.02 -11.67
CA THR A 490 57.65 -17.93 -12.47
C THR A 490 56.74 -18.56 -13.51
N PHE A 491 55.48 -18.14 -13.54
CA PHE A 491 54.44 -18.71 -14.38
C PHE A 491 53.81 -17.60 -15.21
N SER A 492 53.67 -17.82 -16.52
CA SER A 492 53.07 -16.82 -17.42
C SER A 492 52.02 -17.44 -18.31
N PHE A 493 51.01 -16.64 -18.67
CA PHE A 493 49.98 -17.02 -19.63
C PHE A 493 49.48 -15.81 -20.41
N LYS A 494 48.94 -16.07 -21.61
CA LYS A 494 48.40 -15.05 -22.49
C LYS A 494 46.88 -14.99 -22.46
N ALA A 495 46.32 -13.80 -22.64
CA ALA A 495 44.90 -13.54 -22.83
C ALA A 495 44.64 -12.41 -23.84
N ASN A 496 43.45 -12.40 -24.44
CA ASN A 496 43.03 -11.30 -25.32
C ASN A 496 42.62 -10.07 -24.50
N LEU A 497 42.98 -8.89 -24.99
CA LEU A 497 42.45 -7.60 -24.53
C LEU A 497 41.19 -7.23 -25.36
N GLY A 498 40.46 -6.21 -24.92
CA GLY A 498 39.20 -5.75 -25.52
C GLY A 498 37.98 -5.95 -24.61
N GLU A 499 38.14 -6.71 -23.52
CA GLU A 499 37.17 -6.86 -22.44
C GLU A 499 37.89 -7.01 -21.09
N ILE A 500 37.23 -6.67 -20.00
CA ILE A 500 37.77 -6.89 -18.66
C ILE A 500 37.55 -8.36 -18.29
N ARG A 501 38.66 -9.06 -17.98
CA ARG A 501 38.65 -10.44 -17.53
C ARG A 501 39.03 -10.55 -16.06
N ASN A 502 38.35 -11.44 -15.35
CA ASN A 502 38.58 -11.74 -13.94
C ASN A 502 39.27 -13.10 -13.81
N TYR A 503 40.38 -13.15 -13.09
CA TYR A 503 41.10 -14.38 -12.83
C TYR A 503 41.23 -14.65 -11.33
N ILE A 504 41.43 -15.91 -10.97
CA ILE A 504 41.81 -16.31 -9.61
C ILE A 504 43.03 -17.23 -9.66
N ALA A 505 44.09 -16.85 -8.92
CA ALA A 505 45.24 -17.69 -8.68
C ALA A 505 44.96 -18.60 -7.49
N ILE A 506 45.15 -19.90 -7.66
CA ILE A 506 44.71 -20.92 -6.69
C ILE A 506 45.90 -21.46 -5.94
N ASN A 507 45.86 -21.36 -4.61
CA ASN A 507 46.78 -22.04 -3.71
C ASN A 507 46.05 -23.19 -3.01
N ALA A 508 46.55 -24.42 -3.16
CA ALA A 508 45.91 -25.61 -2.63
C ALA A 508 45.81 -25.65 -1.09
N ALA A 509 46.63 -24.87 -0.39
CA ALA A 509 46.58 -24.75 1.07
C ALA A 509 45.44 -23.84 1.58
N ASP A 510 44.76 -23.11 0.70
CA ASP A 510 43.79 -22.05 1.05
C ASP A 510 42.43 -22.25 0.38
N TYR A 511 42.00 -23.50 0.17
CA TYR A 511 40.64 -23.78 -0.27
C TYR A 511 39.62 -23.43 0.81
N PHE A 512 38.52 -22.78 0.42
CA PHE A 512 37.40 -22.53 1.34
C PHE A 512 36.53 -23.77 1.50
N THR A 513 35.79 -23.85 2.61
CA THR A 513 34.83 -24.94 2.87
C THR A 513 33.41 -24.36 2.91
N PRO A 514 32.44 -24.96 2.20
CA PRO A 514 31.07 -24.48 2.22
C PRO A 514 30.38 -24.73 3.56
N LEU A 515 29.26 -24.05 3.77
CA LEU A 515 28.40 -24.17 4.95
C LEU A 515 27.06 -24.81 4.59
N LYS A 516 26.32 -25.28 5.60
CA LYS A 516 25.02 -25.92 5.40
C LYS A 516 24.00 -25.49 6.44
N GLU A 517 22.74 -25.61 6.08
CA GLU A 517 21.62 -25.45 6.99
C GLU A 517 21.19 -26.80 7.56
N ASN A 518 20.27 -26.79 8.54
CA ASN A 518 19.74 -28.02 9.14
C ASN A 518 19.00 -28.89 8.12
N GLN A 519 18.32 -28.28 7.14
CA GLN A 519 17.63 -28.97 6.07
C GLN A 519 18.35 -28.75 4.73
N SER A 520 19.30 -29.63 4.42
CA SER A 520 20.05 -29.59 3.15
C SER A 520 19.31 -30.27 2.00
N LYS A 521 18.50 -31.30 2.26
CA LYS A 521 17.73 -31.96 1.19
C LYS A 521 16.52 -31.12 0.80
N ILE A 522 16.39 -30.83 -0.49
CA ILE A 522 15.32 -29.98 -1.03
C ILE A 522 14.30 -30.86 -1.78
N ALA A 523 13.02 -30.57 -1.58
CA ALA A 523 11.95 -31.23 -2.31
C ALA A 523 11.90 -30.71 -3.75
N ASN A 524 11.58 -31.58 -4.71
CA ASN A 524 11.41 -31.16 -6.10
C ASN A 524 10.30 -30.11 -6.22
N GLN A 525 10.55 -29.08 -7.02
CA GLN A 525 9.65 -27.94 -7.22
C GLN A 525 9.65 -27.52 -8.69
N ASN A 526 8.48 -27.17 -9.21
CA ASN A 526 8.32 -26.79 -10.61
C ASN A 526 7.28 -25.68 -10.80
N LEU A 527 7.47 -24.55 -10.14
CA LEU A 527 6.60 -23.39 -10.24
C LEU A 527 6.47 -22.95 -11.70
N LYS A 528 7.59 -22.77 -12.41
CA LYS A 528 7.59 -22.34 -13.83
C LYS A 528 6.75 -23.26 -14.73
N GLY A 529 6.92 -24.58 -14.62
CA GLY A 529 6.22 -25.54 -15.47
C GLY A 529 4.75 -25.78 -15.11
N THR A 530 4.34 -25.46 -13.87
CA THR A 530 3.02 -25.80 -13.34
C THR A 530 2.10 -24.61 -13.06
N ILE A 531 2.61 -23.38 -13.00
CA ILE A 531 1.82 -22.22 -12.56
C ILE A 531 0.57 -21.97 -13.43
N PHE A 532 0.67 -22.21 -14.74
CA PHE A 532 -0.45 -22.10 -15.69
C PHE A 532 -1.32 -23.36 -15.80
N ARG A 533 -1.09 -24.39 -14.98
CA ARG A 533 -1.90 -25.61 -15.01
C ARG A 533 -3.09 -25.47 -14.06
N ASN A 534 -4.28 -25.87 -14.53
CA ASN A 534 -5.45 -26.05 -13.67
C ASN A 534 -5.47 -27.45 -13.03
N LEU A 535 -6.54 -27.78 -12.30
CA LEU A 535 -6.71 -29.08 -11.63
C LEU A 535 -6.77 -30.27 -12.62
N GLN A 536 -7.10 -30.02 -13.88
CA GLN A 536 -7.13 -31.01 -14.96
C GLN A 536 -5.83 -31.02 -15.79
N ASN A 537 -4.80 -30.32 -15.33
CA ASN A 537 -3.49 -30.19 -16.00
C ASN A 537 -3.53 -29.52 -17.39
N SER A 538 -4.61 -28.80 -17.72
CA SER A 538 -4.71 -27.96 -18.91
C SER A 538 -4.22 -26.54 -18.62
N PHE A 539 -3.72 -25.87 -19.68
CA PHE A 539 -3.27 -24.49 -19.61
C PHE A 539 -4.44 -23.56 -19.29
N GLN A 540 -4.23 -22.60 -18.39
CA GLN A 540 -5.19 -21.56 -18.04
C GLN A 540 -4.44 -20.27 -17.67
N ASP A 541 -4.78 -19.17 -18.34
CA ASP A 541 -4.25 -17.83 -18.04
C ASP A 541 -4.64 -17.37 -16.63
N ILE A 542 -3.78 -16.59 -15.99
CA ILE A 542 -3.93 -16.16 -14.59
C ILE A 542 -4.36 -14.70 -14.56
N ASP A 543 -5.50 -14.42 -13.93
CA ASP A 543 -6.00 -13.05 -13.79
C ASP A 543 -5.42 -12.34 -12.56
N TYR A 544 -5.17 -13.10 -11.49
CA TYR A 544 -4.83 -12.59 -10.17
C TYR A 544 -3.80 -13.50 -9.46
N VAL A 545 -2.71 -12.92 -8.97
CA VAL A 545 -1.74 -13.60 -8.10
C VAL A 545 -1.76 -12.99 -6.69
N ILE A 546 -1.78 -13.85 -5.68
CA ILE A 546 -1.56 -13.50 -4.27
C ILE A 546 -0.20 -14.03 -3.83
N LEU A 547 0.70 -13.15 -3.42
CA LEU A 547 2.04 -13.49 -2.93
C LEU A 547 2.09 -13.40 -1.41
N THR A 548 2.61 -14.43 -0.77
CA THR A 548 2.62 -14.52 0.70
C THR A 548 3.68 -15.53 1.17
N PRO A 549 4.18 -15.49 2.41
CA PRO A 549 4.98 -16.59 2.96
C PRO A 549 4.13 -17.86 3.20
N LYS A 550 4.79 -19.02 3.31
CA LYS A 550 4.11 -20.30 3.59
C LYS A 550 3.24 -20.26 4.85
N SER A 551 3.64 -19.48 5.85
CA SER A 551 2.91 -19.34 7.12
C SER A 551 1.51 -18.74 6.96
N LEU A 552 1.24 -17.95 5.92
CA LEU A 552 -0.02 -17.22 5.71
C LEU A 552 -0.84 -17.76 4.52
N THR A 553 -0.35 -18.79 3.83
CA THR A 553 -0.98 -19.35 2.62
C THR A 553 -2.43 -19.78 2.83
N ASN A 554 -2.79 -20.25 4.03
CA ASN A 554 -4.17 -20.66 4.33
C ASN A 554 -5.17 -19.50 4.24
N GLN A 555 -4.83 -18.32 4.77
CA GLN A 555 -5.70 -17.15 4.69
C GLN A 555 -5.69 -16.52 3.30
N ALA A 556 -4.53 -16.53 2.63
CA ALA A 556 -4.44 -16.12 1.23
C ALA A 556 -5.32 -17.00 0.30
N GLU A 557 -5.36 -18.32 0.53
CA GLU A 557 -6.27 -19.23 -0.21
C GLU A 557 -7.74 -19.00 0.11
N LYS A 558 -8.07 -18.56 1.34
CA LYS A 558 -9.44 -18.14 1.68
C LYS A 558 -9.89 -16.95 0.83
N LEU A 559 -9.03 -15.93 0.68
CA LEU A 559 -9.28 -14.79 -0.20
C LEU A 559 -9.33 -15.22 -1.68
N ALA A 560 -8.39 -16.07 -2.13
CA ALA A 560 -8.38 -16.58 -3.49
C ALA A 560 -9.67 -17.33 -3.85
N ASN A 561 -10.17 -18.17 -2.94
CA ASN A 561 -11.43 -18.90 -3.13
C ASN A 561 -12.64 -17.97 -3.23
N PHE A 562 -12.67 -16.88 -2.45
CA PHE A 562 -13.69 -15.85 -2.62
C PHE A 562 -13.69 -15.29 -4.05
N HIS A 563 -12.55 -14.87 -4.59
CA HIS A 563 -12.51 -14.33 -5.97
C HIS A 563 -12.75 -15.37 -7.07
N ARG A 564 -12.35 -16.63 -6.87
CA ARG A 564 -12.66 -17.72 -7.81
C ARG A 564 -14.17 -17.92 -7.95
N THR A 565 -14.92 -17.76 -6.86
CA THR A 565 -16.38 -18.00 -6.82
C THR A 565 -17.23 -16.75 -7.06
N HIS A 566 -16.83 -15.61 -6.50
CA HIS A 566 -17.57 -14.36 -6.54
C HIS A 566 -17.21 -13.50 -7.76
N SER A 567 -15.90 -13.34 -8.01
CA SER A 567 -15.38 -12.47 -9.08
C SER A 567 -15.12 -13.23 -10.39
N ASN A 568 -15.21 -14.57 -10.39
CA ASN A 568 -14.87 -15.45 -11.52
C ASN A 568 -13.44 -15.23 -12.07
N LEU A 569 -12.47 -14.95 -11.19
CA LEU A 569 -11.06 -14.77 -11.56
C LEU A 569 -10.29 -16.09 -11.43
N ASN A 570 -9.35 -16.36 -12.33
CA ASN A 570 -8.35 -17.41 -12.10
C ASN A 570 -7.25 -16.91 -11.15
N VAL A 571 -7.35 -17.30 -9.88
CA VAL A 571 -6.44 -16.85 -8.82
C VAL A 571 -5.41 -17.90 -8.45
N LYS A 572 -4.13 -17.50 -8.38
CA LYS A 572 -3.02 -18.33 -7.89
C LYS A 572 -2.41 -17.74 -6.61
N VAL A 573 -2.28 -18.55 -5.57
CA VAL A 573 -1.50 -18.21 -4.38
C VAL A 573 -0.08 -18.78 -4.55
N ILE A 574 0.94 -17.93 -4.40
CA ILE A 574 2.34 -18.34 -4.57
C ILE A 574 3.13 -17.99 -3.31
N ALA A 575 3.76 -19.01 -2.75
CA ALA A 575 4.66 -18.85 -1.62
C ALA A 575 5.99 -18.19 -2.03
N LEU A 576 6.45 -17.18 -1.29
CA LEU A 576 7.72 -16.48 -1.56
C LEU A 576 8.93 -17.43 -1.60
N GLU A 577 8.96 -18.42 -0.72
CA GLU A 577 10.05 -19.40 -0.63
C GLU A 577 10.18 -20.24 -1.90
N ASN A 578 9.07 -20.44 -2.62
CA ASN A 578 9.07 -21.16 -3.89
C ASN A 578 9.61 -20.25 -5.02
N ILE A 579 9.29 -18.95 -4.98
CA ILE A 579 9.84 -17.97 -5.93
C ILE A 579 11.35 -17.89 -5.78
N TYR A 580 11.86 -17.74 -4.55
CA TYR A 580 13.30 -17.56 -4.35
C TYR A 580 14.12 -18.76 -4.84
N GLN A 581 13.66 -19.99 -4.60
CA GLN A 581 14.36 -21.19 -5.06
C GLN A 581 14.56 -21.22 -6.58
N GLU A 582 13.55 -20.82 -7.36
CA GLU A 582 13.61 -20.91 -8.82
C GLU A 582 14.10 -19.63 -9.50
N PHE A 583 13.87 -18.44 -8.92
CA PHE A 583 14.15 -17.16 -9.58
C PHE A 583 15.37 -16.42 -9.03
N SER A 584 15.92 -16.82 -7.87
CA SER A 584 17.09 -16.15 -7.26
C SER A 584 18.07 -17.12 -6.63
N SER A 585 18.07 -18.38 -7.06
CA SER A 585 18.93 -19.43 -6.53
C SER A 585 18.71 -19.73 -5.04
N GLY A 586 17.56 -19.35 -4.47
CA GLY A 586 17.17 -19.60 -3.08
C GLY A 586 17.34 -18.41 -2.13
N LYS A 587 17.92 -17.29 -2.57
CA LYS A 587 18.11 -16.10 -1.74
C LYS A 587 16.90 -15.17 -1.78
N GLN A 588 16.59 -14.50 -0.67
CA GLN A 588 15.60 -13.43 -0.71
C GLN A 588 16.07 -12.31 -1.65
N ASP A 589 15.22 -11.87 -2.57
CA ASP A 589 15.51 -10.75 -3.48
C ASP A 589 14.20 -10.22 -4.09
N ILE A 590 14.00 -8.90 -4.06
CA ILE A 590 12.77 -8.29 -4.61
C ILE A 590 12.66 -8.47 -6.12
N SER A 591 13.79 -8.50 -6.85
CA SER A 591 13.77 -8.74 -8.29
C SER A 591 13.35 -10.17 -8.63
N ALA A 592 13.51 -11.14 -7.72
CA ALA A 592 13.01 -12.50 -7.91
C ALA A 592 11.48 -12.52 -7.97
N ILE A 593 10.84 -11.74 -7.09
CA ILE A 593 9.38 -11.56 -7.05
C ILE A 593 8.92 -10.93 -8.36
N ARG A 594 9.51 -9.79 -8.75
CA ARG A 594 9.20 -9.14 -10.04
C ARG A 594 9.42 -10.08 -11.22
N ASN A 595 10.52 -10.82 -11.25
CA ASN A 595 10.82 -11.77 -12.34
C ASN A 595 9.78 -12.89 -12.44
N CYS A 596 9.26 -13.38 -11.31
CA CYS A 596 8.17 -14.36 -11.30
C CYS A 596 6.88 -13.76 -11.87
N ILE A 597 6.51 -12.53 -11.48
CA ILE A 597 5.32 -11.86 -12.01
C ILE A 597 5.48 -11.56 -13.50
N ARG A 598 6.65 -11.10 -13.92
CA ARG A 598 7.00 -10.88 -15.33
C ARG A 598 6.96 -12.18 -16.14
N TYR A 599 7.44 -13.29 -15.58
CA TYR A 599 7.30 -14.61 -16.20
C TYR A 599 5.81 -14.96 -16.43
N ILE A 600 4.93 -14.67 -15.48
CA ILE A 600 3.49 -14.88 -15.63
C ILE A 600 2.90 -13.94 -16.70
N TYR A 601 3.28 -12.67 -16.69
CA TYR A 601 2.82 -11.67 -17.64
C TYR A 601 3.25 -11.99 -19.08
N ASP A 602 4.49 -12.38 -19.30
CA ASP A 602 5.07 -12.67 -20.63
C ASP A 602 4.57 -14.00 -21.23
N ASN A 603 4.08 -14.93 -20.41
CA ASN A 603 3.60 -16.26 -20.86
C ASN A 603 2.07 -16.40 -20.94
N ALA A 604 1.32 -15.29 -20.83
CA ALA A 604 -0.11 -15.29 -21.12
C ALA A 604 -0.39 -15.69 -22.58
N SER A 605 -1.52 -16.35 -22.84
CA SER A 605 -1.87 -16.86 -24.18
C SER A 605 -2.12 -15.75 -25.22
N SER A 606 -2.50 -14.56 -24.76
CA SER A 606 -2.65 -13.35 -25.57
C SER A 606 -2.50 -12.08 -24.70
N PRO A 607 -2.23 -10.90 -25.31
CA PRO A 607 -2.07 -9.65 -24.56
C PRO A 607 -3.24 -9.27 -23.64
N ASP A 608 -4.48 -9.52 -24.06
CA ASP A 608 -5.69 -9.24 -23.26
C ASP A 608 -5.86 -10.17 -22.05
N LYS A 609 -5.16 -11.32 -22.05
CA LYS A 609 -5.17 -12.35 -20.99
C LYS A 609 -4.02 -12.22 -19.99
N LYS A 610 -3.20 -11.18 -20.12
CA LYS A 610 -2.17 -10.84 -19.13
C LYS A 610 -2.80 -10.61 -17.75
N ILE A 611 -2.06 -11.04 -16.72
CA ILE A 611 -2.39 -10.84 -15.30
C ILE A 611 -2.79 -9.40 -15.03
N LYS A 612 -3.85 -9.21 -14.23
CA LYS A 612 -4.45 -7.91 -13.94
C LYS A 612 -4.15 -7.42 -12.53
N TYR A 613 -4.11 -8.35 -11.58
CA TYR A 613 -4.01 -8.04 -10.15
C TYR A 613 -2.84 -8.77 -9.49
N LEU A 614 -2.14 -8.05 -8.62
CA LEU A 614 -1.10 -8.59 -7.75
C LEU A 614 -1.38 -8.16 -6.30
N ASN A 615 -1.62 -9.12 -5.42
CA ASN A 615 -1.76 -8.88 -3.98
C ASN A 615 -0.48 -9.28 -3.26
N LEU A 616 0.11 -8.30 -2.59
CA LEU A 616 1.20 -8.49 -1.64
C LEU A 616 0.56 -8.74 -0.27
N PHE A 617 0.33 -10.01 0.03
CA PHE A 617 -0.38 -10.45 1.22
C PHE A 617 0.60 -10.62 2.38
N GLY A 618 0.98 -9.48 2.95
CA GLY A 618 1.89 -9.35 4.06
C GLY A 618 2.37 -7.92 4.26
N ASP A 619 2.76 -7.63 5.50
CA ASP A 619 3.42 -6.38 5.86
C ASP A 619 4.83 -6.23 5.24
N ALA A 620 5.43 -5.05 5.34
CA ALA A 620 6.76 -4.76 4.79
C ALA A 620 7.67 -4.01 5.78
N SER A 621 8.96 -3.97 5.47
CA SER A 621 9.92 -3.21 6.25
C SER A 621 11.06 -2.65 5.37
N PHE A 622 11.67 -1.55 5.81
CA PHE A 622 12.94 -1.06 5.27
C PHE A 622 14.11 -2.04 5.54
N ASP A 623 13.97 -2.96 6.50
CA ASP A 623 14.99 -3.92 6.89
C ASP A 623 14.73 -5.33 6.37
N TYR A 624 15.34 -5.65 5.22
CA TYR A 624 15.21 -6.97 4.59
C TYR A 624 15.84 -8.11 5.38
N LYS A 625 16.85 -7.85 6.22
CA LYS A 625 17.70 -8.88 6.85
C LYS A 625 17.44 -9.07 8.34
N ASN A 626 16.38 -8.45 8.88
CA ASN A 626 15.96 -8.64 10.27
C ASN A 626 17.06 -8.27 11.29
N ARG A 627 17.69 -7.11 11.07
CA ARG A 627 18.64 -6.43 11.95
C ARG A 627 17.95 -5.69 13.11
N ILE A 628 16.74 -5.17 12.92
CA ILE A 628 15.98 -4.44 13.96
C ILE A 628 15.07 -5.37 14.78
N PRO A 629 14.75 -5.00 16.04
CA PRO A 629 13.78 -5.75 16.84
C PRO A 629 12.35 -5.61 16.26
N ASN A 630 11.52 -6.65 16.45
CA ASN A 630 10.11 -6.67 16.03
C ASN A 630 9.90 -6.36 14.54
N ASN A 631 10.85 -6.72 13.68
CA ASN A 631 10.73 -6.52 12.25
C ASN A 631 9.55 -7.31 11.66
N ASN A 632 8.82 -6.71 10.72
CA ASN A 632 7.65 -7.26 10.04
C ASN A 632 7.86 -7.34 8.51
N ASN A 633 9.06 -7.74 8.06
CA ASN A 633 9.35 -7.97 6.64
C ASN A 633 8.69 -9.27 6.11
N ILE A 634 7.37 -9.28 5.98
CA ILE A 634 6.58 -10.46 5.58
C ILE A 634 6.59 -10.65 4.06
N VAL A 635 6.28 -9.59 3.32
CA VAL A 635 6.41 -9.50 1.87
C VAL A 635 7.24 -8.26 1.54
N PRO A 636 8.52 -8.43 1.14
CA PRO A 636 9.43 -7.31 0.89
C PRO A 636 8.88 -6.27 -0.10
N ILE A 637 9.22 -5.00 0.14
CA ILE A 637 8.87 -3.85 -0.71
C ILE A 637 10.12 -3.30 -1.42
N TYR A 638 9.98 -2.57 -2.53
CA TYR A 638 11.10 -1.80 -3.06
C TYR A 638 11.37 -0.57 -2.19
N GLN A 639 12.65 -0.30 -1.90
CA GLN A 639 13.10 0.91 -1.19
C GLN A 639 14.00 1.77 -2.09
N SER A 640 13.81 3.09 -2.08
CA SER A 640 14.61 4.03 -2.87
C SER A 640 16.10 4.07 -2.46
N PRO A 641 16.99 4.42 -3.40
CA PRO A 641 18.40 4.71 -3.10
C PRO A 641 18.63 5.99 -2.27
N VAL A 642 17.64 6.87 -2.21
CA VAL A 642 17.64 8.04 -1.32
C VAL A 642 17.09 7.59 0.02
N SER A 643 17.78 7.93 1.11
CA SER A 643 17.43 7.48 2.48
C SER A 643 17.55 8.60 3.52
N ASN A 644 17.76 9.84 3.08
CA ASN A 644 18.12 10.96 3.94
C ASN A 644 17.00 11.97 4.19
N THR A 645 15.82 11.75 3.61
CA THR A 645 14.66 12.65 3.74
C THR A 645 13.37 11.87 3.94
N THR A 646 12.42 12.40 4.70
CA THR A 646 11.05 11.85 4.82
C THR A 646 10.13 12.29 3.66
N GLY A 647 10.65 13.09 2.73
CA GLY A 647 9.95 13.55 1.54
C GLY A 647 9.83 12.54 0.40
N GLU A 648 9.21 12.98 -0.70
CA GLU A 648 8.86 12.16 -1.88
C GLU A 648 10.03 11.46 -2.58
N ALA A 649 11.27 11.88 -2.33
CA ALA A 649 12.47 11.28 -2.92
C ALA A 649 12.88 9.96 -2.26
N SER A 650 12.55 9.74 -0.97
CA SER A 650 12.88 8.53 -0.23
C SER A 650 11.72 7.53 -0.17
N PHE A 651 11.03 7.33 -1.30
CA PHE A 651 9.84 6.51 -1.39
C PHE A 651 10.14 5.01 -1.29
N ALA A 652 9.19 4.24 -0.76
CA ALA A 652 9.06 2.82 -1.07
C ALA A 652 8.05 2.65 -2.22
N SER A 653 8.01 1.49 -2.89
CA SER A 653 7.02 1.29 -3.97
C SER A 653 6.64 -0.18 -4.19
N ASP A 654 5.34 -0.45 -4.19
CA ASP A 654 4.79 -1.73 -4.66
C ASP A 654 4.64 -1.77 -6.19
N ASP A 655 4.63 -0.60 -6.85
CA ASP A 655 4.51 -0.49 -8.30
C ASP A 655 5.70 -1.15 -9.03
N PHE A 656 6.87 -1.28 -8.36
CA PHE A 656 8.02 -2.02 -8.88
C PHE A 656 7.66 -3.44 -9.36
N PHE A 657 6.74 -4.11 -8.66
CA PHE A 657 6.30 -5.45 -9.02
C PHE A 657 5.27 -5.47 -10.17
N GLY A 658 4.82 -4.30 -10.62
CA GLY A 658 3.91 -4.09 -11.75
C GLY A 658 4.60 -3.57 -13.02
N LEU A 659 5.94 -3.47 -13.05
CA LEU A 659 6.73 -3.00 -14.20
C LEU A 659 7.23 -4.15 -15.08
N MET A 660 6.55 -4.46 -16.17
CA MET A 660 6.79 -5.69 -16.94
C MET A 660 7.60 -5.46 -18.21
N ASP A 661 7.64 -4.23 -18.74
CA ASP A 661 8.27 -3.94 -20.02
C ASP A 661 9.81 -3.88 -19.95
N SER A 662 10.48 -4.13 -21.07
CA SER A 662 11.93 -4.33 -21.12
C SER A 662 12.75 -3.13 -20.62
N GLU A 663 12.29 -1.91 -20.89
CA GLU A 663 13.00 -0.67 -20.51
C GLU A 663 12.66 -0.18 -19.09
N GLU A 664 11.93 -0.99 -18.31
CA GLU A 664 11.49 -0.64 -16.95
C GLU A 664 12.31 -1.32 -15.85
N GLY A 665 11.87 -1.19 -14.60
CA GLY A 665 12.46 -1.81 -13.42
C GLY A 665 13.35 -0.89 -12.58
N ILE A 666 13.84 0.21 -13.16
CA ILE A 666 14.49 1.28 -12.40
C ILE A 666 13.45 2.35 -12.06
N VAL A 667 13.04 2.43 -10.79
CA VAL A 667 12.05 3.41 -10.32
C VAL A 667 12.74 4.76 -10.09
N GLN A 668 12.63 5.67 -11.08
CA GLN A 668 13.21 7.02 -11.07
C GLN A 668 12.17 8.07 -11.46
N GLN A 669 12.34 9.31 -10.99
CA GLN A 669 11.39 10.40 -11.20
C GLN A 669 11.54 11.09 -12.57
N PRO A 670 10.43 11.37 -13.30
CA PRO A 670 9.06 10.87 -13.10
C PRO A 670 8.93 9.41 -13.51
N PHE A 671 8.06 8.67 -12.81
CA PHE A 671 7.88 7.22 -12.95
C PHE A 671 6.45 6.86 -13.41
N GLY A 672 6.33 6.02 -14.43
CA GLY A 672 5.07 5.48 -14.96
C GLY A 672 5.33 4.23 -15.81
N GLY A 673 4.30 3.69 -16.45
CA GLY A 673 4.38 2.43 -17.23
C GLY A 673 3.82 1.21 -16.48
N ILE A 674 3.23 1.41 -15.31
CA ILE A 674 2.75 0.33 -14.44
C ILE A 674 1.70 -0.52 -15.17
N ASP A 675 1.96 -1.81 -15.39
CA ASP A 675 1.11 -2.75 -16.14
C ASP A 675 0.00 -3.39 -15.31
N ILE A 676 0.29 -3.66 -14.03
CA ILE A 676 -0.54 -4.50 -13.14
C ILE A 676 -1.05 -3.65 -11.97
N ALA A 677 -2.32 -3.81 -11.60
CA ALA A 677 -2.86 -3.19 -10.40
C ALA A 677 -2.35 -3.94 -9.16
N VAL A 678 -1.57 -3.24 -8.32
CA VAL A 678 -0.97 -3.82 -7.11
C VAL A 678 -1.74 -3.35 -5.88
N GLY A 679 -1.95 -4.26 -4.93
CA GLY A 679 -2.50 -3.95 -3.62
C GLY A 679 -1.79 -4.72 -2.53
N ARG A 680 -1.67 -4.12 -1.35
CA ARG A 680 -1.00 -4.73 -0.21
C ARG A 680 -1.98 -4.93 0.94
N MET A 681 -2.06 -6.14 1.46
CA MET A 681 -2.75 -6.39 2.72
C MET A 681 -1.72 -6.42 3.86
N LEU A 682 -1.80 -5.43 4.75
CA LEU A 682 -0.89 -5.29 5.89
C LEU A 682 -1.23 -6.32 6.95
N VAL A 683 -0.59 -7.50 6.86
CA VAL A 683 -0.85 -8.62 7.76
C VAL A 683 0.48 -9.26 8.18
N SER A 684 0.65 -9.48 9.48
CA SER A 684 1.88 -10.02 10.07
C SER A 684 1.76 -11.45 10.57
N ASP A 685 0.55 -11.91 10.87
CA ASP A 685 0.29 -13.28 11.35
C ASP A 685 -1.06 -13.83 10.84
N ASN A 686 -1.35 -15.09 11.17
CA ASN A 686 -2.56 -15.78 10.73
C ASN A 686 -3.86 -15.18 11.29
N ALA A 687 -3.83 -14.62 12.50
CA ALA A 687 -5.03 -14.05 13.14
C ALA A 687 -5.39 -12.73 12.46
N GLN A 688 -4.42 -11.81 12.34
CA GLN A 688 -4.61 -10.55 11.63
C GLN A 688 -4.97 -10.77 10.15
N ALA A 689 -4.34 -11.75 9.50
CA ALA A 689 -4.70 -12.14 8.12
C ALA A 689 -6.15 -12.63 8.00
N GLN A 690 -6.61 -13.44 8.95
CA GLN A 690 -8.00 -13.91 8.98
C GLN A 690 -8.98 -12.75 9.17
N GLU A 691 -8.68 -11.80 10.05
CA GLU A 691 -9.49 -10.62 10.32
C GLU A 691 -9.65 -9.74 9.07
N MET A 692 -8.55 -9.44 8.38
CA MET A 692 -8.59 -8.60 7.17
C MET A 692 -9.29 -9.29 6.01
N VAL A 693 -9.12 -10.61 5.84
CA VAL A 693 -9.89 -11.39 4.85
C VAL A 693 -11.38 -11.42 5.21
N ASN A 694 -11.74 -11.55 6.49
CA ASN A 694 -13.13 -11.52 6.91
C ASN A 694 -13.82 -10.18 6.57
N LYS A 695 -13.14 -9.04 6.69
CA LYS A 695 -13.68 -7.74 6.27
C LYS A 695 -14.06 -7.73 4.79
N VAL A 696 -13.24 -8.33 3.91
CA VAL A 696 -13.56 -8.48 2.48
C VAL A 696 -14.82 -9.31 2.28
N LEU A 697 -14.99 -10.42 3.03
CA LEU A 697 -16.19 -11.25 2.95
C LEU A 697 -17.44 -10.50 3.45
N GLU A 698 -17.33 -9.80 4.58
CA GLU A 698 -18.41 -9.02 5.18
C GLU A 698 -18.83 -7.83 4.30
N TYR A 699 -17.90 -7.20 3.60
CA TYR A 699 -18.19 -6.13 2.63
C TYR A 699 -19.09 -6.60 1.46
N HIS A 700 -19.13 -7.91 1.20
CA HIS A 700 -19.98 -8.53 0.18
C HIS A 700 -21.15 -9.32 0.78
N ASP A 701 -21.31 -9.34 2.11
CA ASP A 701 -22.44 -9.99 2.77
C ASP A 701 -23.73 -9.20 2.53
N THR A 702 -24.87 -9.90 2.52
CA THR A 702 -26.21 -9.29 2.43
C THR A 702 -26.44 -8.12 3.40
N LYS A 703 -25.88 -8.16 4.61
CA LYS A 703 -25.98 -7.10 5.63
C LYS A 703 -25.29 -5.79 5.22
N SER A 704 -24.34 -5.84 4.29
CA SER A 704 -23.64 -4.66 3.77
C SER A 704 -24.46 -3.88 2.72
N TYR A 705 -25.62 -4.39 2.29
CA TYR A 705 -26.46 -3.73 1.27
C TYR A 705 -27.37 -2.70 1.94
N GLY A 706 -27.03 -1.42 1.82
CA GLY A 706 -27.80 -0.31 2.37
C GLY A 706 -27.46 1.04 1.73
N ASN A 707 -28.28 2.04 2.07
CA ASN A 707 -28.19 3.41 1.56
C ASN A 707 -26.87 4.12 1.85
N TRP A 708 -26.07 3.64 2.81
CA TRP A 708 -24.71 4.12 3.07
C TRP A 708 -23.82 4.10 1.81
N ARG A 709 -24.09 3.19 0.87
CA ARG A 709 -23.41 3.11 -0.43
C ARG A 709 -23.68 4.30 -1.36
N ASN A 710 -24.68 5.13 -1.07
CA ASN A 710 -24.95 6.37 -1.80
C ASN A 710 -24.22 7.59 -1.18
N ASN A 711 -23.58 7.47 -0.02
CA ASN A 711 -22.96 8.62 0.64
C ASN A 711 -21.47 8.73 0.28
N PHE A 712 -21.02 9.97 0.04
CA PHE A 712 -19.62 10.29 -0.25
C PHE A 712 -19.23 11.52 0.58
N VAL A 713 -18.22 11.38 1.45
CA VAL A 713 -17.82 12.44 2.38
C VAL A 713 -16.48 13.02 1.95
N LEU A 714 -16.45 14.34 1.73
CA LEU A 714 -15.24 15.09 1.46
C LEU A 714 -14.88 15.95 2.65
N ILE A 715 -13.67 15.76 3.15
CA ILE A 715 -13.11 16.44 4.31
C ILE A 715 -11.91 17.26 3.85
N SER A 716 -11.83 18.51 4.30
CA SER A 716 -10.65 19.34 4.09
C SER A 716 -10.18 19.96 5.39
N ASP A 717 -8.87 19.97 5.58
CA ASP A 717 -8.21 20.79 6.61
C ASP A 717 -8.54 22.27 6.47
N ASP A 718 -8.42 23.02 7.54
CA ASP A 718 -8.41 24.48 7.50
C ASP A 718 -7.04 25.03 7.09
N SER A 719 -6.93 26.36 7.08
CA SER A 719 -5.72 27.04 6.64
C SER A 719 -4.92 27.50 7.86
N ASP A 720 -3.98 26.69 8.31
CA ASP A 720 -3.06 27.00 9.41
C ASP A 720 -2.05 28.10 9.03
N GLN A 721 -1.75 28.21 7.74
CA GLN A 721 -0.80 29.17 7.17
C GLN A 721 -1.18 29.57 5.73
N SER A 722 -0.55 30.63 5.21
CA SER A 722 -0.91 31.21 3.90
C SER A 722 -0.77 30.25 2.71
N SER A 723 0.08 29.22 2.80
CA SER A 723 0.22 28.20 1.75
C SER A 723 -1.02 27.32 1.61
N ASP A 724 -1.79 27.18 2.68
CA ASP A 724 -2.87 26.18 2.79
C ASP A 724 -4.19 26.70 2.22
N ALA A 725 -4.24 27.99 1.87
CA ALA A 725 -5.43 28.70 1.46
C ALA A 725 -6.20 28.07 0.29
N THR A 726 -5.58 27.15 -0.47
CA THR A 726 -6.20 26.45 -1.60
C THR A 726 -6.89 25.13 -1.20
N ILE A 727 -6.52 24.50 -0.08
CA ILE A 727 -6.93 23.13 0.30
C ILE A 727 -8.46 23.00 0.32
N GLN A 728 -9.14 23.86 1.06
CA GLN A 728 -10.60 23.83 1.19
C GLN A 728 -11.32 24.09 -0.13
N SER A 729 -10.80 25.04 -0.93
CA SER A 729 -11.39 25.39 -2.22
C SER A 729 -11.27 24.24 -3.24
N HIS A 730 -10.11 23.56 -3.26
CA HIS A 730 -9.91 22.39 -4.11
C HIS A 730 -10.84 21.25 -3.72
N GLN A 731 -10.93 20.94 -2.41
CA GLN A 731 -11.80 19.88 -1.95
C GLN A 731 -13.28 20.19 -2.20
N ASN A 732 -13.72 21.44 -2.03
CA ASN A 732 -15.06 21.86 -2.40
C ASN A 732 -15.33 21.70 -3.91
N ASN A 733 -14.40 22.15 -4.76
CA ASN A 733 -14.55 22.05 -6.21
C ASN A 733 -14.64 20.58 -6.66
N LEU A 734 -13.84 19.70 -6.06
CA LEU A 734 -13.90 18.27 -6.30
C LEU A 734 -15.26 17.69 -5.88
N ALA A 735 -15.77 18.07 -4.70
CA ALA A 735 -17.09 17.65 -4.23
C ALA A 735 -18.20 18.05 -5.21
N ASP A 736 -18.17 19.30 -5.70
CA ASP A 736 -19.14 19.83 -6.67
C ASP A 736 -19.03 19.10 -8.01
N LEU A 737 -17.82 18.78 -8.47
CA LEU A 737 -17.60 18.03 -9.69
C LEU A 737 -18.12 16.59 -9.59
N ILE A 738 -17.90 15.92 -8.46
CA ILE A 738 -18.45 14.57 -8.21
C ILE A 738 -19.99 14.62 -8.22
N ALA A 739 -20.60 15.64 -7.61
CA ALA A 739 -22.05 15.81 -7.60
C ALA A 739 -22.65 15.95 -9.02
N VAL A 740 -21.90 16.55 -9.96
CA VAL A 740 -22.30 16.69 -11.36
C VAL A 740 -22.08 15.39 -12.14
N GLU A 741 -20.93 14.76 -11.99
CA GLU A 741 -20.54 13.56 -12.76
C GLU A 741 -21.27 12.30 -12.28
N LYS A 742 -21.53 12.20 -10.97
CA LYS A 742 -22.21 11.07 -10.30
C LYS A 742 -23.34 11.55 -9.40
N PRO A 743 -24.40 12.11 -10.00
CA PRO A 743 -25.45 12.81 -9.27
C PRO A 743 -26.33 11.90 -8.40
N PHE A 744 -26.20 10.58 -8.47
CA PHE A 744 -26.87 9.65 -7.55
C PHE A 744 -26.19 9.56 -6.17
N PHE A 745 -24.95 10.03 -6.02
CA PHE A 745 -24.31 10.14 -4.71
C PHE A 745 -24.81 11.36 -3.93
N ASN A 746 -24.96 11.19 -2.63
CA ASN A 746 -25.19 12.25 -1.67
C ASN A 746 -23.82 12.73 -1.18
N ILE A 747 -23.47 13.95 -1.57
CA ILE A 747 -22.17 14.54 -1.27
C ILE A 747 -22.26 15.34 0.02
N GLU A 748 -21.48 14.91 1.01
CA GLU A 748 -21.32 15.57 2.30
C GLU A 748 -19.96 16.27 2.34
N LYS A 749 -19.93 17.51 2.87
CA LYS A 749 -18.72 18.34 2.92
C LYS A 749 -18.45 18.71 4.37
N ILE A 750 -17.29 18.32 4.88
CA ILE A 750 -16.78 18.69 6.19
C ILE A 750 -15.52 19.55 5.94
N LEU A 751 -15.72 20.86 5.76
CA LEU A 751 -14.62 21.81 5.63
C LEU A 751 -14.34 22.38 7.02
N LEU A 752 -13.17 22.11 7.62
CA LEU A 752 -12.92 22.40 9.04
C LEU A 752 -13.18 23.86 9.39
N ASP A 753 -12.75 24.80 8.55
CA ASP A 753 -12.92 26.23 8.79
C ASP A 753 -14.37 26.71 8.70
N SER A 754 -15.33 25.85 8.30
CA SER A 754 -16.77 26.15 8.41
C SER A 754 -17.36 25.90 9.80
N TYR A 755 -16.57 25.32 10.70
CA TYR A 755 -16.91 25.10 12.10
C TYR A 755 -16.22 26.13 12.99
N THR A 756 -16.78 26.39 14.16
CA THR A 756 -16.15 27.26 15.16
C THR A 756 -14.95 26.54 15.80
N GLN A 757 -13.79 27.18 15.77
CA GLN A 757 -12.59 26.69 16.44
C GLN A 757 -12.67 26.97 17.94
N GLU A 758 -12.29 25.99 18.76
CA GLU A 758 -12.28 26.07 20.22
C GLU A 758 -10.87 25.91 20.77
N ALA A 759 -10.49 26.78 21.71
CA ALA A 759 -9.20 26.69 22.39
C ALA A 759 -9.20 25.58 23.44
N SER A 760 -8.18 24.71 23.42
CA SER A 760 -7.96 23.69 24.45
C SER A 760 -6.54 23.78 25.01
N ALA A 761 -6.28 23.15 26.17
CA ALA A 761 -4.95 23.11 26.79
C ALA A 761 -3.86 22.50 25.88
N GLY A 762 -4.25 21.72 24.87
CA GLY A 762 -3.35 21.11 23.89
C GLY A 762 -3.40 21.75 22.49
N GLY A 763 -3.85 22.99 22.36
CA GLY A 763 -4.02 23.70 21.06
C GLY A 763 -5.47 23.77 20.58
N SER A 764 -5.69 24.40 19.43
CA SER A 764 -7.01 24.56 18.81
C SER A 764 -7.68 23.23 18.48
N ARG A 765 -9.01 23.19 18.51
CA ARG A 765 -9.84 22.03 18.18
C ARG A 765 -11.05 22.46 17.35
N TYR A 766 -11.57 21.52 16.57
CA TYR A 766 -12.93 21.58 16.00
C TYR A 766 -13.80 20.43 16.54
N PRO A 767 -14.31 20.52 17.79
CA PRO A 767 -15.04 19.40 18.41
C PRO A 767 -16.27 18.96 17.60
N LYS A 768 -16.99 19.93 17.01
CA LYS A 768 -18.16 19.64 16.18
C LYS A 768 -17.79 18.98 14.85
N ALA A 769 -16.77 19.47 14.14
CA ALA A 769 -16.30 18.84 12.90
C ALA A 769 -15.81 17.40 13.15
N ARG A 770 -15.06 17.20 14.24
CA ARG A 770 -14.63 15.87 14.68
C ARG A 770 -15.83 14.96 14.95
N THR A 771 -16.84 15.45 15.69
CA THR A 771 -18.07 14.69 15.98
C THR A 771 -18.81 14.30 14.69
N ASP A 772 -18.97 15.23 13.75
CA ASP A 772 -19.65 14.96 12.48
C ASP A 772 -18.88 13.94 11.63
N PHE A 773 -17.55 14.01 11.62
CA PHE A 773 -16.70 13.02 10.95
C PHE A 773 -16.91 11.61 11.53
N PHE A 774 -16.86 11.44 12.86
CA PHE A 774 -17.10 10.14 13.48
C PHE A 774 -18.52 9.61 13.25
N ASN A 775 -19.53 10.50 13.35
CA ASN A 775 -20.91 10.15 13.08
C ASN A 775 -21.10 9.66 11.63
N ALA A 776 -20.49 10.33 10.66
CA ALA A 776 -20.52 9.91 9.26
C ALA A 776 -19.88 8.52 9.09
N PHE A 777 -18.76 8.25 9.77
CA PHE A 777 -18.07 6.95 9.71
C PHE A 777 -18.92 5.81 10.28
N GLU A 778 -19.55 6.02 11.44
CA GLU A 778 -20.43 5.02 12.07
C GLU A 778 -21.73 4.79 11.29
N LYS A 779 -22.35 5.87 10.77
CA LYS A 779 -23.54 5.78 9.89
C LYS A 779 -23.22 4.97 8.63
N GLY A 780 -22.01 5.17 8.12
CA GLY A 780 -21.45 4.55 6.93
C GLY A 780 -21.54 5.48 5.72
N ALA A 781 -20.43 5.56 4.99
CA ALA A 781 -20.34 6.13 3.65
C ALA A 781 -19.49 5.24 2.75
N LEU A 782 -19.65 5.36 1.45
CA LEU A 782 -18.90 4.55 0.50
C LEU A 782 -17.43 4.97 0.44
N VAL A 783 -17.20 6.28 0.48
CA VAL A 783 -15.86 6.89 0.41
C VAL A 783 -15.76 8.04 1.40
N PHE A 784 -14.61 8.09 2.08
CA PHE A 784 -14.11 9.28 2.77
C PHE A 784 -12.89 9.78 2.00
N ASN A 785 -12.90 11.04 1.58
CA ASN A 785 -11.76 11.68 0.93
C ASN A 785 -11.28 12.84 1.80
N TYR A 786 -10.10 12.70 2.39
CA TYR A 786 -9.43 13.72 3.18
C TYR A 786 -8.28 14.36 2.40
N LEU A 787 -8.26 15.68 2.37
CA LEU A 787 -7.20 16.50 1.82
C LEU A 787 -6.74 17.52 2.87
N GLY A 788 -5.47 17.47 3.26
CA GLY A 788 -5.00 18.22 4.43
C GLY A 788 -3.68 17.76 5.01
N HIS A 789 -3.29 18.33 6.14
CA HIS A 789 -2.13 17.88 6.92
C HIS A 789 -2.39 16.56 7.63
N GLY A 790 -1.31 15.83 7.87
CA GLY A 790 -1.37 14.53 8.49
C GLY A 790 0.00 14.06 8.88
N GLY A 791 0.02 12.97 9.61
CA GLY A 791 1.24 12.30 9.97
C GLY A 791 0.94 10.92 10.51
N GLU A 792 1.99 10.27 11.00
CA GLU A 792 1.91 8.91 11.51
C GLU A 792 0.88 8.77 12.65
N ASP A 793 0.61 9.84 13.42
CA ASP A 793 -0.29 9.85 14.60
C ASP A 793 -1.74 10.27 14.33
N GLY A 794 -2.06 10.85 13.17
CA GLY A 794 -3.39 11.41 12.93
C GLY A 794 -3.53 12.36 11.74
N LEU A 795 -4.65 13.06 11.69
CA LEU A 795 -5.01 14.07 10.68
C LEU A 795 -5.28 15.43 11.33
N ALA A 796 -4.88 16.50 10.64
CA ALA A 796 -4.94 17.90 11.06
C ALA A 796 -4.14 18.24 12.34
N SER A 797 -3.69 19.49 12.45
CA SER A 797 -3.08 20.06 13.67
C SER A 797 -4.07 20.02 14.85
N GLU A 798 -5.36 20.11 14.54
CA GLU A 798 -6.50 20.16 15.45
C GLU A 798 -6.90 18.77 15.93
N ARG A 799 -6.27 17.69 15.44
CA ARG A 799 -6.53 16.31 15.85
C ARG A 799 -7.97 15.88 15.57
N ILE A 800 -8.42 16.08 14.33
CA ILE A 800 -9.73 15.60 13.89
C ILE A 800 -9.79 14.07 13.80
N TRP A 801 -8.61 13.43 13.74
CA TRP A 801 -8.44 11.98 13.79
C TRP A 801 -7.11 11.63 14.48
N GLU A 802 -7.13 10.67 15.39
CA GLU A 802 -5.97 10.16 16.14
C GLU A 802 -5.86 8.63 15.99
N LYS A 803 -4.67 8.06 16.24
CA LYS A 803 -4.43 6.59 16.17
C LYS A 803 -5.50 5.73 16.87
N THR A 804 -5.86 6.11 18.09
CA THR A 804 -6.81 5.35 18.92
C THR A 804 -8.22 5.36 18.33
N ASP A 805 -8.54 6.34 17.51
CA ASP A 805 -9.86 6.44 16.90
C ASP A 805 -10.08 5.30 15.91
N GLY A 806 -9.09 5.02 15.05
CA GLY A 806 -9.14 3.92 14.10
C GLY A 806 -9.40 2.55 14.75
N GLN A 807 -8.89 2.34 15.97
CA GLN A 807 -9.06 1.10 16.73
C GLN A 807 -10.46 0.92 17.33
N ASN A 808 -11.16 2.03 17.59
CA ASN A 808 -12.41 2.05 18.35
C ASN A 808 -13.68 2.14 17.47
N LEU A 809 -13.53 2.29 16.15
CA LEU A 809 -14.65 2.31 15.21
C LEU A 809 -15.42 0.98 15.22
N ASN A 810 -16.74 1.06 15.00
CA ASN A 810 -17.65 -0.08 15.03
C ASN A 810 -18.65 -0.08 13.86
N ASN A 811 -18.16 0.23 12.65
CA ASN A 811 -18.94 0.28 11.40
C ASN A 811 -18.90 -1.05 10.62
N GLN A 812 -19.01 -2.19 11.32
CA GLN A 812 -19.00 -3.53 10.71
C GLN A 812 -19.99 -3.62 9.53
N TYR A 813 -19.60 -4.30 8.45
CA TYR A 813 -20.32 -4.40 7.16
C TYR A 813 -20.43 -3.10 6.34
N LYS A 814 -20.04 -1.94 6.89
CA LYS A 814 -20.10 -0.61 6.24
C LYS A 814 -18.72 0.02 6.17
N TYR A 815 -17.74 -0.75 5.72
CA TYR A 815 -16.35 -0.37 5.66
C TYR A 815 -16.09 0.57 4.45
N PRO A 816 -15.74 1.85 4.64
CA PRO A 816 -15.49 2.76 3.52
C PRO A 816 -14.14 2.49 2.84
N LEU A 817 -14.00 2.97 1.60
CA LEU A 817 -12.69 3.36 1.07
C LEU A 817 -12.27 4.68 1.74
N PHE A 818 -11.10 4.70 2.37
CA PHE A 818 -10.55 5.91 2.97
C PHE A 818 -9.36 6.44 2.15
N ILE A 819 -9.56 7.61 1.54
CA ILE A 819 -8.55 8.31 0.73
C ILE A 819 -7.92 9.40 1.59
N THR A 820 -6.62 9.30 1.83
CA THR A 820 -5.84 10.24 2.65
C THR A 820 -4.61 10.68 1.84
N ILE A 821 -4.78 11.63 0.93
CA ILE A 821 -3.66 12.22 0.18
C ILE A 821 -3.01 13.29 1.07
N THR A 822 -2.24 12.83 2.06
CA THR A 822 -1.62 13.63 3.11
C THR A 822 -0.20 13.13 3.40
N CYS A 823 0.49 13.62 4.43
CA CYS A 823 1.83 13.13 4.81
C CYS A 823 1.75 11.89 5.71
N GLU A 824 2.51 10.84 5.40
CA GLU A 824 2.93 9.75 6.32
C GLU A 824 1.82 9.02 7.13
N PHE A 825 0.55 9.07 6.68
CA PHE A 825 -0.56 8.52 7.47
C PHE A 825 -0.50 7.00 7.65
N SER A 826 0.13 6.29 6.72
CA SER A 826 0.25 4.82 6.73
C SER A 826 1.68 4.36 6.46
N ARG A 827 2.67 4.84 7.22
CA ARG A 827 4.10 4.48 7.06
C ARG A 827 4.41 3.03 7.51
N PHE A 828 3.76 2.07 6.85
CA PHE A 828 3.82 0.64 7.18
C PHE A 828 5.19 0.00 6.97
N ASP A 829 6.10 0.66 6.23
CA ASP A 829 7.44 0.15 6.00
C ASP A 829 8.42 0.43 7.15
N ASP A 830 7.96 1.06 8.25
CA ASP A 830 8.67 1.16 9.53
C ASP A 830 7.96 0.34 10.64
N PRO A 831 8.35 -0.93 10.90
CA PRO A 831 7.78 -1.75 11.97
C PRO A 831 7.88 -1.14 13.37
N THR A 832 8.80 -0.21 13.59
CA THR A 832 9.06 0.33 14.92
C THR A 832 8.00 1.32 15.36
N ARG A 833 7.15 1.78 14.43
CA ARG A 833 6.14 2.81 14.70
C ARG A 833 4.84 2.59 13.90
N PRO A 834 3.93 1.73 14.39
CA PRO A 834 2.59 1.59 13.83
C PRO A 834 1.84 2.93 13.77
N THR A 835 1.18 3.19 12.65
CA THR A 835 0.56 4.47 12.27
C THR A 835 -0.96 4.48 12.42
N ALA A 836 -1.57 5.67 12.36
CA ALA A 836 -3.02 5.85 12.44
C ALA A 836 -3.75 5.17 11.28
N GLY A 837 -3.18 5.19 10.07
CA GLY A 837 -3.74 4.50 8.92
C GLY A 837 -3.71 2.98 9.08
N GLU A 838 -2.61 2.42 9.58
CA GLU A 838 -2.50 0.98 9.88
C GLU A 838 -3.57 0.52 10.88
N TYR A 839 -3.75 1.23 12.00
CA TYR A 839 -4.81 0.90 12.97
C TYR A 839 -6.22 1.03 12.40
N THR A 840 -6.44 1.98 11.48
CA THR A 840 -7.71 2.15 10.79
C THR A 840 -8.00 0.98 9.84
N PHE A 841 -6.98 0.44 9.17
CA PHE A 841 -7.11 -0.75 8.34
C PHE A 841 -7.30 -2.02 9.20
N TRP A 842 -6.48 -2.20 10.23
CA TRP A 842 -6.43 -3.39 11.09
C TRP A 842 -7.63 -3.58 12.00
N ASN A 843 -8.51 -2.59 12.18
CA ASN A 843 -9.70 -2.77 13.02
C ASN A 843 -10.62 -3.86 12.43
N PRO A 844 -10.85 -4.99 13.14
CA PRO A 844 -11.65 -6.11 12.63
C PRO A 844 -13.17 -5.88 12.72
N LYS A 845 -13.62 -4.88 13.50
CA LYS A 845 -15.04 -4.57 13.75
C LYS A 845 -15.48 -3.24 13.12
N GLY A 846 -14.56 -2.54 12.47
CA GLY A 846 -14.78 -1.22 11.90
C GLY A 846 -13.62 -0.78 11.01
N GLY A 847 -13.44 0.54 10.90
CA GLY A 847 -12.40 1.13 10.08
C GLY A 847 -12.67 0.99 8.58
N ALA A 848 -11.63 1.06 7.77
CA ALA A 848 -11.73 1.07 6.31
C ALA A 848 -11.70 -0.34 5.69
N ILE A 849 -12.32 -0.55 4.53
CA ILE A 849 -12.16 -1.79 3.74
C ILE A 849 -10.80 -1.80 3.03
N SER A 850 -10.39 -0.62 2.60
CA SER A 850 -9.16 -0.36 1.87
C SER A 850 -8.82 1.12 1.99
N MET A 851 -7.56 1.47 1.74
CA MET A 851 -7.09 2.85 1.82
C MET A 851 -6.30 3.23 0.57
N LEU A 852 -6.45 4.49 0.14
CA LEU A 852 -5.57 5.16 -0.81
C LEU A 852 -4.81 6.23 -0.03
N THR A 853 -3.58 5.91 0.37
CA THR A 853 -2.88 6.61 1.46
C THR A 853 -1.41 6.81 1.11
N THR A 854 -0.64 7.44 1.98
CA THR A 854 0.77 7.77 1.75
C THR A 854 1.66 7.22 2.85
N ILE A 855 2.93 6.97 2.50
CA ILE A 855 3.96 6.52 3.43
C ILE A 855 5.08 7.54 3.66
N ARG A 856 5.08 8.64 2.90
CA ARG A 856 6.04 9.75 2.98
C ARG A 856 5.28 11.07 2.96
N ALA A 857 5.99 12.16 3.21
CA ALA A 857 5.46 13.49 2.97
C ALA A 857 5.18 13.71 1.47
N ILE A 858 4.15 14.49 1.19
CA ILE A 858 3.66 14.79 -0.16
C ILE A 858 3.48 16.30 -0.31
N GLY A 859 3.93 16.87 -1.42
CA GLY A 859 3.78 18.31 -1.67
C GLY A 859 2.31 18.67 -1.94
N GLN A 860 1.78 19.66 -1.24
CA GLN A 860 0.36 20.07 -1.29
C GLN A 860 -0.20 20.20 -2.71
N PHE A 861 0.46 20.98 -3.57
CA PHE A 861 0.01 21.22 -4.95
C PHE A 861 -0.10 19.92 -5.77
N ASN A 862 0.86 19.01 -5.62
CA ASN A 862 0.82 17.76 -6.36
C ASN A 862 -0.24 16.82 -5.77
N GLY A 863 -0.43 16.85 -4.44
CA GLY A 863 -1.50 16.12 -3.75
C GLY A 863 -2.89 16.54 -4.23
N GLU A 864 -3.16 17.86 -4.31
CA GLU A 864 -4.40 18.45 -4.85
C GLU A 864 -4.70 17.92 -6.27
N ILE A 865 -3.73 18.03 -7.20
CA ILE A 865 -3.91 17.59 -8.60
C ILE A 865 -4.09 16.06 -8.70
N PHE A 866 -3.33 15.30 -7.90
CA PHE A 866 -3.44 13.85 -7.92
C PHE A 866 -4.80 13.38 -7.41
N ASN A 867 -5.36 14.04 -6.39
CA ASN A 867 -6.68 13.72 -5.84
C ASN A 867 -7.80 13.89 -6.89
N ASP A 868 -7.73 14.93 -7.71
CA ASP A 868 -8.67 15.16 -8.82
C ASP A 868 -8.59 14.05 -9.87
N SER A 869 -7.38 13.71 -10.32
CA SER A 869 -7.15 12.64 -11.31
C SER A 869 -7.57 11.27 -10.78
N LEU A 870 -7.28 10.98 -9.50
CA LEU A 870 -7.69 9.76 -8.81
C LEU A 870 -9.22 9.64 -8.76
N SER A 871 -9.91 10.69 -8.33
CA SER A 871 -11.38 10.68 -8.21
C SER A 871 -12.07 10.50 -9.56
N LYS A 872 -11.58 11.17 -10.61
CA LYS A 872 -12.05 10.99 -11.99
C LYS A 872 -11.98 9.52 -12.44
N ASN A 873 -10.86 8.85 -12.19
CA ASN A 873 -10.64 7.47 -12.64
C ASN A 873 -11.38 6.46 -11.75
N LEU A 874 -11.39 6.67 -10.43
CA LEU A 874 -12.12 5.86 -9.45
C LEU A 874 -13.62 5.83 -9.76
N LEU A 875 -14.19 6.99 -10.07
CA LEU A 875 -15.61 7.13 -10.37
C LEU A 875 -15.91 7.04 -11.86
N SER A 876 -14.93 6.80 -12.73
CA SER A 876 -15.14 6.61 -14.17
C SER A 876 -16.03 7.70 -14.79
N TYR A 877 -15.65 8.97 -14.67
CA TYR A 877 -16.43 10.11 -15.17
C TYR A 877 -16.92 9.91 -16.62
N GLY A 878 -18.16 10.30 -16.89
CA GLY A 878 -18.84 10.03 -18.16
C GLY A 878 -19.23 8.57 -18.46
N SER A 879 -19.00 7.61 -17.55
CA SER A 879 -19.29 6.18 -17.77
C SER A 879 -19.80 5.46 -16.51
N ASN A 880 -20.65 4.44 -16.65
CA ASN A 880 -21.05 3.57 -15.52
C ASN A 880 -20.25 2.25 -15.48
N GLN A 881 -19.15 2.17 -16.24
CA GLN A 881 -18.23 1.03 -16.22
C GLN A 881 -17.07 1.32 -15.29
N TYR A 882 -17.18 0.83 -14.06
CA TYR A 882 -16.18 1.03 -13.01
C TYR A 882 -15.07 -0.01 -13.07
N THR A 883 -13.89 0.41 -12.63
CA THR A 883 -12.78 -0.49 -12.38
C THR A 883 -12.57 -0.73 -10.88
N THR A 884 -11.71 -1.69 -10.53
CA THR A 884 -11.27 -1.92 -9.14
C THR A 884 -10.51 -0.71 -8.60
N ILE A 885 -10.50 -0.52 -7.28
CA ILE A 885 -9.87 0.65 -6.65
C ILE A 885 -8.37 0.73 -6.98
N ALA A 886 -7.65 -0.40 -6.94
CA ALA A 886 -6.23 -0.47 -7.28
C ALA A 886 -5.95 -0.12 -8.76
N GLU A 887 -6.83 -0.53 -9.68
CA GLU A 887 -6.70 -0.22 -11.10
C GLU A 887 -6.96 1.26 -11.39
N ALA A 888 -7.88 1.90 -10.66
CA ALA A 888 -8.06 3.35 -10.72
C ALA A 888 -6.79 4.09 -10.29
N LEU A 889 -6.13 3.65 -9.21
CA LEU A 889 -4.84 4.19 -8.79
C LEU A 889 -3.77 4.00 -9.88
N ARG A 890 -3.63 2.80 -10.44
CA ARG A 890 -2.66 2.50 -11.51
C ARG A 890 -2.84 3.43 -12.71
N ILE A 891 -4.08 3.61 -13.16
CA ILE A 891 -4.40 4.51 -14.27
C ILE A 891 -4.00 5.95 -13.93
N SER A 892 -4.37 6.46 -12.76
CA SER A 892 -4.03 7.83 -12.35
C SER A 892 -2.53 8.09 -12.26
N LYS A 893 -1.75 7.13 -11.73
CA LYS A 893 -0.28 7.22 -11.70
C LYS A 893 0.32 7.28 -13.12
N ASN A 894 -0.19 6.49 -14.06
CA ASN A 894 0.28 6.46 -15.45
C ASN A 894 -0.20 7.67 -16.28
N GLU A 895 -1.36 8.25 -15.98
CA GLU A 895 -1.87 9.44 -16.67
C GLU A 895 -1.02 10.69 -16.39
N ASN A 896 -0.57 10.85 -15.13
CA ASN A 896 0.17 12.03 -14.70
C ASN A 896 1.37 11.70 -13.77
N PRO A 897 2.40 10.97 -14.25
CA PRO A 897 3.57 10.58 -13.46
C PRO A 897 4.24 11.74 -12.71
N SER A 898 4.44 11.60 -11.39
CA SER A 898 5.11 12.59 -10.54
C SER A 898 5.79 11.93 -9.33
N SER A 899 6.56 12.71 -8.57
CA SER A 899 7.14 12.24 -7.30
C SER A 899 6.08 11.91 -6.27
N SER A 900 5.01 12.68 -6.24
CA SER A 900 3.87 12.50 -5.36
C SER A 900 3.09 11.22 -5.65
N SER A 901 2.97 10.81 -6.93
CA SER A 901 2.31 9.54 -7.25
C SER A 901 3.07 8.32 -6.72
N ASN A 902 4.39 8.42 -6.52
CA ASN A 902 5.20 7.28 -6.07
C ASN A 902 5.06 6.98 -4.58
N VAL A 903 4.56 7.95 -3.80
CA VAL A 903 4.35 7.78 -2.35
C VAL A 903 2.91 7.43 -2.01
N VAL A 904 2.01 7.34 -3.01
CA VAL A 904 0.61 6.93 -2.83
C VAL A 904 0.47 5.42 -3.03
N PHE A 905 -0.17 4.76 -2.07
CA PHE A 905 -0.35 3.31 -2.00
C PHE A 905 -1.82 2.93 -1.97
N TYR A 906 -2.12 1.74 -2.48
CA TYR A 906 -3.38 1.07 -2.24
C TYR A 906 -3.18 -0.04 -1.21
N ILE A 907 -3.78 0.14 -0.04
CA ILE A 907 -3.81 -0.85 1.05
C ILE A 907 -5.15 -1.58 0.99
N GLY A 908 -5.13 -2.88 0.78
CA GLY A 908 -6.30 -3.74 0.62
C GLY A 908 -6.15 -4.76 -0.50
N ASP A 909 -7.24 -5.46 -0.81
CA ASP A 909 -7.31 -6.43 -1.90
C ASP A 909 -7.39 -5.73 -3.27
N PRO A 910 -6.45 -5.92 -4.21
CA PRO A 910 -6.42 -5.22 -5.50
C PRO A 910 -7.59 -5.57 -6.43
N ALA A 911 -8.22 -6.72 -6.23
CA ALA A 911 -9.39 -7.14 -7.01
C ALA A 911 -10.72 -6.55 -6.47
N LEU A 912 -10.66 -5.78 -5.37
CA LEU A 912 -11.83 -5.16 -4.76
C LEU A 912 -12.42 -4.05 -5.65
N MET A 913 -13.71 -4.17 -5.91
CA MET A 913 -14.49 -3.10 -6.53
C MET A 913 -15.14 -2.23 -5.45
N LEU A 914 -15.20 -0.93 -5.68
CA LEU A 914 -16.01 -0.06 -4.84
C LEU A 914 -17.48 -0.45 -5.00
N ALA A 915 -18.21 -0.60 -3.89
CA ALA A 915 -19.60 -1.06 -3.86
C ALA A 915 -20.63 -0.02 -4.36
N ILE A 916 -20.35 0.62 -5.50
CA ILE A 916 -21.25 1.55 -6.17
C ILE A 916 -22.48 0.79 -6.65
N ALA A 917 -23.67 1.20 -6.20
CA ALA A 917 -24.92 0.65 -6.69
C ALA A 917 -25.17 1.07 -8.15
N LYS A 918 -25.74 0.16 -8.96
CA LYS A 918 -26.08 0.46 -10.35
C LYS A 918 -27.18 1.54 -10.42
N PRO A 919 -27.20 2.43 -11.41
CA PRO A 919 -28.40 3.21 -11.74
C PRO A 919 -29.40 2.34 -12.53
N LYS A 920 -30.71 2.62 -12.67
CA LYS A 920 -31.46 3.89 -12.62
C LYS A 920 -32.82 3.71 -11.89
N ILE A 921 -32.92 4.16 -10.65
CA ILE A 921 -34.22 4.34 -10.00
C ILE A 921 -34.82 5.67 -10.44
N ASN A 922 -35.97 5.63 -11.10
CA ASN A 922 -36.61 6.80 -11.71
C ASN A 922 -37.89 7.18 -10.96
N LEU A 923 -38.03 8.47 -10.67
CA LEU A 923 -39.32 9.06 -10.28
C LEU A 923 -40.21 9.16 -11.52
N THR A 924 -41.44 8.65 -11.49
CA THR A 924 -42.37 8.70 -12.64
C THR A 924 -43.55 9.63 -12.40
N LYS A 925 -44.09 9.67 -11.17
CA LYS A 925 -45.21 10.52 -10.79
C LYS A 925 -45.07 11.12 -9.41
N VAL A 926 -45.66 12.30 -9.25
CA VAL A 926 -45.90 12.97 -7.97
C VAL A 926 -47.39 13.31 -7.90
N ASN A 927 -48.10 12.86 -6.86
CA ASN A 927 -49.55 13.06 -6.72
C ASN A 927 -50.33 12.64 -7.98
N ASP A 928 -49.96 11.48 -8.54
CA ASP A 928 -50.50 10.89 -9.77
C ASP A 928 -50.30 11.73 -11.05
N VAL A 929 -49.60 12.87 -10.97
CA VAL A 929 -49.15 13.69 -12.11
C VAL A 929 -47.80 13.19 -12.59
N VAL A 930 -47.68 12.92 -13.89
CA VAL A 930 -46.41 12.51 -14.50
C VAL A 930 -45.36 13.62 -14.43
N ILE A 931 -44.11 13.28 -14.14
CA ILE A 931 -43.04 14.27 -13.94
C ILE A 931 -42.69 15.11 -15.18
N SER A 932 -43.15 14.71 -16.36
CA SER A 932 -43.03 15.49 -17.60
C SER A 932 -44.03 16.66 -17.68
N GLN A 933 -45.00 16.70 -16.77
CA GLN A 933 -45.95 17.80 -16.60
C GLN A 933 -45.57 18.64 -15.36
N PRO A 934 -46.08 19.88 -15.24
CA PRO A 934 -45.92 20.66 -14.03
C PRO A 934 -46.50 19.92 -12.81
N ILE A 935 -45.62 19.46 -11.92
CA ILE A 935 -45.98 18.83 -10.64
C ILE A 935 -46.16 19.89 -9.56
N PRO A 936 -46.99 19.64 -8.53
CA PRO A 936 -47.16 20.56 -7.42
C PRO A 936 -45.88 20.71 -6.59
N ASP A 937 -45.63 21.92 -6.09
CA ASP A 937 -44.57 22.17 -5.11
C ASP A 937 -44.84 21.41 -3.81
N PHE A 938 -43.78 20.94 -3.17
CA PHE A 938 -43.82 20.27 -1.87
C PHE A 938 -43.89 21.36 -0.80
N LYS A 939 -45.10 21.87 -0.60
CA LYS A 939 -45.41 22.88 0.42
C LYS A 939 -45.44 22.25 1.80
N SER A 940 -45.17 23.06 2.83
CA SER A 940 -45.26 22.60 4.22
C SER A 940 -46.65 22.02 4.51
N LEU A 941 -46.69 20.89 5.22
CA LEU A 941 -47.91 20.15 5.57
C LEU A 941 -48.73 19.61 4.38
N ALA A 942 -48.16 19.59 3.17
CA ALA A 942 -48.78 18.91 2.04
C ALA A 942 -48.52 17.41 2.12
N LYS A 943 -49.56 16.59 1.90
CA LYS A 943 -49.40 15.16 1.68
C LYS A 943 -48.93 14.91 0.25
N ILE A 944 -47.81 14.19 0.11
CA ILE A 944 -47.17 13.90 -1.16
C ILE A 944 -47.14 12.40 -1.38
N LYS A 945 -47.57 11.98 -2.56
CA LYS A 945 -47.51 10.62 -3.07
C LYS A 945 -46.41 10.52 -4.13
N ILE A 946 -45.45 9.63 -3.90
CA ILE A 946 -44.31 9.38 -4.78
C ILE A 946 -44.51 8.04 -5.48
N THR A 947 -44.41 8.01 -6.80
CA THR A 947 -44.41 6.77 -7.59
C THR A 947 -43.19 6.74 -8.49
N GLY A 948 -42.55 5.58 -8.60
CA GLY A 948 -41.38 5.40 -9.45
C GLY A 948 -41.16 3.96 -9.88
N GLU A 949 -40.09 3.76 -10.63
CA GLU A 949 -39.73 2.47 -11.20
C GLU A 949 -38.21 2.26 -11.22
N ILE A 950 -37.81 0.99 -11.28
CA ILE A 950 -36.44 0.55 -11.43
C ILE A 950 -36.29 0.01 -12.84
N THR A 951 -35.37 0.60 -13.60
CA THR A 951 -35.11 0.22 -14.99
C THR A 951 -33.67 -0.26 -15.18
N ASP A 952 -33.43 -0.93 -16.30
CA ASP A 952 -32.08 -1.14 -16.82
C ASP A 952 -31.50 0.16 -17.42
N GLU A 953 -30.28 0.06 -17.97
CA GLU A 953 -29.59 1.19 -18.62
C GLU A 953 -30.32 1.71 -19.89
N ASN A 954 -31.19 0.89 -20.49
CA ASN A 954 -32.00 1.25 -21.66
C ASN A 954 -33.38 1.82 -21.29
N ASN A 955 -33.63 2.10 -20.00
CA ASN A 955 -34.92 2.55 -19.46
C ASN A 955 -36.05 1.51 -19.62
N VAL A 956 -35.73 0.21 -19.66
CA VAL A 956 -36.72 -0.87 -19.62
C VAL A 956 -36.94 -1.29 -18.17
N ILE A 957 -38.20 -1.34 -17.73
CA ILE A 957 -38.57 -1.73 -16.36
C ILE A 957 -38.08 -3.14 -16.05
N LEU A 958 -37.41 -3.30 -14.91
CA LEU A 958 -37.01 -4.59 -14.37
C LEU A 958 -38.20 -5.28 -13.69
N SER A 959 -39.11 -5.83 -14.51
CA SER A 959 -40.37 -6.46 -14.06
C SER A 959 -40.21 -7.66 -13.11
N ASN A 960 -39.00 -8.23 -12.98
CA ASN A 960 -38.66 -9.30 -12.05
C ASN A 960 -37.95 -8.80 -10.78
N TYR A 961 -37.87 -7.49 -10.57
CA TYR A 961 -37.23 -6.89 -9.40
C TYR A 961 -38.25 -6.75 -8.26
N ASN A 962 -38.06 -7.53 -7.19
CA ASN A 962 -38.80 -7.39 -5.94
C ASN A 962 -37.81 -7.12 -4.81
N GLY A 963 -38.07 -6.11 -3.99
CA GLY A 963 -37.07 -5.61 -3.06
C GLY A 963 -37.59 -4.54 -2.11
N GLU A 964 -36.65 -3.87 -1.46
CA GLU A 964 -36.90 -2.77 -0.54
C GLU A 964 -36.16 -1.53 -1.02
N LEU A 965 -36.89 -0.43 -1.13
CA LEU A 965 -36.41 0.90 -1.45
C LEU A 965 -36.24 1.70 -0.15
N SER A 966 -35.07 2.26 0.06
CA SER A 966 -34.81 3.35 1.02
C SER A 966 -34.76 4.68 0.28
N THR A 967 -35.54 5.65 0.74
CA THR A 967 -35.60 6.99 0.18
C THR A 967 -35.19 8.04 1.20
N ALA A 968 -34.37 9.00 0.77
CA ALA A 968 -34.11 10.23 1.50
C ALA A 968 -34.51 11.43 0.62
N ILE A 969 -35.33 12.34 1.16
CA ILE A 969 -35.70 13.59 0.48
C ILE A 969 -35.03 14.72 1.25
N PHE A 970 -34.16 15.46 0.57
CA PHE A 970 -33.45 16.61 1.09
C PHE A 970 -34.17 17.89 0.68
N ASP A 971 -34.24 18.87 1.59
CA ASP A 971 -34.59 20.24 1.26
C ASP A 971 -33.57 20.82 0.26
N LYS A 972 -33.83 22.03 -0.22
CA LYS A 972 -32.94 22.79 -1.10
C LYS A 972 -31.54 22.96 -0.52
N LEU A 973 -30.55 23.08 -1.42
CA LEU A 973 -29.16 23.31 -1.06
C LEU A 973 -29.02 24.54 -0.15
N ILE A 974 -28.17 24.42 0.85
CA ILE A 974 -27.87 25.49 1.80
C ILE A 974 -26.55 26.13 1.39
N THR A 975 -26.55 27.45 1.21
CA THR A 975 -25.29 28.21 1.11
C THR A 975 -24.78 28.48 2.51
N THR A 976 -23.56 28.01 2.79
CA THR A 976 -22.80 28.27 4.01
C THR A 976 -21.45 28.88 3.63
N SER A 977 -20.67 29.33 4.62
CA SER A 977 -19.34 29.91 4.40
C SER A 977 -18.35 29.42 5.43
N THR A 978 -17.07 29.36 5.06
CA THR A 978 -15.97 29.22 6.03
C THR A 978 -15.84 30.49 6.87
N LEU A 979 -15.27 30.37 8.07
CA LEU A 979 -15.19 31.40 9.10
C LEU A 979 -13.84 32.13 9.12
N ASN A 980 -12.81 31.61 8.43
CA ASN A 980 -11.45 32.13 8.47
C ASN A 980 -10.94 32.26 9.91
N ASN A 981 -11.04 31.19 10.69
CA ASN A 981 -10.74 31.18 12.13
C ASN A 981 -9.31 31.69 12.41
N ASP A 982 -8.32 31.25 11.61
CA ASP A 982 -6.90 31.59 11.81
C ASP A 982 -6.39 32.78 10.98
N GLY A 983 -7.20 33.31 10.05
CA GLY A 983 -6.85 34.51 9.29
C GLY A 983 -6.00 34.28 8.03
N TYR A 984 -5.70 33.03 7.66
CA TYR A 984 -4.79 32.70 6.56
C TYR A 984 -5.46 32.43 5.21
N SER A 985 -6.79 32.34 5.14
CA SER A 985 -7.52 32.16 3.88
C SER A 985 -8.80 33.00 3.80
N PRO A 986 -9.16 33.55 2.63
CA PRO A 986 -10.41 34.28 2.51
C PRO A 986 -11.61 33.36 2.79
N ALA A 987 -12.64 33.88 3.47
CA ALA A 987 -13.89 33.17 3.67
C ALA A 987 -14.48 32.75 2.32
N MET A 988 -14.82 31.47 2.19
CA MET A 988 -15.35 30.87 0.97
C MET A 988 -16.79 30.45 1.18
N SER A 989 -17.69 30.90 0.30
CA SER A 989 -19.07 30.40 0.27
C SER A 989 -19.16 29.10 -0.53
N PHE A 990 -19.90 28.13 -0.01
CA PHE A 990 -20.13 26.84 -0.65
C PHE A 990 -21.53 26.31 -0.39
N LYS A 991 -21.95 25.32 -1.17
CA LYS A 991 -23.27 24.69 -1.06
C LYS A 991 -23.17 23.31 -0.42
N THR A 992 -24.08 23.00 0.49
CA THR A 992 -24.28 21.66 1.08
C THR A 992 -25.71 21.19 0.85
N LEU A 993 -25.95 19.88 1.00
CA LEU A 993 -27.31 19.33 1.01
C LEU A 993 -28.12 19.96 2.14
N GLY A 994 -29.40 20.25 1.86
CA GLY A 994 -30.34 20.68 2.89
C GLY A 994 -30.72 19.55 3.83
N GLU A 995 -31.44 19.90 4.89
CA GLU A 995 -31.95 18.93 5.87
C GLU A 995 -32.78 17.83 5.22
N THR A 996 -32.73 16.62 5.79
CA THR A 996 -33.56 15.50 5.30
C THR A 996 -35.00 15.68 5.78
N ILE A 997 -35.91 16.05 4.88
CA ILE A 997 -37.33 16.27 5.20
C ILE A 997 -38.16 14.97 5.25
N PHE A 998 -37.61 13.87 4.73
CA PHE A 998 -38.22 12.55 4.82
C PHE A 998 -37.17 11.45 4.67
N ARG A 999 -37.21 10.43 5.53
CA ARG A 999 -36.41 9.20 5.41
C ARG A 999 -37.31 7.98 5.61
N GLY A 1000 -37.60 7.25 4.52
CA GLY A 1000 -38.56 6.16 4.59
C GLY A 1000 -38.28 4.99 3.65
N ASN A 1001 -38.90 3.85 3.98
CA ASN A 1001 -38.73 2.59 3.29
C ASN A 1001 -40.03 2.16 2.60
N ALA A 1002 -39.94 1.63 1.38
CA ALA A 1002 -41.07 1.16 0.59
C ALA A 1002 -40.75 -0.17 -0.11
N SER A 1003 -41.78 -0.99 -0.30
CA SER A 1003 -41.68 -2.22 -1.08
C SER A 1003 -41.58 -1.92 -2.57
N VAL A 1004 -40.67 -2.61 -3.25
CA VAL A 1004 -40.59 -2.63 -4.71
C VAL A 1004 -41.22 -3.93 -5.18
N THR A 1005 -42.24 -3.84 -6.03
CA THR A 1005 -42.92 -4.98 -6.64
C THR A 1005 -42.84 -4.88 -8.16
N ASN A 1006 -42.30 -5.91 -8.82
CA ASN A 1006 -42.11 -5.95 -10.28
C ASN A 1006 -41.43 -4.70 -10.86
N GLY A 1007 -40.43 -4.18 -10.14
CA GLY A 1007 -39.69 -2.99 -10.52
C GLY A 1007 -40.44 -1.68 -10.30
N GLN A 1008 -41.57 -1.67 -9.61
CA GLN A 1008 -42.36 -0.47 -9.32
C GLN A 1008 -42.50 -0.25 -7.82
N PHE A 1009 -42.59 1.01 -7.41
CA PHE A 1009 -42.78 1.39 -6.01
C PHE A 1009 -43.69 2.60 -5.88
N GLU A 1010 -44.35 2.70 -4.73
CA GLU A 1010 -45.19 3.82 -4.36
C GLU A 1010 -45.15 4.01 -2.84
N PHE A 1011 -45.05 5.26 -2.38
CA PHE A 1011 -45.21 5.60 -0.97
C PHE A 1011 -45.77 7.02 -0.82
N SER A 1012 -46.24 7.36 0.38
CA SER A 1012 -46.69 8.70 0.71
C SER A 1012 -46.00 9.21 1.97
N PHE A 1013 -45.94 10.53 2.12
CA PHE A 1013 -45.50 11.20 3.34
C PHE A 1013 -46.15 12.58 3.44
N VAL A 1014 -46.07 13.21 4.62
CA VAL A 1014 -46.46 14.60 4.81
C VAL A 1014 -45.19 15.44 4.92
N VAL A 1015 -45.13 16.53 4.15
CA VAL A 1015 -43.97 17.44 4.16
C VAL A 1015 -43.92 18.16 5.52
N PRO A 1016 -42.80 18.12 6.25
CA PRO A 1016 -42.68 18.80 7.54
C PRO A 1016 -43.02 20.28 7.49
N ARG A 1017 -43.54 20.81 8.60
CA ARG A 1017 -43.78 22.24 8.76
C ARG A 1017 -42.50 23.07 8.66
N ASP A 1018 -41.38 22.48 9.07
CA ASP A 1018 -40.08 23.13 9.23
C ASP A 1018 -39.24 23.21 7.94
N ILE A 1019 -39.80 22.84 6.78
CA ILE A 1019 -39.13 23.13 5.51
C ILE A 1019 -38.86 24.64 5.38
N ARG A 1020 -37.77 25.00 4.70
CA ARG A 1020 -37.49 26.41 4.43
C ARG A 1020 -38.53 26.98 3.46
N ILE A 1021 -39.10 28.14 3.79
CA ILE A 1021 -40.22 28.75 3.04
C ILE A 1021 -39.91 29.11 1.57
N PRO A 1022 -38.74 29.68 1.21
CA PRO A 1022 -38.46 30.00 -0.19
C PRO A 1022 -38.53 28.74 -1.08
N VAL A 1023 -39.25 28.84 -2.20
CA VAL A 1023 -39.38 27.73 -3.15
C VAL A 1023 -38.10 27.63 -3.99
N ASP A 1024 -37.45 26.48 -3.93
CA ASP A 1024 -36.33 26.12 -4.80
C ASP A 1024 -36.30 24.59 -5.01
N ASN A 1025 -35.37 24.10 -5.81
CA ASN A 1025 -35.22 22.69 -6.13
C ASN A 1025 -34.70 21.92 -4.91
N GLY A 1026 -35.46 20.90 -4.50
CA GLY A 1026 -35.04 19.88 -3.54
C GLY A 1026 -34.40 18.68 -4.24
N ARG A 1027 -34.07 17.65 -3.46
CA ARG A 1027 -33.46 16.43 -3.98
C ARG A 1027 -34.11 15.18 -3.38
N ILE A 1028 -34.41 14.20 -4.21
CA ILE A 1028 -34.71 12.83 -3.78
C ILE A 1028 -33.51 11.94 -4.08
N SER A 1029 -33.09 11.14 -3.10
CA SER A 1029 -32.10 10.08 -3.26
C SER A 1029 -32.76 8.72 -3.00
N PHE A 1030 -32.56 7.80 -3.93
CA PHE A 1030 -33.11 6.45 -3.91
C PHE A 1030 -31.98 5.42 -3.77
N TYR A 1031 -32.21 4.41 -2.93
CA TYR A 1031 -31.40 3.19 -2.87
C TYR A 1031 -32.32 1.99 -2.75
N SER A 1032 -32.14 0.96 -3.56
CA SER A 1032 -32.94 -0.26 -3.49
C SER A 1032 -32.06 -1.49 -3.42
N LYS A 1033 -32.45 -2.46 -2.58
CA LYS A 1033 -31.85 -3.81 -2.53
C LYS A 1033 -32.89 -4.84 -2.95
N LYS A 1034 -32.47 -5.84 -3.73
CA LYS A 1034 -33.33 -6.92 -4.20
C LYS A 1034 -33.43 -8.02 -3.15
N THR A 1035 -34.63 -8.55 -2.94
CA THR A 1035 -34.83 -9.65 -1.99
C THR A 1035 -34.26 -10.96 -2.56
N GLY A 1036 -33.43 -11.64 -1.76
CA GLY A 1036 -32.88 -12.96 -2.11
C GLY A 1036 -31.73 -12.95 -3.14
N ALA A 1037 -31.22 -11.78 -3.51
CA ALA A 1037 -30.10 -11.65 -4.45
C ALA A 1037 -29.17 -10.49 -4.05
N LEU A 1038 -27.88 -10.62 -4.34
CA LEU A 1038 -26.84 -9.59 -4.12
C LEU A 1038 -26.88 -8.49 -5.20
N GLU A 1039 -28.04 -7.90 -5.41
CA GLU A 1039 -28.31 -6.90 -6.44
C GLU A 1039 -28.92 -5.64 -5.81
N ASN A 1040 -28.38 -4.47 -6.15
CA ASN A 1040 -28.89 -3.18 -5.70
C ASN A 1040 -28.91 -2.15 -6.83
N GLN A 1041 -29.72 -1.11 -6.61
CA GLN A 1041 -29.92 -0.02 -7.55
C GLN A 1041 -29.93 1.31 -6.79
N SER A 1042 -29.60 2.39 -7.48
CA SER A 1042 -29.59 3.75 -6.98
C SER A 1042 -30.24 4.69 -7.98
N GLY A 1043 -30.65 5.86 -7.51
CA GLY A 1043 -31.23 6.89 -8.36
C GLY A 1043 -31.40 8.20 -7.61
N TYR A 1044 -31.74 9.24 -8.34
CA TYR A 1044 -31.96 10.56 -7.77
C TYR A 1044 -32.98 11.35 -8.60
N ASN A 1045 -33.48 12.43 -8.01
CA ASN A 1045 -34.30 13.41 -8.71
C ASN A 1045 -34.06 14.80 -8.13
N ASN A 1046 -33.79 15.81 -8.97
CA ASN A 1046 -33.56 17.19 -8.56
C ASN A 1046 -34.58 18.18 -9.17
N ILE A 1047 -35.67 17.69 -9.77
CA ILE A 1047 -36.68 18.57 -10.42
C ILE A 1047 -37.78 18.99 -9.45
N ILE A 1048 -37.89 18.32 -8.30
CA ILE A 1048 -38.91 18.64 -7.30
C ILE A 1048 -38.65 20.01 -6.70
N LYS A 1049 -39.72 20.77 -6.46
CA LYS A 1049 -39.64 22.06 -5.78
C LYS A 1049 -40.12 21.92 -4.35
N ILE A 1050 -39.36 22.42 -3.40
CA ILE A 1050 -39.68 22.39 -1.97
C ILE A 1050 -39.73 23.83 -1.45
N GLY A 1051 -40.85 24.18 -0.82
CA GLY A 1051 -41.10 25.50 -0.24
C GLY A 1051 -42.56 25.93 -0.35
N GLY A 1052 -42.88 27.07 0.25
CA GLY A 1052 -44.24 27.58 0.36
C GLY A 1052 -45.05 26.90 1.47
N ILE A 1053 -46.23 27.48 1.74
CA ILE A 1053 -47.13 27.06 2.83
C ILE A 1053 -48.41 26.49 2.24
N ASN A 1054 -48.87 25.35 2.75
CA ASN A 1054 -50.21 24.86 2.47
C ASN A 1054 -51.23 25.57 3.37
N GLU A 1055 -51.88 26.61 2.84
CA GLU A 1055 -52.90 27.39 3.58
C GLU A 1055 -54.15 26.57 3.96
N ASN A 1056 -54.34 25.39 3.34
CA ASN A 1056 -55.48 24.50 3.58
C ASN A 1056 -55.10 23.23 4.36
N ALA A 1057 -53.97 23.23 5.07
CA ALA A 1057 -53.57 22.08 5.89
C ALA A 1057 -54.57 21.85 7.05
N PRO A 1058 -55.04 20.61 7.28
CA PRO A 1058 -55.83 20.27 8.47
C PRO A 1058 -55.08 20.62 9.75
N GLN A 1059 -55.80 20.97 10.82
CA GLN A 1059 -55.17 21.21 12.13
C GLN A 1059 -54.85 19.88 12.82
N ASP A 1060 -53.65 19.75 13.35
CA ASP A 1060 -53.22 18.66 14.23
C ASP A 1060 -52.62 19.23 15.52
N ASN A 1061 -53.07 18.72 16.67
CA ASN A 1061 -52.53 19.06 17.99
C ASN A 1061 -52.27 17.80 18.84
N ILE A 1062 -52.14 16.63 18.20
CA ILE A 1062 -51.89 15.35 18.88
C ILE A 1062 -50.38 15.11 18.86
N SER A 1063 -49.78 14.96 20.04
CA SER A 1063 -48.35 14.61 20.12
C SER A 1063 -48.07 13.19 19.63
N PRO A 1064 -46.89 12.94 19.05
CA PRO A 1064 -46.47 11.60 18.66
C PRO A 1064 -46.36 10.68 19.88
N LYS A 1065 -46.50 9.37 19.68
CA LYS A 1065 -46.25 8.36 20.72
C LYS A 1065 -44.82 7.87 20.61
N VAL A 1066 -44.14 7.67 21.74
CA VAL A 1066 -42.79 7.11 21.78
C VAL A 1066 -42.67 5.95 22.77
N LYS A 1067 -41.89 4.93 22.39
CA LYS A 1067 -41.42 3.86 23.29
C LYS A 1067 -39.89 3.77 23.21
N LEU A 1068 -39.25 3.84 24.37
CA LEU A 1068 -37.79 3.80 24.49
C LEU A 1068 -37.34 2.46 25.06
N TYR A 1069 -36.23 1.95 24.55
CA TYR A 1069 -35.56 0.76 25.06
C TYR A 1069 -34.04 0.92 24.96
N MET A 1070 -33.31 0.13 25.75
CA MET A 1070 -31.85 0.00 25.62
C MET A 1070 -31.53 -1.39 25.04
N ASN A 1071 -30.74 -1.43 23.97
CA ASN A 1071 -30.31 -2.61 23.20
C ASN A 1071 -31.42 -3.39 22.48
N ASP A 1072 -32.50 -3.75 23.17
CA ASP A 1072 -33.62 -4.54 22.64
C ASP A 1072 -34.95 -4.21 23.33
N GLU A 1073 -36.08 -4.61 22.74
CA GLU A 1073 -37.44 -4.33 23.22
C GLU A 1073 -37.81 -5.03 24.55
N THR A 1074 -36.94 -5.89 25.09
CA THR A 1074 -37.15 -6.55 26.40
C THR A 1074 -36.61 -5.74 27.56
N PHE A 1075 -35.85 -4.67 27.29
CA PHE A 1075 -35.31 -3.80 28.32
C PHE A 1075 -36.41 -3.08 29.11
N VAL A 1076 -36.23 -2.98 30.42
CA VAL A 1076 -37.12 -2.26 31.33
C VAL A 1076 -36.33 -1.13 31.98
N SER A 1077 -36.90 0.08 32.03
CA SER A 1077 -36.29 1.25 32.67
C SER A 1077 -35.81 0.92 34.09
N GLY A 1078 -34.57 1.33 34.40
CA GLY A 1078 -33.81 0.96 35.60
C GLY A 1078 -32.94 -0.30 35.44
N GLY A 1079 -33.05 -1.01 34.31
CA GLY A 1079 -32.25 -2.19 33.99
C GLY A 1079 -30.76 -1.90 33.82
N ILE A 1080 -29.94 -2.96 33.76
CA ILE A 1080 -28.49 -2.83 33.60
C ILE A 1080 -28.09 -2.75 32.13
N THR A 1081 -27.02 -2.00 31.84
CA THR A 1081 -26.34 -1.99 30.54
C THR A 1081 -24.83 -2.13 30.69
N ASN A 1082 -24.11 -2.29 29.58
CA ASN A 1082 -22.67 -2.07 29.51
C ASN A 1082 -22.35 -0.58 29.24
N GLU A 1083 -21.08 -0.25 29.07
CA GLU A 1083 -20.59 1.12 28.83
C GLU A 1083 -20.86 1.64 27.40
N SER A 1084 -21.36 0.78 26.51
CA SER A 1084 -21.65 1.11 25.10
C SER A 1084 -22.96 0.49 24.58
N PRO A 1085 -24.13 0.84 25.15
CA PRO A 1085 -25.42 0.31 24.71
C PRO A 1085 -25.95 1.05 23.47
N PHE A 1086 -27.06 0.57 22.92
CA PHE A 1086 -27.85 1.24 21.90
C PHE A 1086 -29.13 1.79 22.50
N LEU A 1087 -29.47 3.04 22.20
CA LEU A 1087 -30.80 3.60 22.41
C LEU A 1087 -31.71 3.23 21.24
N LEU A 1088 -32.85 2.62 21.53
CA LEU A 1088 -33.92 2.35 20.57
C LEU A 1088 -35.11 3.24 20.88
N ALA A 1089 -35.62 3.97 19.88
CA ALA A 1089 -36.88 4.69 20.00
C ALA A 1089 -37.84 4.27 18.88
N PHE A 1090 -39.06 3.90 19.24
CA PHE A 1090 -40.15 3.61 18.32
C PHE A 1090 -41.18 4.71 18.40
N LEU A 1091 -41.49 5.31 17.25
CA LEU A 1091 -42.33 6.50 17.13
C LEU A 1091 -43.55 6.22 16.25
N GLU A 1092 -44.69 6.77 16.63
CA GLU A 1092 -45.98 6.62 15.92
C GLU A 1092 -46.72 7.96 15.91
N ASP A 1093 -47.13 8.41 14.72
CA ASP A 1093 -47.93 9.62 14.50
C ASP A 1093 -48.71 9.55 13.17
N GLU A 1094 -49.95 10.06 13.11
CA GLU A 1094 -50.81 9.98 11.92
C GLU A 1094 -50.24 10.75 10.70
N ASN A 1095 -49.52 11.85 10.95
CA ASN A 1095 -48.90 12.67 9.92
C ASN A 1095 -47.40 12.37 9.78
N GLY A 1096 -46.84 11.56 10.68
CA GLY A 1096 -45.45 11.12 10.66
C GLY A 1096 -44.55 11.99 11.51
N ILE A 1097 -43.29 11.59 11.61
CA ILE A 1097 -42.30 12.25 12.47
C ILE A 1097 -41.50 13.28 11.67
N ASN A 1098 -41.27 14.43 12.28
CA ASN A 1098 -40.44 15.48 11.71
C ASN A 1098 -38.96 15.06 11.72
N THR A 1099 -38.39 14.93 10.53
CA THR A 1099 -36.94 14.72 10.36
C THR A 1099 -36.22 15.99 9.88
N ALA A 1100 -36.96 17.05 9.56
CA ALA A 1100 -36.39 18.32 9.17
C ALA A 1100 -35.88 19.07 10.40
N SER A 1101 -34.62 19.51 10.36
CA SER A 1101 -33.99 20.24 11.47
C SER A 1101 -34.48 21.69 11.48
N GLY A 1102 -35.66 21.92 12.05
CA GLY A 1102 -36.21 23.25 12.36
C GLY A 1102 -35.60 23.81 13.66
N ILE A 1103 -35.69 25.14 13.86
CA ILE A 1103 -35.17 25.77 15.10
C ILE A 1103 -35.89 25.16 16.31
N GLY A 1104 -35.17 24.30 17.05
CA GLY A 1104 -35.65 23.66 18.28
C GLY A 1104 -36.51 22.40 18.08
N HIS A 1105 -36.64 21.88 16.86
CA HIS A 1105 -37.50 20.72 16.56
C HIS A 1105 -36.73 19.46 16.13
N ASP A 1106 -35.44 19.38 16.46
CA ASP A 1106 -34.65 18.17 16.26
C ASP A 1106 -35.15 17.00 17.12
N ILE A 1107 -34.91 15.78 16.64
CA ILE A 1107 -35.00 14.58 17.47
C ILE A 1107 -33.75 14.57 18.34
N VAL A 1108 -33.90 14.76 19.65
CA VAL A 1108 -32.76 14.91 20.57
C VAL A 1108 -32.80 13.91 21.71
N ALA A 1109 -31.62 13.45 22.13
CA ALA A 1109 -31.43 12.74 23.38
C ALA A 1109 -30.45 13.51 24.28
N ILE A 1110 -30.84 13.73 25.53
CA ILE A 1110 -30.03 14.41 26.55
C ILE A 1110 -29.66 13.36 27.59
N LEU A 1111 -28.36 13.13 27.75
CA LEU A 1111 -27.82 12.22 28.76
C LEU A 1111 -27.53 12.99 30.05
N ASP A 1112 -28.05 12.49 31.18
CA ASP A 1112 -27.82 13.00 32.53
C ASP A 1112 -28.06 14.51 32.73
N GLY A 1113 -28.97 15.07 31.93
CA GLY A 1113 -29.32 16.49 31.98
C GLY A 1113 -28.32 17.43 31.30
N ASP A 1114 -27.35 16.91 30.54
CA ASP A 1114 -26.42 17.75 29.74
C ASP A 1114 -27.13 18.35 28.52
N VAL A 1115 -27.90 19.41 28.78
CA VAL A 1115 -28.61 20.19 27.74
C VAL A 1115 -27.66 20.97 26.83
N SER A 1116 -26.38 21.11 27.20
CA SER A 1116 -25.40 21.83 26.40
C SER A 1116 -24.84 20.98 25.27
N ASN A 1117 -24.85 19.65 25.40
CA ASN A 1117 -24.35 18.71 24.41
C ASN A 1117 -25.40 17.63 24.06
N PRO A 1118 -26.55 17.99 23.48
CA PRO A 1118 -27.57 17.00 23.10
C PRO A 1118 -27.08 16.13 21.92
N TYR A 1119 -27.47 14.86 21.91
CA TYR A 1119 -27.34 14.01 20.73
C TYR A 1119 -28.44 14.35 19.74
N ILE A 1120 -28.07 14.76 18.51
CA ILE A 1120 -29.01 15.00 17.41
C ILE A 1120 -29.22 13.70 16.63
N LEU A 1121 -30.47 13.23 16.56
CA LEU A 1121 -30.81 11.87 16.14
C LEU A 1121 -31.65 11.79 14.85
N ASN A 1122 -31.94 12.92 14.20
CA ASN A 1122 -32.80 12.99 13.00
C ASN A 1122 -32.37 11.98 11.92
N ASP A 1123 -31.05 11.83 11.73
CA ASP A 1123 -30.46 10.96 10.73
C ASP A 1123 -30.54 9.46 11.02
N TYR A 1124 -30.82 9.08 12.27
CA TYR A 1124 -30.99 7.70 12.70
C TYR A 1124 -32.44 7.21 12.59
N TYR A 1125 -33.41 8.13 12.41
CA TYR A 1125 -34.81 7.79 12.24
C TYR A 1125 -35.12 7.32 10.81
N GLN A 1126 -35.90 6.25 10.71
CA GLN A 1126 -36.48 5.77 9.45
C GLN A 1126 -37.90 5.25 9.66
N THR A 1127 -38.74 5.36 8.63
CA THR A 1127 -40.08 4.76 8.66
C THR A 1127 -40.02 3.23 8.61
N LYS A 1128 -41.09 2.59 9.09
CA LYS A 1128 -41.36 1.18 8.79
C LYS A 1128 -41.65 1.03 7.29
N LEU A 1129 -41.48 -0.20 6.80
CA LEU A 1129 -41.76 -0.55 5.42
C LEU A 1129 -43.22 -0.24 5.06
N ASP A 1130 -43.43 0.53 3.99
CA ASP A 1130 -44.74 0.93 3.45
C ASP A 1130 -45.61 1.77 4.41
N ASP A 1131 -45.03 2.29 5.50
CA ASP A 1131 -45.80 2.99 6.53
C ASP A 1131 -45.03 4.21 7.06
N TYR A 1132 -45.41 5.41 6.60
CA TYR A 1132 -44.82 6.67 7.05
C TYR A 1132 -45.29 7.13 8.43
N THR A 1133 -46.35 6.51 8.98
CA THR A 1133 -46.94 6.86 10.29
C THR A 1133 -46.23 6.18 11.45
N ASN A 1134 -45.42 5.15 11.17
CA ASN A 1134 -44.64 4.42 12.14
C ASN A 1134 -43.16 4.43 11.76
N GLY A 1135 -42.28 4.64 12.74
CA GLY A 1135 -40.84 4.60 12.50
C GLY A 1135 -40.05 4.17 13.73
N ASN A 1136 -38.75 4.02 13.52
CA ASN A 1136 -37.81 3.71 14.58
C ASN A 1136 -36.46 4.37 14.33
N LEU A 1137 -35.73 4.61 15.41
CA LEU A 1137 -34.32 4.99 15.37
C LEU A 1137 -33.51 4.09 16.31
N ARG A 1138 -32.26 3.85 15.91
CA ARG A 1138 -31.28 3.06 16.66
C ARG A 1138 -29.98 3.83 16.76
N PHE A 1139 -29.66 4.33 17.96
CA PHE A 1139 -28.51 5.19 18.20
C PHE A 1139 -27.48 4.54 19.13
N PRO A 1140 -26.20 4.43 18.73
CA PRO A 1140 -25.14 3.93 19.60
C PRO A 1140 -24.74 4.96 20.67
N LEU A 1141 -24.68 4.54 21.93
CA LEU A 1141 -24.03 5.28 23.01
C LEU A 1141 -22.65 4.67 23.30
N ARG A 1142 -21.71 5.49 23.79
CA ARG A 1142 -20.31 5.09 24.03
C ARG A 1142 -19.77 5.72 25.30
N ASN A 1143 -18.78 5.05 25.88
CA ASN A 1143 -17.96 5.53 27.00
C ASN A 1143 -18.80 6.03 28.18
N LEU A 1144 -19.94 5.38 28.43
CA LEU A 1144 -20.78 5.71 29.56
C LEU A 1144 -20.07 5.28 30.85
N THR A 1145 -20.01 6.17 31.83
CA THR A 1145 -19.37 5.86 33.11
C THR A 1145 -20.18 4.80 33.88
N PRO A 1146 -19.55 3.96 34.72
CA PRO A 1146 -20.33 3.07 35.59
C PRO A 1146 -21.22 3.87 36.56
N GLY A 1147 -22.51 3.59 36.58
CA GLY A 1147 -23.47 4.35 37.39
C GLY A 1147 -24.90 4.34 36.85
N LEU A 1148 -25.79 5.05 37.54
CA LEU A 1148 -27.15 5.29 37.07
C LEU A 1148 -27.12 6.46 36.06
N HIS A 1149 -27.72 6.24 34.90
CA HIS A 1149 -27.89 7.22 33.85
C HIS A 1149 -29.36 7.44 33.52
N THR A 1150 -29.67 8.64 33.05
CA THR A 1150 -31.00 8.98 32.52
C THR A 1150 -30.85 9.60 31.13
N ILE A 1151 -31.61 9.09 30.16
CA ILE A 1151 -31.77 9.74 28.86
C ILE A 1151 -33.15 10.38 28.79
N SER A 1152 -33.19 11.69 28.56
CA SER A 1152 -34.39 12.41 28.17
C SER A 1152 -34.41 12.52 26.65
N PHE A 1153 -35.40 11.89 26.01
CA PHE A 1153 -35.58 11.86 24.56
C PHE A 1153 -36.76 12.75 24.16
N THR A 1154 -36.56 13.64 23.19
CA THR A 1154 -37.60 14.51 22.63
C THR A 1154 -37.69 14.34 21.12
N ALA A 1155 -38.91 14.21 20.61
CA ALA A 1155 -39.21 14.16 19.17
C ALA A 1155 -40.47 14.97 18.85
N TRP A 1156 -40.66 15.28 17.58
CA TRP A 1156 -41.74 16.12 17.08
C TRP A 1156 -42.45 15.43 15.91
N ASP A 1157 -43.77 15.59 15.80
CA ASP A 1157 -44.48 15.25 14.58
C ASP A 1157 -44.22 16.32 13.49
N VAL A 1158 -44.65 16.05 12.25
CA VAL A 1158 -44.51 17.01 11.13
C VAL A 1158 -45.26 18.33 11.31
N TYR A 1159 -46.19 18.42 12.28
CA TYR A 1159 -46.97 19.61 12.64
C TYR A 1159 -46.34 20.46 13.75
N ASN A 1160 -45.24 19.97 14.33
CA ASN A 1160 -44.49 20.51 15.46
C ASN A 1160 -45.22 20.33 16.82
N ASN A 1161 -45.90 19.20 17.03
CA ASN A 1161 -46.32 18.75 18.35
C ASN A 1161 -45.21 17.90 19.00
N PRO A 1162 -44.70 18.26 20.19
CA PRO A 1162 -43.60 17.54 20.83
C PRO A 1162 -44.07 16.33 21.65
N VAL A 1163 -43.19 15.34 21.80
CA VAL A 1163 -43.23 14.32 22.85
C VAL A 1163 -41.87 14.25 23.54
N THR A 1164 -41.86 14.17 24.87
CA THR A 1164 -40.67 13.88 25.66
C THR A 1164 -40.89 12.61 26.47
N SER A 1165 -39.90 11.74 26.53
CA SER A 1165 -39.91 10.53 27.35
C SER A 1165 -38.53 10.24 27.92
N GLU A 1166 -38.50 9.65 29.10
CA GLU A 1166 -37.28 9.34 29.81
C GLU A 1166 -37.07 7.83 29.92
N ILE A 1167 -35.81 7.41 29.88
CA ILE A 1167 -35.40 6.05 30.18
C ILE A 1167 -34.20 6.09 31.13
N GLN A 1168 -34.29 5.32 32.22
CA GLN A 1168 -33.21 5.15 33.18
C GLN A 1168 -32.52 3.81 32.94
N PHE A 1169 -31.23 3.75 33.19
CA PHE A 1169 -30.45 2.52 33.10
C PHE A 1169 -29.20 2.61 33.97
N THR A 1170 -28.70 1.47 34.43
CA THR A 1170 -27.48 1.39 35.23
C THR A 1170 -26.36 0.75 34.42
N VAL A 1171 -25.32 1.52 34.12
CA VAL A 1171 -24.11 1.01 33.47
C VAL A 1171 -23.29 0.23 34.50
N VAL A 1172 -23.01 -1.03 34.19
CA VAL A 1172 -22.15 -1.90 35.00
C VAL A 1172 -20.88 -2.16 34.22
N GLY A 1173 -19.73 -1.70 34.75
CA GLY A 1173 -18.44 -1.80 34.08
C GLY A 1173 -18.00 -3.23 33.76
N ASP A 1174 -17.01 -3.35 32.86
CA ASP A 1174 -16.57 -4.64 32.30
C ASP A 1174 -15.60 -5.43 33.20
N ASP A 1175 -15.41 -5.01 34.44
CA ASP A 1175 -14.47 -5.65 35.36
C ASP A 1175 -14.99 -6.93 36.02
N SER A 1176 -16.30 -7.17 36.05
CA SER A 1176 -16.88 -8.39 36.61
C SER A 1176 -18.13 -8.85 35.84
N LEU A 1177 -18.41 -10.16 35.85
CA LEU A 1177 -19.69 -10.70 35.37
C LEU A 1177 -20.73 -10.48 36.48
N THR A 1178 -21.85 -9.85 36.15
CA THR A 1178 -22.91 -9.55 37.12
C THR A 1178 -24.21 -10.25 36.73
N LEU A 1179 -24.94 -10.81 37.70
CA LEU A 1179 -26.26 -11.41 37.52
C LEU A 1179 -27.32 -10.64 38.30
N THR A 1180 -28.35 -10.17 37.62
CA THR A 1180 -29.52 -9.50 38.20
C THR A 1180 -30.82 -10.18 37.73
N HIS A 1181 -31.93 -9.91 38.42
CA HIS A 1181 -33.26 -10.44 38.07
C HIS A 1181 -33.29 -11.97 37.85
N VAL A 1182 -32.54 -12.71 38.66
CA VAL A 1182 -32.52 -14.17 38.61
C VAL A 1182 -33.83 -14.69 39.18
N LEU A 1183 -34.59 -15.41 38.37
CA LEU A 1183 -35.88 -16.00 38.76
C LEU A 1183 -36.19 -17.23 37.92
N ASN A 1184 -37.21 -17.98 38.30
CA ASN A 1184 -37.81 -18.99 37.45
C ASN A 1184 -39.29 -18.66 37.18
N TYR A 1185 -39.77 -18.93 35.96
CA TYR A 1185 -41.16 -18.66 35.58
C TYR A 1185 -41.73 -19.77 34.67
N PRO A 1186 -42.95 -20.27 34.94
CA PRO A 1186 -43.78 -19.99 36.11
C PRO A 1186 -43.15 -20.49 37.42
N ASN A 1187 -43.49 -19.84 38.53
CA ASN A 1187 -43.14 -20.24 39.90
C ASN A 1187 -44.27 -19.80 40.85
N PRO A 1188 -45.04 -20.73 41.47
CA PRO A 1188 -44.86 -22.17 41.43
C PRO A 1188 -45.26 -22.79 40.07
N PHE A 1189 -44.73 -23.97 39.71
CA PHE A 1189 -45.04 -24.64 38.44
C PHE A 1189 -45.49 -26.10 38.61
N SER A 1190 -46.22 -26.63 37.62
CA SER A 1190 -46.71 -28.02 37.60
C SER A 1190 -46.25 -28.84 36.39
N THR A 1191 -45.85 -28.20 35.30
CA THR A 1191 -45.43 -28.86 34.04
C THR A 1191 -44.00 -28.53 33.64
N TYR A 1192 -43.64 -27.25 33.64
CA TYR A 1192 -42.27 -26.78 33.37
C TYR A 1192 -42.04 -25.41 33.99
N THR A 1193 -40.77 -25.04 34.14
CA THR A 1193 -40.33 -23.68 34.47
C THR A 1193 -39.13 -23.32 33.60
N GLN A 1194 -38.92 -22.03 33.38
CA GLN A 1194 -37.73 -21.50 32.73
C GLN A 1194 -36.93 -20.67 33.71
N PHE A 1195 -35.60 -20.77 33.66
CA PHE A 1195 -34.71 -19.96 34.46
C PHE A 1195 -34.33 -18.69 33.70
N TRP A 1196 -34.77 -17.56 34.22
CA TRP A 1196 -34.56 -16.24 33.63
C TRP A 1196 -33.51 -15.50 34.46
N PHE A 1197 -32.62 -14.78 33.78
CA PHE A 1197 -31.64 -13.93 34.46
C PHE A 1197 -31.11 -12.86 33.51
N SER A 1198 -30.72 -11.73 34.08
CA SER A 1198 -30.03 -10.67 33.37
C SER A 1198 -28.53 -10.70 33.66
N HIS A 1199 -27.71 -10.38 32.66
CA HIS A 1199 -26.24 -10.32 32.77
C HIS A 1199 -25.66 -9.15 31.96
N ASN A 1200 -24.46 -8.67 32.30
CA ASN A 1200 -23.79 -7.55 31.62
C ASN A 1200 -22.85 -7.98 30.47
N ARG A 1201 -23.18 -9.07 29.76
CA ARG A 1201 -22.32 -9.68 28.71
C ARG A 1201 -23.10 -10.06 27.44
N PRO A 1202 -23.80 -9.10 26.80
CA PRO A 1202 -24.49 -9.37 25.53
C PRO A 1202 -23.45 -9.68 24.45
N TYR A 1203 -23.85 -10.49 23.47
CA TYR A 1203 -23.02 -10.94 22.33
C TYR A 1203 -21.77 -11.76 22.72
N GLU A 1204 -21.63 -12.18 23.99
CA GLU A 1204 -20.61 -13.12 24.42
C GLU A 1204 -21.19 -14.53 24.62
N PRO A 1205 -20.44 -15.60 24.26
CA PRO A 1205 -20.82 -16.95 24.63
C PRO A 1205 -20.61 -17.17 26.13
N LEU A 1206 -21.69 -17.49 26.85
CA LEU A 1206 -21.73 -17.73 28.29
C LEU A 1206 -22.04 -19.19 28.59
N GLU A 1207 -21.17 -19.84 29.37
CA GLU A 1207 -21.41 -21.15 29.93
C GLU A 1207 -22.30 -21.01 31.18
N VAL A 1208 -23.53 -21.52 31.10
CA VAL A 1208 -24.53 -21.41 32.16
C VAL A 1208 -24.82 -22.79 32.74
N GLN A 1209 -24.76 -22.88 34.06
CA GLN A 1209 -25.12 -24.05 34.83
C GLN A 1209 -26.27 -23.72 35.78
N VAL A 1210 -27.33 -24.53 35.75
CA VAL A 1210 -28.40 -24.52 36.75
C VAL A 1210 -28.38 -25.83 37.52
N GLN A 1211 -28.29 -25.76 38.85
CA GLN A 1211 -28.41 -26.91 39.75
C GLN A 1211 -29.62 -26.73 40.65
N VAL A 1212 -30.59 -27.63 40.61
CA VAL A 1212 -31.73 -27.63 41.54
C VAL A 1212 -31.46 -28.60 42.68
N MET A 1213 -31.72 -28.15 43.90
CA MET A 1213 -31.41 -28.84 45.15
C MET A 1213 -32.61 -28.86 46.09
N THR A 1214 -32.73 -29.93 46.86
CA THR A 1214 -33.61 -29.99 48.04
C THR A 1214 -33.15 -28.97 49.10
N ILE A 1215 -34.02 -28.64 50.06
CA ILE A 1215 -33.67 -27.77 51.21
C ILE A 1215 -32.50 -28.29 52.06
N THR A 1216 -32.17 -29.58 51.97
CA THR A 1216 -31.00 -30.18 52.65
C THR A 1216 -29.73 -30.15 51.80
N GLY A 1217 -29.74 -29.50 50.63
CA GLY A 1217 -28.59 -29.34 49.75
C GLY A 1217 -28.32 -30.51 48.79
N LYS A 1218 -29.18 -31.55 48.76
CA LYS A 1218 -29.05 -32.64 47.78
C LYS A 1218 -29.48 -32.14 46.39
N VAL A 1219 -28.56 -32.15 45.43
CA VAL A 1219 -28.84 -31.87 44.01
C VAL A 1219 -29.76 -32.95 43.43
N VAL A 1220 -30.81 -32.52 42.75
CA VAL A 1220 -31.79 -33.38 42.09
C VAL A 1220 -31.77 -33.21 40.58
N TRP A 1221 -31.27 -32.08 40.06
CA TRP A 1221 -31.19 -31.85 38.62
C TRP A 1221 -30.06 -30.87 38.31
N THR A 1222 -29.31 -31.12 37.23
CA THR A 1222 -28.27 -30.21 36.72
C THR A 1222 -28.37 -30.03 35.21
N LYS A 1223 -28.29 -28.79 34.74
CA LYS A 1223 -28.20 -28.46 33.31
C LYS A 1223 -27.03 -27.53 33.04
N ASN A 1224 -26.22 -27.89 32.04
CA ASN A 1224 -25.20 -27.02 31.45
C ASN A 1224 -25.62 -26.67 30.03
N GLN A 1225 -25.51 -25.39 29.66
CA GLN A 1225 -25.81 -24.89 28.32
C GLN A 1225 -24.94 -23.67 28.01
N ILE A 1226 -24.44 -23.56 26.78
CA ILE A 1226 -23.85 -22.33 26.28
C ILE A 1226 -24.96 -21.48 25.69
N ILE A 1227 -25.07 -20.24 26.13
CA ILE A 1227 -26.01 -19.25 25.59
C ILE A 1227 -25.24 -18.06 25.02
N THR A 1228 -25.80 -17.40 24.02
CA THR A 1228 -25.31 -16.10 23.53
C THR A 1228 -26.53 -15.22 23.32
N THR A 1229 -26.73 -14.22 24.18
CA THR A 1229 -27.88 -13.33 24.09
C THR A 1229 -27.51 -12.08 23.29
N GLU A 1230 -28.40 -11.61 22.42
CA GLU A 1230 -28.25 -10.28 21.81
C GLU A 1230 -28.49 -9.15 22.83
N GLY A 1231 -29.33 -9.44 23.82
CA GLY A 1231 -29.68 -8.58 24.93
C GLY A 1231 -29.03 -8.96 26.25
N PHE A 1232 -29.44 -8.29 27.32
CA PHE A 1232 -28.98 -8.62 28.67
C PHE A 1232 -29.78 -9.73 29.35
N LEU A 1233 -30.92 -10.15 28.81
CA LEU A 1233 -31.83 -11.14 29.41
C LEU A 1233 -31.73 -12.50 28.72
N SER A 1234 -31.49 -13.56 29.51
CA SER A 1234 -31.60 -14.95 29.06
C SER A 1234 -32.91 -15.58 29.53
N ARG A 1235 -33.52 -16.39 28.66
CA ARG A 1235 -34.73 -17.22 28.94
C ARG A 1235 -34.59 -18.66 28.42
N GLU A 1236 -33.38 -19.08 28.05
CA GLU A 1236 -33.19 -20.28 27.23
C GLU A 1236 -33.20 -21.59 28.03
N ILE A 1237 -32.99 -21.54 29.35
CA ILE A 1237 -32.89 -22.76 30.17
C ILE A 1237 -34.26 -23.16 30.68
N THR A 1238 -34.75 -24.29 30.18
CA THR A 1238 -36.06 -24.86 30.54
C THR A 1238 -35.89 -26.16 31.32
N TRP A 1239 -36.78 -26.38 32.29
CA TRP A 1239 -36.84 -27.61 33.08
C TRP A 1239 -38.27 -28.11 33.24
N ASP A 1240 -38.47 -29.42 33.09
CA ASP A 1240 -39.78 -30.09 33.14
C ASP A 1240 -40.12 -30.70 34.51
N GLY A 1241 -39.34 -30.38 35.56
CA GLY A 1241 -39.57 -30.87 36.92
C GLY A 1241 -39.22 -32.35 37.12
N LYS A 1242 -38.31 -32.90 36.31
CA LYS A 1242 -37.74 -34.24 36.50
C LYS A 1242 -36.31 -34.17 37.03
N ASP A 1243 -35.88 -35.20 37.74
CA ASP A 1243 -34.47 -35.35 38.10
C ASP A 1243 -33.60 -35.76 36.90
N ASP A 1244 -32.28 -35.87 37.13
CA ASP A 1244 -31.31 -36.27 36.11
C ASP A 1244 -31.53 -37.69 35.55
N PHE A 1245 -32.39 -38.51 36.19
CA PHE A 1245 -32.76 -39.87 35.77
C PHE A 1245 -34.10 -39.92 35.03
N GLY A 1246 -34.81 -38.79 34.92
CA GLY A 1246 -36.09 -38.67 34.23
C GLY A 1246 -37.32 -38.94 35.11
N ASP A 1247 -37.14 -39.07 36.43
CA ASP A 1247 -38.24 -39.26 37.38
C ASP A 1247 -38.80 -37.91 37.84
N ARG A 1248 -40.13 -37.83 38.01
CA ARG A 1248 -40.76 -36.62 38.57
C ARG A 1248 -40.38 -36.47 40.04
N ILE A 1249 -39.84 -35.31 40.39
CA ILE A 1249 -39.54 -34.96 41.77
C ILE A 1249 -40.79 -34.48 42.52
N GLY A 1250 -40.77 -34.67 43.84
CA GLY A 1250 -41.89 -34.38 44.72
C GLY A 1250 -42.30 -32.90 44.74
N LYS A 1251 -43.58 -32.66 45.06
CA LYS A 1251 -44.12 -31.31 45.29
C LYS A 1251 -43.44 -30.67 46.49
N GLY A 1252 -43.08 -29.40 46.41
CA GLY A 1252 -42.41 -28.71 47.51
C GLY A 1252 -41.50 -27.56 47.08
N VAL A 1253 -40.79 -27.01 48.06
CA VAL A 1253 -39.82 -25.92 47.87
C VAL A 1253 -38.44 -26.49 47.63
N TYR A 1254 -37.78 -26.01 46.58
CA TYR A 1254 -36.40 -26.32 46.22
C TYR A 1254 -35.58 -25.03 46.11
N ILE A 1255 -34.26 -25.17 46.20
CA ILE A 1255 -33.31 -24.07 45.99
C ILE A 1255 -32.57 -24.38 44.70
N TYR A 1256 -32.43 -23.43 43.79
CA TYR A 1256 -31.56 -23.59 42.63
C TYR A 1256 -30.38 -22.64 42.69
N LYS A 1257 -29.24 -23.12 42.19
CA LYS A 1257 -28.02 -22.33 41.97
C LYS A 1257 -27.85 -22.11 40.47
N LEU A 1258 -27.78 -20.84 40.08
CA LEU A 1258 -27.39 -20.41 38.74
C LEU A 1258 -25.91 -20.00 38.78
N THR A 1259 -25.10 -20.57 37.90
CA THR A 1259 -23.69 -20.17 37.68
C THR A 1259 -23.53 -19.79 36.22
N VAL A 1260 -22.96 -18.62 35.95
CA VAL A 1260 -22.69 -18.13 34.59
C VAL A 1260 -21.21 -17.81 34.49
N LYS A 1261 -20.57 -18.18 33.37
CA LYS A 1261 -19.15 -17.93 33.10
C LYS A 1261 -18.96 -17.45 31.66
N SER A 1262 -18.20 -16.36 31.47
CA SER A 1262 -17.80 -15.89 30.13
C SER A 1262 -16.61 -16.70 29.62
N ASN A 1263 -16.73 -17.24 28.40
CA ASN A 1263 -15.64 -18.00 27.75
C ASN A 1263 -14.50 -17.12 27.24
N LEU A 1264 -14.78 -15.83 27.00
CA LEU A 1264 -13.78 -14.87 26.53
C LEU A 1264 -12.92 -14.34 27.69
N THR A 1265 -13.54 -14.03 28.83
CA THR A 1265 -12.87 -13.37 29.95
C THR A 1265 -12.55 -14.29 31.12
N ASN A 1266 -13.05 -15.53 31.11
CA ASN A 1266 -13.01 -16.48 32.24
C ASN A 1266 -13.65 -15.97 33.55
N LYS A 1267 -14.36 -14.83 33.53
CA LYS A 1267 -15.06 -14.28 34.70
C LYS A 1267 -16.35 -15.06 34.96
N LYS A 1268 -16.71 -15.25 36.23
CA LYS A 1268 -17.87 -16.03 36.68
C LYS A 1268 -18.73 -15.31 37.72
N ALA A 1269 -20.01 -15.64 37.77
CA ALA A 1269 -20.98 -15.14 38.74
C ALA A 1269 -21.95 -16.26 39.15
N GLU A 1270 -22.42 -16.23 40.39
CA GLU A 1270 -23.40 -17.19 40.89
C GLU A 1270 -24.51 -16.54 41.72
N LYS A 1271 -25.73 -17.11 41.63
CA LYS A 1271 -26.91 -16.70 42.39
C LYS A 1271 -27.71 -17.92 42.85
N TYR A 1272 -28.35 -17.79 44.01
CA TYR A 1272 -29.23 -18.81 44.58
C TYR A 1272 -30.63 -18.24 44.72
N GLU A 1273 -31.63 -19.01 44.31
CA GLU A 1273 -33.04 -18.60 44.37
C GLU A 1273 -33.94 -19.80 44.73
N LYS A 1274 -35.19 -19.50 45.09
CA LYS A 1274 -36.17 -20.52 45.51
C LYS A 1274 -37.19 -20.79 44.41
N LEU A 1275 -37.48 -22.07 44.18
CA LEU A 1275 -38.56 -22.51 43.30
C LEU A 1275 -39.52 -23.45 44.00
N VAL A 1276 -40.76 -23.51 43.52
CA VAL A 1276 -41.84 -24.30 44.12
C VAL A 1276 -42.52 -25.15 43.05
N ILE A 1277 -42.66 -26.45 43.33
CA ILE A 1277 -43.31 -27.44 42.46
C ILE A 1277 -44.69 -27.79 43.05
N LEU A 1278 -45.75 -27.69 42.24
CA LEU A 1278 -47.16 -27.89 42.64
C LEU A 1278 -47.68 -29.32 42.57
#